data_AF-A0A497SPQ7-F1
#
_entry.id   AF-A0A497SPQ7-F1
#
_cell.length_a   1.000
_cell.length_b   1.000
_cell.length_c   1.000
_cell.angle_alpha   90.00
_cell.angle_beta   90.00
_cell.angle_gamma   90.00
#
_symmetry.space_group_name_H-M   'P 1'
#
loop_
_entity.id
_entity.type
_entity.pdbx_description
1 polymer ?
#
loop_
_entity_poly.entity_id
_entity_poly.type
_entity_poly.pdbx_seq_one_letter_code
_entity_poly.pdbx_strand_id
1 'polypeptide(L)'
;VYNITANASKPYYYSISKTKLDAFELRYRPEIWNEKASPLVEGWGYRFTINLSLRDYDVGDQVNISLWKSYDKVNWVYVNSTNCTDCTSAKSINFYQRFSCNDYLNGPILYFKFNASDIYGLERESSIFNVTLEKDDIRFIVVQGSGTSIDREGLVTGLFQVLVNDSDMGQPVGSGINGTFYFSKTPTPTWVEGHSVLTNSNSYLTYNFDPTCEYQAGTEYWKVEVVGEECYKDEELWPPEYTIQTYLVKGQLKNNLLLPPQNSIFNVTDSITIRFNVSTDCSNDGLINDATVDEITLIHGNEEYPCSNINNENNGYYNCTWDSTGKPEGNYSIRISTSRNDYNSNTTLYPNRFWLENREPTYSNLLVTPQSGGWGDRYIFNVTVQDPENDSVTCWLYVNTTGQFILKGNQTISTPGNCSIQVEDFTCQDIGIASFYFEINDTFNRVNTSILNQPQLNKDLVLVEYVQGNGSEVNRSGDYYTTFKVRVKDLNRTQTKGTEKYAITPNGTFWITSDGINFNYWFNVEGDGNGYLSLDFNPNCSFEAGKQYWIAGVKDDNCYIESNLSTNITFYVIGNLFGSIIQPNGEKYLRGSNITVRANVSDECNNLIPLANVSFESIKGSEIKECSPVVDESNGYYNCTFNTSGFTPQYWDIRINGSKEYYNSFSVVENNAFWIETNPILFAPRVIPEVGGWGETFTFKVNFTDEDLDTLTVTYTLVGPTSQPSGTATAQGINTEVSWSGITFSSTDIGEWVVWFNVSDDFGYSNVSKNFTVEKDDVAIEYVEGNESTVNRVSGSVLLKLRAVDIDNPNQLVSYQPAAFWVTTDSDTPESWGPTISTSTDDYGNFSIYFDPDCTYGVGKQKWKGGLLTNDYWKEVNSSLFNITITSEYQPYITKPIGEILLRGVDDLIIKGNLTDLAGCGGVENGTVDFIVPEKNYVCIGIEEGNGIYNCTIPSSVLGAWAYGWYNLTMNATRPFYPYAETLQPKAFYLADDPDLANPTVSPSSAPWGSQFVFNVTLTDLDQDNATVYLWIRRPGRDWEVLDNYTYAGATPGTGANIGFVWNTTCEDVDSNIEYKFNVSDTSGYKDEIYGGTFSVNKRGVTLFVTSGEGDKVDREGSSSTQLSVRVRDVFAAQFVGAGVNGSFFIESKEGIIKVADVQTDPNGYLNYTFDPNCSFNVGKIEWIGSVINDKCYVSTNISSYLNITGQLKNNLLLPPQNSIFNVTDSITIRFNTTSDCSNEGLIPNASVSIELKSPLGIYEPCSVNN
;
A
#
# COMPACT_ATOMS: atom_id res chain seq x y z
N VAL A 1 -45.46 -84.83 62.69
CA VAL A 1 -45.46 -85.36 64.08
C VAL A 1 -46.10 -86.76 64.09
N TYR A 2 -45.66 -87.68 64.95
CA TYR A 2 -46.04 -89.11 64.96
C TYR A 2 -46.34 -89.66 66.38
N ASN A 3 -47.17 -90.71 66.46
CA ASN A 3 -47.67 -91.32 67.71
C ASN A 3 -47.08 -92.74 67.93
N ILE A 4 -46.95 -93.21 69.18
CA ILE A 4 -46.39 -94.54 69.52
C ILE A 4 -47.36 -95.36 70.40
N THR A 5 -47.54 -96.65 70.08
CA THR A 5 -48.32 -97.62 70.88
C THR A 5 -47.46 -98.82 71.29
N ALA A 6 -47.51 -99.20 72.56
CA ALA A 6 -46.87 -100.42 73.09
C ALA A 6 -47.94 -101.42 73.60
N ASN A 7 -47.68 -102.73 73.47
CA ASN A 7 -48.64 -103.79 73.81
C ASN A 7 -47.91 -104.99 74.45
N ALA A 8 -48.46 -105.61 75.49
CA ALA A 8 -47.81 -106.70 76.23
C ALA A 8 -48.79 -107.74 76.78
N SER A 9 -48.48 -109.03 76.63
CA SER A 9 -49.17 -110.19 77.24
C SER A 9 -48.21 -111.30 77.68
N LYS A 10 -48.70 -112.16 78.57
CA LYS A 10 -48.02 -113.38 79.05
C LYS A 10 -49.07 -114.47 79.27
N PRO A 11 -48.77 -115.78 79.06
CA PRO A 11 -49.74 -116.86 79.31
C PRO A 11 -50.41 -116.75 80.69
N TYR A 12 -51.72 -116.99 80.72
CA TYR A 12 -52.63 -116.78 81.87
C TYR A 12 -52.89 -115.33 82.29
N TYR A 13 -52.43 -114.33 81.52
CA TYR A 13 -52.80 -112.92 81.66
C TYR A 13 -53.28 -112.34 80.31
N TYR A 14 -54.26 -111.43 80.36
CA TYR A 14 -54.70 -110.71 79.16
C TYR A 14 -53.70 -109.63 78.74
N SER A 15 -53.60 -109.39 77.43
CA SER A 15 -52.78 -108.32 76.86
C SER A 15 -53.31 -106.94 77.22
N ILE A 16 -52.43 -105.96 77.47
CA ILE A 16 -52.78 -104.54 77.52
C ILE A 16 -51.91 -103.73 76.56
N SER A 17 -52.54 -102.78 75.85
CA SER A 17 -51.86 -101.79 75.01
C SER A 17 -52.08 -100.36 75.52
N LYS A 18 -51.12 -99.47 75.28
CA LYS A 18 -51.23 -98.04 75.60
C LYS A 18 -50.50 -97.19 74.55
N THR A 19 -51.12 -96.09 74.16
CA THR A 19 -50.64 -95.15 73.12
C THR A 19 -50.26 -93.81 73.73
N LYS A 20 -49.17 -93.19 73.25
CA LYS A 20 -48.83 -91.78 73.47
C LYS A 20 -48.90 -91.04 72.13
N LEU A 21 -49.66 -89.94 72.11
CA LEU A 21 -49.76 -89.04 70.97
C LEU A 21 -48.56 -88.07 70.96
N ASP A 22 -48.20 -87.59 69.77
CA ASP A 22 -47.18 -86.57 69.47
C ASP A 22 -45.82 -86.83 70.12
N ALA A 23 -45.24 -87.99 69.78
CA ALA A 23 -43.97 -88.47 70.32
C ALA A 23 -42.73 -87.86 69.64
N PHE A 24 -42.77 -87.57 68.33
CA PHE A 24 -41.66 -86.95 67.58
C PHE A 24 -42.09 -86.35 66.23
N GLU A 25 -41.26 -85.49 65.64
CA GLU A 25 -41.39 -84.92 64.29
C GLU A 25 -40.14 -85.26 63.46
N LEU A 26 -40.25 -85.19 62.13
CA LEU A 26 -39.15 -85.39 61.17
C LEU A 26 -39.12 -84.19 60.23
N ARG A 27 -37.90 -83.72 59.90
CA ARG A 27 -37.61 -82.57 59.01
C ARG A 27 -36.47 -82.94 58.06
N TYR A 28 -36.36 -82.22 56.95
CA TYR A 28 -35.21 -82.35 56.06
C TYR A 28 -34.10 -81.40 56.50
N ARG A 29 -32.87 -81.72 56.15
CA ARG A 29 -31.75 -80.77 56.24
C ARG A 29 -31.50 -80.16 54.86
N PRO A 30 -30.88 -78.97 54.76
CA PRO A 30 -30.47 -78.41 53.49
C PRO A 30 -29.58 -79.36 52.66
N GLU A 31 -29.85 -79.43 51.36
CA GLU A 31 -29.06 -80.15 50.36
C GLU A 31 -28.24 -79.17 49.53
N ILE A 32 -26.92 -79.36 49.50
CA ILE A 32 -25.98 -78.61 48.66
C ILE A 32 -25.14 -79.54 47.80
N TRP A 33 -24.89 -79.13 46.55
CA TRP A 33 -24.13 -79.88 45.53
C TRP A 33 -23.66 -78.96 44.39
N ASN A 34 -22.90 -79.49 43.43
CA ASN A 34 -22.35 -78.74 42.28
C ASN A 34 -21.46 -77.54 42.68
N GLU A 35 -20.74 -77.66 43.78
CA GLU A 35 -19.71 -76.71 44.19
C GLU A 35 -18.62 -76.56 43.12
N LYS A 36 -18.34 -75.33 42.69
CA LYS A 36 -17.28 -75.01 41.72
C LYS A 36 -16.79 -73.58 41.84
N ALA A 37 -15.54 -73.37 41.43
CA ALA A 37 -14.98 -72.06 41.12
C ALA A 37 -14.72 -71.94 39.61
N SER A 38 -14.78 -70.71 39.10
CA SER A 38 -14.40 -70.39 37.72
C SER A 38 -13.72 -69.01 37.68
N PRO A 39 -12.55 -68.88 37.05
CA PRO A 39 -11.66 -69.94 36.56
C PRO A 39 -11.10 -70.82 37.70
N LEU A 40 -10.33 -71.86 37.37
CA LEU A 40 -9.66 -72.75 38.34
C LEU A 40 -8.20 -72.35 38.62
N VAL A 41 -7.58 -71.63 37.70
CA VAL A 41 -6.24 -71.03 37.81
C VAL A 41 -6.36 -69.62 37.25
N GLU A 42 -5.89 -68.61 37.99
CA GLU A 42 -5.78 -67.21 37.52
C GLU A 42 -4.95 -66.38 38.51
N GLY A 43 -4.60 -65.14 38.13
CA GLY A 43 -3.99 -64.14 39.02
C GLY A 43 -4.74 -63.97 40.35
N TRP A 44 -4.01 -63.64 41.43
CA TRP A 44 -4.59 -63.40 42.75
C TRP A 44 -5.60 -62.25 42.80
N GLY A 45 -5.41 -61.22 42.00
CA GLY A 45 -6.30 -60.07 41.90
C GLY A 45 -7.60 -60.40 41.17
N TYR A 46 -7.64 -61.45 40.34
CA TYR A 46 -8.79 -61.79 39.50
C TYR A 46 -10.09 -62.05 40.29
N ARG A 47 -11.24 -61.74 39.68
CA ARG A 47 -12.57 -61.89 40.31
C ARG A 47 -13.18 -63.28 40.07
N PHE A 48 -12.75 -64.26 40.87
CA PHE A 48 -13.28 -65.62 40.87
C PHE A 48 -14.79 -65.66 41.15
N THR A 49 -15.50 -66.50 40.39
CA THR A 49 -16.92 -66.83 40.62
C THR A 49 -17.04 -68.19 41.29
N ILE A 50 -17.41 -68.20 42.57
CA ILE A 50 -17.48 -69.38 43.44
C ILE A 50 -18.95 -69.68 43.72
N ASN A 51 -19.47 -70.83 43.29
CA ASN A 51 -20.91 -71.13 43.33
C ASN A 51 -21.24 -72.58 43.71
N LEU A 52 -22.50 -72.78 44.10
CA LEU A 52 -23.11 -74.08 44.41
C LEU A 52 -24.60 -74.09 44.01
N SER A 53 -25.18 -75.29 43.91
CA SER A 53 -26.63 -75.50 43.95
C SER A 53 -27.08 -75.82 45.37
N LEU A 54 -28.21 -75.24 45.79
CA LEU A 54 -28.87 -75.46 47.08
C LEU A 54 -30.35 -75.80 46.86
N ARG A 55 -30.87 -76.74 47.66
CA ARG A 55 -32.30 -76.95 47.88
C ARG A 55 -32.56 -77.29 49.34
N ASP A 56 -33.68 -76.82 49.86
CA ASP A 56 -34.23 -77.24 51.15
C ASP A 56 -35.71 -77.58 50.98
N TYR A 57 -36.14 -78.75 51.45
CA TYR A 57 -37.47 -79.29 51.19
C TYR A 57 -38.56 -78.71 52.10
N ASP A 58 -38.18 -78.09 53.21
CA ASP A 58 -39.10 -77.50 54.17
C ASP A 58 -39.59 -76.12 53.66
N VAL A 59 -40.91 -75.96 53.51
CA VAL A 59 -41.54 -74.74 52.96
C VAL A 59 -41.62 -73.67 54.05
N GLY A 60 -41.21 -72.44 53.74
CA GLY A 60 -41.12 -71.32 54.67
C GLY A 60 -39.78 -71.20 55.41
N ASP A 61 -38.80 -72.07 55.13
CA ASP A 61 -37.51 -72.09 55.82
C ASP A 61 -36.49 -71.08 55.24
N GLN A 62 -35.47 -70.75 56.05
CA GLN A 62 -34.37 -69.86 55.68
C GLN A 62 -33.02 -70.51 55.97
N VAL A 63 -32.27 -70.78 54.91
CA VAL A 63 -30.92 -71.35 54.98
C VAL A 63 -29.88 -70.24 54.86
N ASN A 64 -28.93 -70.14 55.80
CA ASN A 64 -27.75 -69.30 55.68
C ASN A 64 -26.60 -70.11 55.07
N ILE A 65 -26.02 -69.62 53.97
CA ILE A 65 -24.93 -70.27 53.24
C ILE A 65 -23.68 -69.42 53.39
N SER A 66 -22.67 -69.96 54.05
CA SER A 66 -21.38 -69.29 54.27
C SER A 66 -20.26 -69.94 53.45
N LEU A 67 -19.46 -69.12 52.79
CA LEU A 67 -18.24 -69.49 52.06
C LEU A 67 -17.03 -69.29 52.99
N TRP A 68 -16.17 -70.31 53.06
CA TRP A 68 -14.94 -70.31 53.86
C TRP A 68 -13.76 -70.65 52.97
N LYS A 69 -12.59 -70.04 53.23
CA LYS A 69 -11.30 -70.33 52.56
C LYS A 69 -10.28 -70.91 53.53
N SER A 70 -9.30 -71.63 53.02
CA SER A 70 -8.20 -72.21 53.78
C SER A 70 -6.96 -72.41 52.91
N TYR A 71 -5.77 -72.23 53.48
CA TYR A 71 -4.49 -72.52 52.80
C TYR A 71 -4.04 -73.98 53.02
N ASP A 72 -4.58 -74.67 54.04
CA ASP A 72 -4.11 -75.99 54.52
C ASP A 72 -5.21 -77.06 54.66
N LYS A 73 -6.46 -76.72 54.35
CA LYS A 73 -7.71 -77.52 54.54
C LYS A 73 -8.14 -77.72 55.99
N VAL A 74 -7.40 -77.20 56.97
CA VAL A 74 -7.64 -77.41 58.41
C VAL A 74 -8.11 -76.12 59.07
N ASN A 75 -7.40 -75.02 58.83
CA ASN A 75 -7.70 -73.70 59.37
C ASN A 75 -8.57 -72.94 58.38
N TRP A 76 -9.84 -72.72 58.74
CA TRP A 76 -10.84 -72.11 57.88
C TRP A 76 -11.11 -70.65 58.26
N VAL A 77 -10.93 -69.76 57.30
CA VAL A 77 -11.20 -68.32 57.41
C VAL A 77 -12.53 -68.03 56.72
N TYR A 78 -13.41 -67.32 57.41
CA TYR A 78 -14.69 -66.87 56.85
C TYR A 78 -14.45 -65.89 55.70
N VAL A 79 -15.15 -66.06 54.58
CA VAL A 79 -15.08 -65.15 53.42
C VAL A 79 -16.33 -64.30 53.35
N ASN A 80 -17.51 -64.93 53.20
CA ASN A 80 -18.79 -64.24 52.98
C ASN A 80 -19.97 -65.18 53.28
N SER A 81 -21.20 -64.67 53.40
CA SER A 81 -22.40 -65.50 53.48
C SER A 81 -23.59 -64.87 52.75
N THR A 82 -24.62 -65.66 52.47
CA THR A 82 -25.86 -65.23 51.81
C THR A 82 -27.01 -66.11 52.28
N ASN A 83 -28.17 -65.52 52.54
CA ASN A 83 -29.37 -66.24 52.97
C ASN A 83 -30.25 -66.63 51.78
N CYS A 84 -30.85 -67.82 51.85
CA CYS A 84 -31.80 -68.35 50.87
C CYS A 84 -33.12 -68.67 51.58
N THR A 85 -34.19 -67.94 51.23
CA THR A 85 -35.56 -68.19 51.70
C THR A 85 -36.37 -68.98 50.67
N ASP A 86 -37.25 -69.87 51.15
CA ASP A 86 -38.12 -70.72 50.31
C ASP A 86 -37.34 -71.42 49.18
N CYS A 87 -36.30 -72.16 49.55
CA CYS A 87 -35.38 -72.80 48.61
C CYS A 87 -35.81 -74.24 48.26
N THR A 88 -37.13 -74.42 48.14
CA THR A 88 -37.88 -75.67 47.84
C THR A 88 -37.58 -76.29 46.48
N SER A 89 -36.88 -75.57 45.61
CA SER A 89 -36.32 -76.04 44.36
C SER A 89 -34.86 -75.62 44.25
N ALA A 90 -34.09 -76.32 43.41
CA ALA A 90 -32.66 -76.09 43.25
C ALA A 90 -32.36 -74.65 42.76
N LYS A 91 -31.74 -73.83 43.62
CA LYS A 91 -31.26 -72.48 43.30
C LYS A 91 -29.73 -72.48 43.24
N SER A 92 -29.15 -71.78 42.27
CA SER A 92 -27.71 -71.51 42.24
C SER A 92 -27.40 -70.31 43.13
N ILE A 93 -26.44 -70.46 44.04
CA ILE A 93 -25.93 -69.40 44.92
C ILE A 93 -24.50 -69.07 44.45
N ASN A 94 -24.25 -67.80 44.15
CA ASN A 94 -22.99 -67.33 43.57
C ASN A 94 -22.33 -66.30 44.48
N PHE A 95 -21.04 -66.50 44.77
CA PHE A 95 -20.15 -65.55 45.43
C PHE A 95 -19.12 -65.05 44.41
N TYR A 96 -18.76 -63.77 44.48
CA TYR A 96 -17.71 -63.17 43.66
C TYR A 96 -16.62 -62.65 44.59
N GLN A 97 -15.39 -63.14 44.43
CA GLN A 97 -14.29 -62.85 45.34
C GLN A 97 -13.00 -62.57 44.56
N ARG A 98 -12.27 -61.54 44.97
CA ARG A 98 -10.86 -61.30 44.60
C ARG A 98 -9.96 -61.68 45.78
N PHE A 99 -8.72 -62.06 45.53
CA PHE A 99 -7.73 -62.32 46.56
C PHE A 99 -6.68 -61.20 46.58
N SER A 100 -5.58 -61.40 47.29
CA SER A 100 -4.49 -60.44 47.47
C SER A 100 -3.14 -61.13 47.26
N CYS A 101 -2.07 -60.38 46.95
CA CYS A 101 -0.74 -61.00 46.86
C CYS A 101 -0.36 -61.72 48.17
N ASN A 102 -0.79 -61.21 49.33
CA ASN A 102 -0.59 -61.92 50.60
C ASN A 102 -1.29 -63.30 50.62
N ASP A 103 -2.46 -63.46 50.00
CA ASP A 103 -3.10 -64.78 49.87
C ASP A 103 -2.29 -65.72 48.98
N TYR A 104 -1.72 -65.23 47.87
CA TYR A 104 -0.81 -65.97 46.99
C TYR A 104 0.49 -66.40 47.71
N LEU A 105 1.15 -65.47 48.40
CA LEU A 105 2.40 -65.71 49.13
C LEU A 105 2.23 -66.68 50.33
N ASN A 106 1.06 -66.73 50.95
CA ASN A 106 0.75 -67.72 52.00
C ASN A 106 0.48 -69.13 51.44
N GLY A 107 0.21 -69.25 50.15
CA GLY A 107 0.09 -70.53 49.45
C GLY A 107 -0.75 -70.40 48.17
N PRO A 108 -0.22 -70.77 46.98
CA PRO A 108 -0.93 -70.55 45.73
C PRO A 108 -2.20 -71.39 45.60
N ILE A 109 -2.40 -72.47 46.37
CA ILE A 109 -3.63 -73.25 46.32
C ILE A 109 -4.57 -72.84 47.45
N LEU A 110 -5.68 -72.18 47.11
CA LEU A 110 -6.75 -71.82 48.03
C LEU A 110 -7.86 -72.88 48.02
N TYR A 111 -8.14 -73.46 49.19
CA TYR A 111 -9.21 -74.43 49.40
C TYR A 111 -10.48 -73.73 49.87
N PHE A 112 -11.64 -74.16 49.37
CA PHE A 112 -12.95 -73.64 49.74
C PHE A 112 -13.89 -74.74 50.24
N LYS A 113 -14.82 -74.33 51.10
CA LYS A 113 -16.03 -75.09 51.42
C LYS A 113 -17.21 -74.14 51.66
N PHE A 114 -18.41 -74.67 51.46
CA PHE A 114 -19.65 -74.02 51.90
C PHE A 114 -20.18 -74.72 53.16
N ASN A 115 -20.74 -73.94 54.09
CA ASN A 115 -21.60 -74.47 55.15
C ASN A 115 -23.00 -73.83 55.04
N ALA A 116 -24.02 -74.66 54.90
CA ALA A 116 -25.42 -74.28 54.81
C ALA A 116 -26.18 -74.75 56.06
N SER A 117 -26.74 -73.81 56.83
CA SER A 117 -27.45 -74.06 58.09
C SER A 117 -28.86 -73.46 58.04
N ASP A 118 -29.88 -74.24 58.38
CA ASP A 118 -31.27 -73.76 58.53
C ASP A 118 -31.54 -73.11 59.91
N ILE A 119 -32.76 -72.59 60.11
CA ILE A 119 -33.17 -71.97 61.38
C ILE A 119 -33.37 -72.96 62.52
N TYR A 120 -33.44 -74.26 62.22
CA TYR A 120 -33.66 -75.36 63.17
C TYR A 120 -32.34 -76.03 63.61
N GLY A 121 -31.20 -75.61 63.05
CA GLY A 121 -29.87 -76.09 63.38
C GLY A 121 -29.47 -77.38 62.65
N LEU A 122 -30.10 -77.69 61.51
CA LEU A 122 -29.64 -78.77 60.64
C LEU A 122 -28.66 -78.19 59.62
N GLU A 123 -27.44 -78.71 59.65
CA GLU A 123 -26.32 -78.17 58.87
C GLU A 123 -25.84 -79.16 57.79
N ARG A 124 -25.26 -78.59 56.73
CA ARG A 124 -24.62 -79.34 55.65
C ARG A 124 -23.40 -78.59 55.13
N GLU A 125 -22.24 -79.23 55.21
CA GLU A 125 -21.02 -78.79 54.53
C GLU A 125 -20.90 -79.42 53.12
N SER A 126 -20.30 -78.68 52.18
CA SER A 126 -19.93 -79.18 50.85
C SER A 126 -18.69 -80.08 50.91
N SER A 127 -18.31 -80.69 49.79
CA SER A 127 -16.93 -81.17 49.65
C SER A 127 -15.95 -79.99 49.56
N ILE A 128 -14.67 -80.26 49.83
CA ILE A 128 -13.60 -79.27 49.72
C ILE A 128 -13.12 -79.23 48.27
N PHE A 129 -13.24 -78.06 47.63
CA PHE A 129 -12.69 -77.76 46.31
C PHE A 129 -11.58 -76.71 46.42
N ASN A 130 -10.94 -76.32 45.31
CA ASN A 130 -9.88 -75.30 45.31
C ASN A 130 -9.83 -74.49 44.03
N VAL A 131 -9.05 -73.40 44.09
CA VAL A 131 -8.43 -72.73 42.94
C VAL A 131 -6.92 -72.63 43.16
N THR A 132 -6.18 -72.41 42.09
CA THR A 132 -4.77 -72.01 42.17
C THR A 132 -4.63 -70.54 41.78
N LEU A 133 -3.92 -69.77 42.59
CA LEU A 133 -3.53 -68.40 42.31
C LEU A 133 -2.15 -68.41 41.64
N GLU A 134 -1.99 -67.60 40.60
CA GLU A 134 -0.69 -67.22 40.04
C GLU A 134 -0.35 -65.76 40.36
N LYS A 135 0.81 -65.29 39.91
CA LYS A 135 1.17 -63.86 39.97
C LYS A 135 0.22 -63.06 39.08
N ASP A 136 -0.11 -61.83 39.45
CA ASP A 136 -1.00 -60.97 38.67
C ASP A 136 -0.31 -60.37 37.43
N ASP A 137 -1.12 -60.10 36.40
CA ASP A 137 -0.69 -59.42 35.19
C ASP A 137 -0.65 -57.90 35.42
N ILE A 138 0.54 -57.30 35.32
CA ILE A 138 0.72 -55.85 35.31
C ILE A 138 0.69 -55.32 33.88
N ARG A 139 0.33 -54.04 33.73
CA ARG A 139 0.48 -53.30 32.48
C ARG A 139 1.07 -51.92 32.72
N PHE A 140 1.85 -51.46 31.76
CA PHE A 140 2.34 -50.09 31.74
C PHE A 140 1.33 -49.13 31.12
N ILE A 141 1.16 -47.97 31.74
CA ILE A 141 0.48 -46.82 31.14
C ILE A 141 1.53 -45.73 31.00
N VAL A 142 1.84 -45.34 29.76
CA VAL A 142 2.81 -44.27 29.48
C VAL A 142 2.22 -42.92 29.87
N VAL A 143 2.93 -42.20 30.72
CA VAL A 143 2.50 -40.89 31.25
C VAL A 143 3.26 -39.76 30.56
N GLN A 144 4.58 -39.94 30.38
CA GLN A 144 5.45 -38.94 29.78
C GLN A 144 6.68 -39.60 29.15
N GLY A 145 7.24 -38.95 28.12
CA GLY A 145 8.48 -39.36 27.44
C GLY A 145 8.27 -39.80 25.99
N SER A 146 7.09 -40.35 25.64
CA SER A 146 6.78 -40.69 24.25
C SER A 146 6.62 -39.42 23.40
N GLY A 147 7.34 -39.34 22.28
CA GLY A 147 7.38 -38.17 21.41
C GLY A 147 8.10 -36.94 21.99
N THR A 148 8.79 -37.06 23.14
CA THR A 148 9.49 -35.91 23.75
C THR A 148 10.71 -35.50 22.92
N SER A 149 10.96 -34.19 22.79
CA SER A 149 12.13 -33.65 22.09
C SER A 149 13.14 -33.13 23.11
N ILE A 150 14.41 -33.50 22.95
CA ILE A 150 15.48 -33.14 23.88
C ILE A 150 16.68 -32.63 23.06
N ASP A 151 17.16 -31.42 23.39
CA ASP A 151 18.36 -30.86 22.76
C ASP A 151 19.62 -31.54 23.31
N ARG A 152 20.47 -32.02 22.39
CA ARG A 152 21.74 -32.70 22.67
C ARG A 152 22.86 -31.73 23.10
N GLU A 153 22.72 -30.44 22.77
CA GLU A 153 23.65 -29.40 23.21
C GLU A 153 23.23 -28.79 24.55
N GLY A 154 23.94 -29.16 25.62
CA GLY A 154 23.77 -28.55 26.94
C GLY A 154 23.74 -29.56 28.08
N LEU A 155 22.91 -29.30 29.08
CA LEU A 155 22.53 -30.19 30.17
C LEU A 155 20.99 -30.25 30.21
N VAL A 156 20.39 -30.69 29.11
CA VAL A 156 18.95 -30.68 28.87
C VAL A 156 18.41 -32.10 29.01
N THR A 157 17.49 -32.32 29.95
CA THR A 157 16.98 -33.66 30.25
C THR A 157 15.50 -33.81 29.92
N GLY A 158 15.12 -34.88 29.24
CA GLY A 158 13.73 -35.29 29.07
C GLY A 158 13.23 -36.15 30.23
N LEU A 159 11.99 -35.91 30.69
CA LEU A 159 11.34 -36.67 31.76
C LEU A 159 10.54 -37.85 31.16
N PHE A 160 10.93 -39.07 31.52
CA PHE A 160 10.27 -40.32 31.13
C PHE A 160 9.54 -40.90 32.35
N GLN A 161 8.25 -41.19 32.20
CA GLN A 161 7.41 -41.65 33.29
C GLN A 161 6.37 -42.66 32.80
N VAL A 162 6.27 -43.79 33.50
CA VAL A 162 5.22 -44.79 33.30
C VAL A 162 4.54 -45.13 34.62
N LEU A 163 3.24 -45.37 34.58
CA LEU A 163 2.46 -45.92 35.68
C LEU A 163 2.42 -47.44 35.55
N VAL A 164 2.76 -48.15 36.62
CA VAL A 164 2.61 -49.61 36.69
C VAL A 164 1.25 -49.92 37.33
N ASN A 165 0.40 -50.62 36.58
CA ASN A 165 -1.00 -50.86 36.96
C ASN A 165 -1.32 -52.36 36.93
N ASP A 166 -1.86 -52.89 38.02
CA ASP A 166 -2.42 -54.24 38.10
C ASP A 166 -3.66 -54.30 37.19
N SER A 167 -3.60 -55.17 36.17
CA SER A 167 -4.62 -55.25 35.14
C SER A 167 -5.83 -56.11 35.54
N ASP A 168 -5.68 -56.99 36.52
CA ASP A 168 -6.75 -57.83 37.05
C ASP A 168 -7.63 -57.07 38.04
N MET A 169 -7.01 -56.38 39.00
CA MET A 169 -7.71 -55.47 39.92
C MET A 169 -8.16 -54.18 39.22
N GLY A 170 -7.41 -53.72 38.22
CA GLY A 170 -7.61 -52.41 37.58
C GLY A 170 -7.20 -51.25 38.48
N GLN A 171 -6.12 -51.41 39.24
CA GLN A 171 -5.63 -50.43 40.23
C GLN A 171 -4.08 -50.33 40.21
N PRO A 172 -3.48 -49.20 40.62
CA PRO A 172 -2.02 -49.07 40.67
C PRO A 172 -1.35 -50.00 41.69
N VAL A 173 -0.19 -50.56 41.36
CA VAL A 173 0.51 -51.63 42.13
C VAL A 173 1.08 -51.19 43.49
N GLY A 174 1.12 -49.89 43.77
CA GLY A 174 1.78 -49.29 44.92
C GLY A 174 3.25 -48.93 44.69
N SER A 175 3.96 -48.58 45.76
CA SER A 175 5.39 -48.24 45.74
C SER A 175 6.28 -49.46 45.97
N GLY A 176 7.45 -49.47 45.32
CA GLY A 176 8.53 -50.43 45.57
C GLY A 176 8.73 -51.48 44.49
N ILE A 177 7.99 -51.43 43.38
CA ILE A 177 8.19 -52.29 42.21
C ILE A 177 9.38 -51.78 41.40
N ASN A 178 10.28 -52.67 40.99
CA ASN A 178 11.53 -52.35 40.30
C ASN A 178 11.36 -52.44 38.78
N GLY A 179 11.62 -51.34 38.07
CA GLY A 179 11.59 -51.30 36.61
C GLY A 179 12.77 -50.54 36.01
N THR A 180 13.19 -50.94 34.82
CA THR A 180 14.43 -50.46 34.18
C THR A 180 14.15 -49.83 32.83
N PHE A 181 14.50 -48.54 32.67
CA PHE A 181 14.39 -47.80 31.41
C PHE A 181 15.58 -48.08 30.49
N TYR A 182 15.34 -48.18 29.19
CA TYR A 182 16.37 -48.30 28.15
C TYR A 182 16.11 -47.29 27.04
N PHE A 183 17.18 -46.74 26.46
CA PHE A 183 17.16 -45.78 25.36
C PHE A 183 18.04 -46.29 24.19
N SER A 184 17.62 -46.07 22.95
CA SER A 184 18.44 -46.37 21.77
C SER A 184 19.38 -45.22 21.41
N LYS A 185 20.50 -45.55 20.76
CA LYS A 185 21.49 -44.59 20.23
C LYS A 185 21.35 -44.27 18.74
N THR A 186 20.61 -45.09 18.00
CA THR A 186 20.38 -44.94 16.56
C THR A 186 18.95 -45.37 16.19
N PRO A 187 18.38 -44.89 15.06
CA PRO A 187 17.05 -45.27 14.58
C PRO A 187 16.90 -46.74 14.15
N THR A 188 17.94 -47.56 14.34
CA THR A 188 17.85 -49.02 14.37
C THR A 188 18.19 -49.45 15.79
N PRO A 189 17.20 -49.74 16.66
CA PRO A 189 17.35 -49.61 18.11
C PRO A 189 18.50 -50.44 18.68
N THR A 190 19.58 -49.74 19.06
CA THR A 190 20.73 -50.29 19.78
C THR A 190 20.69 -49.80 21.22
N TRP A 191 20.28 -50.69 22.14
CA TRP A 191 20.05 -50.37 23.55
C TRP A 191 21.34 -50.15 24.33
N VAL A 192 21.32 -49.16 25.22
CA VAL A 192 22.39 -48.91 26.20
C VAL A 192 22.18 -49.69 27.52
N GLU A 193 23.06 -49.50 28.50
CA GLU A 193 22.89 -50.01 29.86
C GLU A 193 21.61 -49.43 30.49
N GLY A 194 20.79 -50.29 31.10
CA GLY A 194 19.48 -49.91 31.62
C GLY A 194 19.53 -49.08 32.90
N HIS A 195 18.55 -48.19 33.07
CA HIS A 195 18.41 -47.29 34.21
C HIS A 195 17.28 -47.77 35.14
N SER A 196 17.63 -48.53 36.18
CA SER A 196 16.67 -49.06 37.16
C SER A 196 16.15 -48.00 38.12
N VAL A 197 14.82 -47.96 38.32
CA VAL A 197 14.11 -47.08 39.24
C VAL A 197 12.99 -47.84 39.95
N LEU A 198 12.54 -47.35 41.10
CA LEU A 198 11.44 -47.96 41.88
C LEU A 198 10.15 -47.16 41.70
N THR A 199 8.99 -47.83 41.73
CA THR A 199 7.71 -47.13 41.76
C THR A 199 7.55 -46.28 43.02
N ASN A 200 7.11 -45.04 42.85
CA ASN A 200 6.78 -44.15 43.97
C ASN A 200 5.42 -44.51 44.62
N SER A 201 4.98 -43.74 45.64
CA SER A 201 3.70 -43.97 46.34
C SER A 201 2.46 -44.00 45.43
N ASN A 202 2.57 -43.43 44.24
CA ASN A 202 1.51 -43.33 43.25
C ASN A 202 1.73 -44.31 42.07
N SER A 203 2.64 -45.28 42.24
CA SER A 203 3.00 -46.35 41.29
C SER A 203 3.72 -45.93 40.01
N TYR A 204 4.30 -44.73 39.98
CA TYR A 204 5.08 -44.27 38.82
C TYR A 204 6.55 -44.69 38.90
N LEU A 205 7.06 -45.32 37.84
CA LEU A 205 8.49 -45.37 37.51
C LEU A 205 8.85 -44.04 36.82
N THR A 206 9.97 -43.41 37.15
CA THR A 206 10.31 -42.08 36.63
C THR A 206 11.82 -41.89 36.50
N TYR A 207 12.26 -41.41 35.33
CA TYR A 207 13.68 -41.18 35.02
C TYR A 207 13.86 -39.88 34.20
N ASN A 208 14.92 -39.12 34.47
CA ASN A 208 15.33 -37.96 33.67
C ASN A 208 16.54 -38.38 32.82
N PHE A 209 16.40 -38.31 31.50
CA PHE A 209 17.38 -38.77 30.53
C PHE A 209 18.03 -37.62 29.76
N ASP A 210 19.35 -37.68 29.59
CA ASP A 210 20.21 -36.67 28.95
C ASP A 210 20.93 -37.30 27.73
N PRO A 211 20.48 -37.03 26.49
CA PRO A 211 21.15 -37.53 25.29
C PRO A 211 22.42 -36.73 25.01
N THR A 212 23.57 -37.36 25.20
CA THR A 212 24.89 -36.78 24.85
C THR A 212 25.27 -37.04 23.39
N CYS A 213 26.46 -36.61 22.95
CA CYS A 213 27.04 -36.92 21.63
C CYS A 213 27.22 -38.43 21.31
N GLU A 214 26.86 -39.36 22.21
CA GLU A 214 26.76 -40.79 21.89
C GLU A 214 25.44 -41.18 21.22
N TYR A 215 24.47 -40.28 21.17
CA TYR A 215 23.14 -40.45 20.56
C TYR A 215 23.07 -39.66 19.25
N GLN A 216 22.53 -40.30 18.20
CA GLN A 216 22.32 -39.64 16.91
C GLN A 216 21.16 -38.64 17.01
N ALA A 217 21.29 -37.50 16.32
CA ALA A 217 20.16 -36.59 16.15
C ALA A 217 19.12 -37.23 15.22
N GLY A 218 17.85 -37.22 15.63
CA GLY A 218 16.76 -37.94 14.96
C GLY A 218 15.78 -38.61 15.94
N THR A 219 14.79 -39.30 15.39
CA THR A 219 13.82 -40.07 16.19
C THR A 219 14.44 -41.39 16.66
N GLU A 220 14.57 -41.51 17.98
CA GLU A 220 15.09 -42.64 18.73
C GLU A 220 13.96 -43.37 19.50
N TYR A 221 14.28 -44.48 20.16
CA TYR A 221 13.35 -45.38 20.83
C TYR A 221 13.68 -45.55 22.32
N TRP A 222 12.65 -45.74 23.13
CA TRP A 222 12.81 -46.12 24.53
C TRP A 222 11.88 -47.27 24.91
N LYS A 223 12.25 -48.01 25.96
CA LYS A 223 11.42 -49.06 26.56
C LYS A 223 11.61 -49.10 28.07
N VAL A 224 10.74 -49.81 28.77
CA VAL A 224 10.88 -50.10 30.21
C VAL A 224 10.39 -51.51 30.50
N GLU A 225 11.10 -52.24 31.35
CA GLU A 225 10.74 -53.59 31.76
C GLU A 225 10.63 -53.67 33.29
N VAL A 226 9.72 -54.51 33.79
CA VAL A 226 9.62 -54.93 35.20
C VAL A 226 9.80 -56.45 35.21
N VAL A 227 10.82 -56.93 35.90
CA VAL A 227 11.23 -58.35 35.86
C VAL A 227 11.63 -58.85 37.24
N GLY A 228 11.24 -60.08 37.57
CA GLY A 228 11.63 -60.76 38.82
C GLY A 228 10.80 -60.40 40.06
N GLU A 229 9.70 -59.68 39.91
CA GLU A 229 8.81 -59.29 41.03
C GLU A 229 8.15 -60.49 41.72
N GLU A 230 7.89 -60.42 43.03
CA GLU A 230 7.30 -61.56 43.76
C GLU A 230 5.80 -61.74 43.48
N CYS A 231 5.05 -60.62 43.44
CA CYS A 231 3.59 -60.60 43.31
C CYS A 231 3.08 -60.59 41.86
N TYR A 232 3.90 -60.13 40.93
CA TYR A 232 3.49 -59.75 39.57
C TYR A 232 4.33 -60.48 38.51
N LYS A 233 3.74 -60.71 37.34
CA LYS A 233 4.43 -61.27 36.18
C LYS A 233 5.46 -60.29 35.62
N ASP A 234 6.43 -60.83 34.90
CA ASP A 234 7.42 -60.05 34.16
C ASP A 234 6.72 -59.39 32.96
N GLU A 235 6.96 -58.10 32.72
CA GLU A 235 6.26 -57.29 31.71
C GLU A 235 7.24 -56.30 31.06
N GLU A 236 7.13 -56.09 29.74
CA GLU A 236 7.97 -55.18 28.96
C GLU A 236 7.12 -54.21 28.12
N LEU A 237 7.38 -52.91 28.24
CA LEU A 237 6.80 -51.86 27.38
C LEU A 237 7.47 -51.88 25.99
N TRP A 238 7.16 -52.88 25.18
CA TRP A 238 7.65 -53.04 23.82
C TRP A 238 6.63 -53.77 22.93
N PRO A 239 6.71 -53.71 21.58
CA PRO A 239 5.85 -54.49 20.70
C PRO A 239 6.16 -56.00 20.75
N PRO A 240 5.16 -56.87 20.51
CA PRO A 240 3.82 -56.55 19.96
C PRO A 240 2.78 -56.07 20.99
N GLU A 241 3.00 -56.23 22.28
CA GLU A 241 2.02 -55.94 23.33
C GLU A 241 1.72 -54.43 23.46
N TYR A 242 2.74 -53.59 23.26
CA TYR A 242 2.64 -52.13 23.30
C TYR A 242 3.00 -51.48 21.96
N THR A 243 2.53 -50.24 21.76
CA THR A 243 3.02 -49.41 20.67
C THR A 243 4.51 -49.07 20.86
N ILE A 244 5.23 -48.89 19.76
CA ILE A 244 6.63 -48.43 19.79
C ILE A 244 6.67 -47.05 20.47
N GLN A 245 7.49 -46.88 21.50
CA GLN A 245 7.72 -45.60 22.15
C GLN A 245 8.96 -44.92 21.56
N THR A 246 8.83 -43.63 21.26
CA THR A 246 9.89 -42.83 20.61
C THR A 246 10.24 -41.58 21.41
N TYR A 247 11.39 -40.99 21.10
CA TYR A 247 11.79 -39.65 21.52
C TYR A 247 12.67 -39.02 20.43
N LEU A 248 12.75 -37.69 20.35
CA LEU A 248 13.54 -36.96 19.37
C LEU A 248 14.78 -36.36 20.05
N VAL A 249 15.96 -36.73 19.55
CA VAL A 249 17.23 -36.06 19.89
C VAL A 249 17.47 -34.96 18.89
N LYS A 250 17.60 -33.70 19.34
CA LYS A 250 17.92 -32.56 18.47
C LYS A 250 19.37 -32.14 18.59
N GLY A 251 20.07 -32.04 17.46
CA GLY A 251 21.39 -31.40 17.39
C GLY A 251 21.29 -29.89 17.20
N GLN A 252 22.44 -29.19 17.17
CA GLN A 252 22.52 -27.75 16.88
C GLN A 252 23.50 -27.49 15.72
N LEU A 253 23.05 -26.79 14.67
CA LEU A 253 23.93 -26.36 13.57
C LEU A 253 24.85 -25.20 13.98
N LYS A 254 26.01 -25.09 13.31
CA LYS A 254 27.01 -24.02 13.49
C LYS A 254 27.60 -23.60 12.14
N ASN A 255 27.51 -22.32 11.81
CA ASN A 255 27.99 -21.74 10.56
C ASN A 255 29.39 -21.13 10.75
N ASN A 256 30.41 -21.65 10.05
CA ASN A 256 31.81 -21.20 10.18
C ASN A 256 32.31 -20.54 8.89
N LEU A 257 32.44 -19.21 8.85
CA LEU A 257 32.85 -18.45 7.66
C LEU A 257 34.37 -18.44 7.42
N LEU A 258 34.81 -18.99 6.28
CA LEU A 258 36.21 -19.00 5.84
C LEU A 258 36.57 -17.80 4.97
N LEU A 259 35.80 -17.52 3.91
CA LEU A 259 36.07 -16.47 2.93
C LEU A 259 34.90 -15.48 2.81
N PRO A 260 35.17 -14.17 2.61
CA PRO A 260 36.49 -13.54 2.66
C PRO A 260 37.05 -13.57 4.10
N PRO A 261 38.38 -13.49 4.31
CA PRO A 261 38.97 -13.28 5.64
C PRO A 261 38.51 -11.94 6.27
N GLN A 262 38.61 -11.85 7.60
CA GLN A 262 38.32 -10.62 8.32
C GLN A 262 39.25 -9.46 7.88
N ASN A 263 38.68 -8.28 7.67
CA ASN A 263 39.36 -7.06 7.19
C ASN A 263 39.96 -7.20 5.78
N SER A 264 39.33 -7.99 4.90
CA SER A 264 39.68 -7.98 3.47
C SER A 264 39.31 -6.64 2.83
N ILE A 265 40.00 -6.26 1.75
CA ILE A 265 39.72 -5.06 0.95
C ILE A 265 39.49 -5.50 -0.50
N PHE A 266 38.41 -5.03 -1.10
CA PHE A 266 38.04 -5.26 -2.51
C PHE A 266 37.68 -3.93 -3.14
N ASN A 267 37.80 -3.80 -4.46
CA ASN A 267 37.29 -2.64 -5.19
C ASN A 267 35.85 -2.89 -5.64
N VAL A 268 35.07 -1.84 -5.86
CA VAL A 268 33.82 -1.93 -6.64
C VAL A 268 34.11 -2.59 -7.99
N THR A 269 33.18 -3.43 -8.46
CA THR A 269 33.29 -4.40 -9.58
C THR A 269 34.11 -5.68 -9.33
N ASP A 270 34.81 -5.83 -8.20
CA ASP A 270 35.46 -7.11 -7.88
C ASP A 270 34.40 -8.16 -7.48
N SER A 271 34.52 -9.39 -8.00
CA SER A 271 33.64 -10.51 -7.61
C SER A 271 34.12 -11.17 -6.31
N ILE A 272 33.31 -11.12 -5.26
CA ILE A 272 33.70 -11.53 -3.90
C ILE A 272 33.12 -12.91 -3.57
N THR A 273 33.97 -13.93 -3.45
CA THR A 273 33.53 -15.28 -3.05
C THR A 273 33.30 -15.37 -1.54
N ILE A 274 32.05 -15.67 -1.15
CA ILE A 274 31.70 -16.04 0.22
C ILE A 274 31.77 -17.56 0.33
N ARG A 275 32.51 -18.10 1.32
CA ARG A 275 32.62 -19.55 1.54
C ARG A 275 32.65 -19.88 3.02
N PHE A 276 31.77 -20.77 3.45
CA PHE A 276 31.66 -21.22 4.84
C PHE A 276 31.48 -22.75 4.90
N ASN A 277 31.56 -23.33 6.09
CA ASN A 277 31.13 -24.71 6.33
C ASN A 277 30.09 -24.78 7.44
N VAL A 278 29.29 -25.86 7.42
CA VAL A 278 28.30 -26.18 8.45
C VAL A 278 28.81 -27.36 9.27
N SER A 279 28.88 -27.18 10.59
CA SER A 279 29.19 -28.23 11.57
C SER A 279 28.06 -28.34 12.60
N THR A 280 28.18 -29.25 13.56
CA THR A 280 27.18 -29.43 14.63
C THR A 280 27.75 -29.15 16.04
N ASP A 281 26.95 -29.38 17.06
CA ASP A 281 27.33 -29.51 18.47
C ASP A 281 28.35 -30.63 18.73
N CYS A 282 28.33 -31.72 17.97
CA CYS A 282 29.17 -32.89 18.18
C CYS A 282 30.22 -33.05 17.07
N SER A 283 31.50 -32.98 17.44
CA SER A 283 32.63 -33.09 16.50
C SER A 283 32.68 -34.40 15.69
N ASN A 284 32.04 -35.46 16.18
CA ASN A 284 31.95 -36.76 15.50
C ASN A 284 30.99 -36.75 14.29
N ASP A 285 30.03 -35.82 14.22
CA ASP A 285 29.09 -35.71 13.10
C ASP A 285 29.79 -35.20 11.81
N GLY A 286 30.95 -34.55 11.96
CA GLY A 286 31.72 -33.99 10.85
C GLY A 286 31.14 -32.67 10.32
N LEU A 287 31.30 -32.45 9.01
CA LEU A 287 30.70 -31.32 8.30
C LEU A 287 29.42 -31.78 7.59
N ILE A 288 28.38 -30.96 7.68
CA ILE A 288 27.03 -31.30 7.26
C ILE A 288 26.84 -30.88 5.80
N ASN A 289 26.74 -31.86 4.89
CA ASN A 289 26.68 -31.65 3.44
C ASN A 289 25.26 -31.69 2.85
N ASP A 290 24.25 -31.82 3.70
CA ASP A 290 22.82 -31.90 3.40
C ASP A 290 22.01 -30.82 4.14
N ALA A 291 22.67 -29.82 4.75
CA ALA A 291 21.99 -28.65 5.29
C ALA A 291 21.47 -27.75 4.16
N THR A 292 20.29 -27.16 4.38
CA THR A 292 19.75 -26.07 3.59
C THR A 292 20.40 -24.76 4.04
N VAL A 293 20.80 -23.92 3.09
CA VAL A 293 21.22 -22.55 3.36
C VAL A 293 20.05 -21.64 3.03
N ASP A 294 19.43 -21.07 4.07
CA ASP A 294 18.20 -20.29 3.93
C ASP A 294 18.51 -18.90 3.36
N GLU A 295 19.60 -18.28 3.80
CA GLU A 295 20.13 -17.03 3.25
C GLU A 295 21.64 -16.86 3.45
N ILE A 296 22.27 -16.12 2.52
CA ILE A 296 23.57 -15.48 2.70
C ILE A 296 23.38 -14.02 2.28
N THR A 297 23.52 -13.10 3.24
CA THR A 297 23.15 -11.69 3.05
C THR A 297 24.29 -10.79 3.49
N LEU A 298 24.72 -9.89 2.60
CA LEU A 298 25.73 -8.88 2.87
C LEU A 298 25.06 -7.57 3.30
N ILE A 299 25.53 -6.96 4.37
CA ILE A 299 24.85 -5.84 5.03
C ILE A 299 25.78 -4.64 5.10
N HIS A 300 25.35 -3.50 4.56
CA HIS A 300 26.05 -2.22 4.60
C HIS A 300 25.13 -1.15 5.16
N GLY A 301 25.46 -0.58 6.33
CA GLY A 301 24.57 0.35 7.03
C GLY A 301 23.21 -0.30 7.35
N ASN A 302 22.16 0.19 6.71
CA ASN A 302 20.79 -0.35 6.78
C ASN A 302 20.37 -1.14 5.53
N GLU A 303 21.25 -1.30 4.55
CA GLU A 303 20.96 -1.97 3.28
C GLU A 303 21.44 -3.43 3.28
N GLU A 304 20.63 -4.31 2.70
CA GLU A 304 20.89 -5.74 2.63
C GLU A 304 20.94 -6.24 1.19
N TYR A 305 21.99 -7.01 0.89
CA TYR A 305 22.35 -7.47 -0.45
C TYR A 305 22.48 -9.01 -0.46
N PRO A 306 21.52 -9.75 -1.04
CA PRO A 306 21.55 -11.21 -1.04
C PRO A 306 22.65 -11.74 -1.99
N CYS A 307 23.33 -12.80 -1.57
CA CYS A 307 24.28 -13.53 -2.41
C CYS A 307 23.56 -14.67 -3.15
N SER A 308 23.21 -14.42 -4.41
CA SER A 308 22.50 -15.40 -5.25
C SER A 308 23.38 -16.57 -5.68
N ASN A 309 22.74 -17.67 -6.12
CA ASN A 309 23.39 -18.90 -6.59
C ASN A 309 24.28 -19.58 -5.53
N ILE A 310 23.70 -19.87 -4.36
CA ILE A 310 24.37 -20.65 -3.31
C ILE A 310 24.62 -22.07 -3.82
N ASN A 311 25.88 -22.48 -3.80
CA ASN A 311 26.37 -23.76 -4.28
C ASN A 311 26.87 -24.60 -3.10
N ASN A 312 26.30 -25.80 -2.95
CA ASN A 312 26.75 -26.82 -2.00
C ASN A 312 27.87 -27.64 -2.65
N GLU A 313 29.05 -27.68 -2.01
CA GLU A 313 30.21 -28.45 -2.50
C GLU A 313 30.10 -29.96 -2.21
N ASN A 314 28.98 -30.42 -1.64
CA ASN A 314 28.65 -31.81 -1.30
C ASN A 314 29.59 -32.46 -0.25
N ASN A 315 30.40 -31.64 0.44
CA ASN A 315 31.38 -32.00 1.46
C ASN A 315 31.22 -31.16 2.75
N GLY A 316 30.09 -30.46 2.90
CA GLY A 316 29.76 -29.60 4.03
C GLY A 316 30.30 -28.17 3.93
N TYR A 317 30.93 -27.81 2.81
CA TYR A 317 31.20 -26.43 2.43
C TYR A 317 30.13 -25.90 1.50
N TYR A 318 29.81 -24.62 1.69
CA TYR A 318 28.84 -23.87 0.91
C TYR A 318 29.49 -22.57 0.46
N ASN A 319 29.26 -22.19 -0.79
CA ASN A 319 29.79 -20.95 -1.33
C ASN A 319 28.78 -20.22 -2.22
N CYS A 320 29.02 -18.93 -2.42
CA CYS A 320 28.38 -18.10 -3.42
C CYS A 320 29.41 -17.06 -3.88
N THR A 321 29.17 -16.39 -5.00
CA THR A 321 30.00 -15.26 -5.44
C THR A 321 29.12 -14.04 -5.61
N TRP A 322 29.43 -12.99 -4.86
CA TRP A 322 28.69 -11.73 -4.86
C TRP A 322 29.35 -10.74 -5.83
N ASP A 323 28.53 -10.10 -6.65
CA ASP A 323 28.96 -9.04 -7.57
C ASP A 323 28.85 -7.68 -6.87
N SER A 324 30.00 -7.04 -6.65
CA SER A 324 30.08 -5.73 -6.00
C SER A 324 29.82 -4.55 -6.94
N THR A 325 29.55 -4.79 -8.24
CA THR A 325 29.29 -3.73 -9.23
C THR A 325 28.12 -2.83 -8.79
N GLY A 326 28.33 -1.51 -8.73
CA GLY A 326 27.33 -0.54 -8.30
C GLY A 326 26.81 -0.80 -6.89
N LYS A 327 27.72 -0.97 -5.92
CA LYS A 327 27.44 -1.12 -4.49
C LYS A 327 28.20 -0.04 -3.72
N PRO A 328 27.61 0.56 -2.68
CA PRO A 328 28.22 1.67 -1.95
C PRO A 328 29.57 1.29 -1.32
N GLU A 329 30.50 2.23 -1.27
CA GLU A 329 31.78 2.04 -0.59
C GLU A 329 31.60 1.78 0.92
N GLY A 330 32.57 1.08 1.53
CA GLY A 330 32.69 0.98 2.98
C GLY A 330 32.63 -0.43 3.54
N ASN A 331 32.30 -0.56 4.83
CA ASN A 331 32.29 -1.85 5.53
C ASN A 331 31.04 -2.68 5.21
N TYR A 332 31.25 -3.96 4.94
CA TYR A 332 30.20 -4.96 4.72
C TYR A 332 30.25 -6.06 5.77
N SER A 333 29.12 -6.30 6.43
CA SER A 333 28.90 -7.45 7.32
C SER A 333 28.30 -8.63 6.54
N ILE A 334 28.42 -9.87 7.03
CA ILE A 334 27.83 -11.05 6.37
C ILE A 334 26.97 -11.83 7.37
N ARG A 335 25.69 -12.00 7.06
CA ARG A 335 24.74 -12.87 7.77
C ARG A 335 24.55 -14.17 6.99
N ILE A 336 24.55 -15.30 7.71
CA ILE A 336 24.40 -16.64 7.15
C ILE A 336 23.36 -17.39 7.96
N SER A 337 22.30 -17.89 7.33
CA SER A 337 21.28 -18.73 7.95
C SER A 337 21.25 -20.13 7.35
N THR A 338 21.15 -21.16 8.19
CA THR A 338 21.06 -22.56 7.78
C THR A 338 20.06 -23.37 8.61
N SER A 339 19.44 -24.34 7.95
CA SER A 339 18.44 -25.26 8.52
C SER A 339 18.67 -26.71 8.08
N ARG A 340 18.26 -27.67 8.91
CA ARG A 340 18.28 -29.12 8.65
C ARG A 340 17.27 -29.82 9.56
N ASN A 341 16.60 -30.86 9.07
CA ASN A 341 15.71 -31.69 9.89
C ASN A 341 16.48 -32.30 11.07
N ASP A 342 15.82 -32.42 12.22
CA ASP A 342 16.37 -32.93 13.48
C ASP A 342 17.53 -32.11 14.10
N TYR A 343 17.81 -30.92 13.55
CA TYR A 343 18.71 -29.93 14.16
C TYR A 343 17.99 -28.60 14.38
N ASN A 344 18.42 -27.85 15.39
CA ASN A 344 18.06 -26.45 15.53
C ASN A 344 18.84 -25.61 14.50
N SER A 345 18.14 -24.67 13.86
CA SER A 345 18.71 -23.78 12.85
C SER A 345 19.81 -22.88 13.43
N ASN A 346 20.64 -22.30 12.55
CA ASN A 346 21.68 -21.38 12.95
C ASN A 346 21.68 -20.13 12.06
N THR A 347 21.61 -18.96 12.68
CA THR A 347 21.86 -17.68 12.00
C THR A 347 23.07 -17.01 12.67
N THR A 348 24.14 -16.78 11.91
CA THR A 348 25.38 -16.15 12.41
C THR A 348 25.68 -14.88 11.64
N LEU A 349 25.96 -13.78 12.36
CA LEU A 349 26.38 -12.49 11.80
C LEU A 349 27.89 -12.28 12.01
N TYR A 350 28.60 -11.99 10.92
CA TYR A 350 30.00 -11.59 10.89
C TYR A 350 30.09 -10.07 10.61
N PRO A 351 30.18 -9.22 11.64
CA PRO A 351 30.14 -7.77 11.48
C PRO A 351 31.43 -7.23 10.84
N ASN A 352 31.29 -6.22 9.97
CA ASN A 352 32.38 -5.49 9.30
C ASN A 352 33.46 -6.44 8.72
N ARG A 353 33.03 -7.43 7.94
CA ARG A 353 33.88 -8.53 7.47
C ARG A 353 34.93 -8.07 6.45
N PHE A 354 34.57 -7.17 5.54
CA PHE A 354 35.46 -6.59 4.54
C PHE A 354 35.09 -5.13 4.20
N TRP A 355 36.01 -4.42 3.55
CA TRP A 355 35.84 -3.06 3.02
C TRP A 355 35.74 -3.10 1.49
N LEU A 356 34.86 -2.28 0.92
CA LEU A 356 34.69 -2.07 -0.52
C LEU A 356 35.14 -0.64 -0.88
N GLU A 357 36.05 -0.51 -1.85
CA GLU A 357 36.75 0.73 -2.24
C GLU A 357 36.34 1.21 -3.64
N ASN A 358 36.08 2.51 -3.82
CA ASN A 358 35.68 3.06 -5.13
C ASN A 358 36.89 3.30 -6.06
N ARG A 359 36.67 3.45 -7.38
CA ARG A 359 37.76 3.64 -8.37
C ARG A 359 37.77 5.06 -8.96
N GLU A 360 38.94 5.51 -9.43
CA GLU A 360 39.11 6.88 -9.98
C GLU A 360 38.58 7.03 -11.43
N PRO A 361 38.01 8.20 -11.79
CA PRO A 361 37.46 8.46 -13.12
C PRO A 361 38.53 8.87 -14.14
N THR A 362 38.27 8.57 -15.41
CA THR A 362 39.20 8.80 -16.54
C THR A 362 38.65 9.82 -17.55
N TYR A 363 39.53 10.49 -18.31
CA TYR A 363 39.12 11.56 -19.24
C TYR A 363 39.82 11.52 -20.62
N SER A 364 39.18 12.12 -21.62
CA SER A 364 39.68 12.26 -23.00
C SER A 364 39.05 13.46 -23.73
N ASN A 365 39.47 13.74 -24.97
CA ASN A 365 38.87 14.75 -25.87
C ASN A 365 38.78 16.20 -25.33
N LEU A 366 39.79 16.66 -24.58
CA LEU A 366 39.87 18.04 -24.09
C LEU A 366 39.99 19.04 -25.26
N LEU A 367 38.97 19.89 -25.47
CA LEU A 367 38.92 20.85 -26.60
C LEU A 367 38.07 22.09 -26.33
N VAL A 368 38.17 23.11 -27.18
CA VAL A 368 37.32 24.31 -27.15
C VAL A 368 36.89 24.72 -28.56
N THR A 369 35.64 25.15 -28.72
CA THR A 369 35.06 25.58 -30.00
C THR A 369 34.39 26.95 -29.85
N PRO A 370 34.66 27.96 -30.70
CA PRO A 370 35.71 27.97 -31.73
C PRO A 370 37.12 28.05 -31.11
N GLN A 371 38.15 27.65 -31.86
CA GLN A 371 39.54 27.77 -31.39
C GLN A 371 40.08 29.20 -31.47
N SER A 372 39.42 30.08 -32.23
CA SER A 372 39.67 31.52 -32.27
C SER A 372 38.44 32.28 -32.74
N GLY A 373 38.25 33.50 -32.22
CA GLY A 373 37.12 34.38 -32.49
C GLY A 373 37.33 35.77 -31.90
N GLY A 374 36.30 36.60 -31.84
CA GLY A 374 36.28 37.83 -31.05
C GLY A 374 36.26 37.55 -29.55
N TRP A 375 36.54 38.56 -28.71
CA TRP A 375 36.34 38.45 -27.27
C TRP A 375 34.86 38.48 -26.89
N GLY A 376 33.99 39.02 -27.76
CA GLY A 376 32.53 38.97 -27.62
C GLY A 376 31.86 37.68 -28.06
N ASP A 377 32.63 36.70 -28.57
CA ASP A 377 32.10 35.41 -29.04
C ASP A 377 31.79 34.43 -27.90
N ARG A 378 30.90 33.47 -28.21
CA ARG A 378 30.62 32.32 -27.35
C ARG A 378 31.65 31.21 -27.59
N TYR A 379 32.28 30.75 -26.51
CA TYR A 379 33.20 29.61 -26.51
C TYR A 379 32.64 28.44 -25.72
N ILE A 380 32.76 27.23 -26.24
CA ILE A 380 32.28 25.98 -25.62
C ILE A 380 33.46 25.06 -25.36
N PHE A 381 33.80 24.88 -24.09
CA PHE A 381 34.89 24.03 -23.61
C PHE A 381 34.35 22.63 -23.32
N ASN A 382 35.03 21.60 -23.81
CA ASN A 382 34.57 20.21 -23.74
C ASN A 382 35.64 19.28 -23.16
N VAL A 383 35.20 18.27 -22.40
CA VAL A 383 35.96 17.08 -22.01
C VAL A 383 35.04 15.86 -21.94
N THR A 384 35.48 14.71 -22.45
CA THR A 384 34.81 13.42 -22.30
C THR A 384 35.31 12.75 -21.01
N VAL A 385 34.40 12.26 -20.17
CA VAL A 385 34.71 11.55 -18.93
C VAL A 385 34.09 10.16 -18.94
N GLN A 386 34.84 9.17 -18.48
CA GLN A 386 34.40 7.79 -18.27
C GLN A 386 34.76 7.37 -16.86
N ASP A 387 33.77 6.89 -16.13
CA ASP A 387 33.90 6.36 -14.78
C ASP A 387 33.56 4.85 -14.83
N PRO A 388 34.33 3.95 -14.17
CA PRO A 388 34.07 2.51 -14.26
C PRO A 388 32.72 2.08 -13.65
N GLU A 389 32.28 2.79 -12.62
CA GLU A 389 31.05 2.57 -11.87
C GLU A 389 29.82 3.24 -12.53
N ASN A 390 30.07 4.18 -13.44
CA ASN A 390 29.11 5.09 -14.10
C ASN A 390 28.52 6.16 -13.17
N ASP A 391 29.30 6.58 -12.16
CA ASP A 391 28.87 7.59 -11.19
C ASP A 391 28.62 8.97 -11.84
N SER A 392 27.84 9.79 -11.14
CA SER A 392 27.58 11.17 -11.56
C SER A 392 28.77 12.07 -11.26
N VAL A 393 29.47 12.50 -12.31
CA VAL A 393 30.71 13.26 -12.19
C VAL A 393 30.46 14.75 -12.41
N THR A 394 31.00 15.58 -11.52
CA THR A 394 31.01 17.04 -11.66
C THR A 394 32.34 17.53 -12.20
N CYS A 395 32.28 18.31 -13.29
CA CYS A 395 33.41 18.95 -13.93
C CYS A 395 33.40 20.47 -13.65
N TRP A 396 34.48 21.03 -13.11
CA TRP A 396 34.69 22.49 -13.00
C TRP A 396 35.68 22.96 -14.05
N LEU A 397 35.30 23.95 -14.87
CA LEU A 397 36.17 24.57 -15.87
C LEU A 397 36.92 25.76 -15.27
N TYR A 398 38.25 25.71 -15.33
CA TYR A 398 39.13 26.81 -14.98
C TYR A 398 39.80 27.38 -16.23
N VAL A 399 39.71 28.69 -16.44
CA VAL A 399 40.31 29.41 -17.58
C VAL A 399 41.23 30.53 -17.09
N ASN A 400 42.34 30.73 -17.79
CA ASN A 400 43.39 31.70 -17.48
C ASN A 400 43.75 32.53 -18.72
N THR A 401 43.52 33.84 -18.64
CA THR A 401 43.85 34.85 -19.66
C THR A 401 44.90 35.86 -19.18
N THR A 402 45.00 36.08 -17.87
CA THR A 402 45.79 37.17 -17.24
C THR A 402 46.92 36.70 -16.32
N GLY A 403 47.13 35.38 -16.21
CA GLY A 403 48.17 34.76 -15.39
C GLY A 403 47.66 33.91 -14.21
N GLN A 404 46.34 33.91 -13.95
CA GLN A 404 45.70 33.06 -12.93
C GLN A 404 44.51 32.29 -13.51
N PHE A 405 44.29 31.07 -13.02
CA PHE A 405 43.14 30.25 -13.36
C PHE A 405 41.90 30.68 -12.55
N ILE A 406 40.86 31.07 -13.26
CA ILE A 406 39.58 31.53 -12.72
C ILE A 406 38.51 30.49 -13.08
N LEU A 407 37.68 30.12 -12.11
CA LEU A 407 36.53 29.24 -12.33
C LEU A 407 35.51 29.94 -13.24
N LYS A 408 35.23 29.37 -14.42
CA LYS A 408 34.25 29.90 -15.39
C LYS A 408 32.90 29.19 -15.38
N GLY A 409 32.83 27.98 -14.82
CA GLY A 409 31.58 27.26 -14.66
C GLY A 409 31.80 25.83 -14.16
N ASN A 410 30.70 25.12 -13.91
CA ASN A 410 30.71 23.67 -13.67
C ASN A 410 29.53 23.00 -14.36
N GLN A 411 29.63 21.68 -14.55
CA GLN A 411 28.54 20.83 -15.03
C GLN A 411 28.67 19.44 -14.42
N THR A 412 27.56 18.91 -13.91
CA THR A 412 27.43 17.49 -13.52
C THR A 412 26.87 16.69 -14.69
N ILE A 413 27.45 15.51 -14.95
CA ILE A 413 27.05 14.56 -15.99
C ILE A 413 26.93 13.15 -15.43
N SER A 414 26.08 12.31 -16.03
CA SER A 414 26.23 10.86 -15.93
C SER A 414 27.34 10.40 -16.87
N THR A 415 28.16 9.45 -16.43
CA THR A 415 29.22 8.86 -17.24
C THR A 415 28.74 7.58 -17.95
N PRO A 416 29.37 7.16 -19.06
CA PRO A 416 30.31 7.94 -19.88
C PRO A 416 29.62 9.13 -20.56
N GLY A 417 30.20 10.33 -20.47
CA GLY A 417 29.55 11.56 -20.91
C GLY A 417 30.51 12.70 -21.23
N ASN A 418 29.98 13.82 -21.71
CA ASN A 418 30.75 15.01 -22.06
C ASN A 418 30.36 16.20 -21.19
N CYS A 419 31.31 16.74 -20.44
CA CYS A 419 31.19 18.04 -19.81
C CYS A 419 31.45 19.13 -20.88
N SER A 420 30.47 20.00 -21.10
CA SER A 420 30.41 21.01 -22.17
C SER A 420 29.99 22.36 -21.58
N ILE A 421 30.96 23.19 -21.21
CA ILE A 421 30.74 24.46 -20.50
C ILE A 421 30.87 25.65 -21.45
N GLN A 422 29.81 26.48 -21.48
CA GLN A 422 29.67 27.67 -22.32
C GLN A 422 30.19 28.91 -21.58
N VAL A 423 31.06 29.69 -22.23
CA VAL A 423 31.67 30.92 -21.69
C VAL A 423 31.43 32.07 -22.67
N GLU A 424 30.95 33.20 -22.14
CA GLU A 424 30.51 34.38 -22.91
C GLU A 424 30.74 35.70 -22.12
N ASP A 425 31.68 35.69 -21.20
CA ASP A 425 31.99 36.79 -20.26
C ASP A 425 33.44 37.29 -20.41
N PHE A 426 34.11 36.91 -21.51
CA PHE A 426 35.39 37.50 -21.88
C PHE A 426 35.24 39.00 -22.18
N THR A 427 36.32 39.74 -21.98
CA THR A 427 36.40 41.19 -22.12
C THR A 427 37.53 41.56 -23.08
N CYS A 428 37.59 42.82 -23.50
CA CYS A 428 38.71 43.32 -24.30
C CYS A 428 40.09 43.14 -23.60
N GLN A 429 40.14 43.04 -22.27
CA GLN A 429 41.40 42.78 -21.54
C GLN A 429 41.88 41.32 -21.68
N ASP A 430 41.00 40.41 -22.10
CA ASP A 430 41.31 38.99 -22.30
C ASP A 430 41.88 38.69 -23.70
N ILE A 431 41.94 39.67 -24.61
CA ILE A 431 42.49 39.52 -25.97
C ILE A 431 43.92 38.95 -25.90
N GLY A 432 44.10 37.76 -26.47
CA GLY A 432 45.30 36.94 -26.29
C GLY A 432 45.01 35.45 -26.44
N ILE A 433 45.95 34.60 -26.01
CA ILE A 433 45.76 33.14 -25.96
C ILE A 433 45.38 32.77 -24.53
N ALA A 434 44.15 32.28 -24.35
CA ALA A 434 43.70 31.73 -23.09
C ALA A 434 44.28 30.32 -22.87
N SER A 435 44.28 29.85 -21.63
CA SER A 435 44.57 28.45 -21.28
C SER A 435 43.51 27.91 -20.32
N PHE A 436 43.20 26.62 -20.40
CA PHE A 436 42.18 26.01 -19.54
C PHE A 436 42.51 24.59 -19.10
N TYR A 437 41.87 24.14 -18.02
CA TYR A 437 41.77 22.75 -17.61
C TYR A 437 40.41 22.48 -16.96
N PHE A 438 40.01 21.22 -16.89
CA PHE A 438 38.89 20.77 -16.07
C PHE A 438 39.39 20.06 -14.82
N GLU A 439 38.70 20.31 -13.71
CA GLU A 439 38.76 19.49 -12.50
C GLU A 439 37.54 18.57 -12.49
N ILE A 440 37.74 17.28 -12.22
CA ILE A 440 36.75 16.21 -12.35
C ILE A 440 36.59 15.52 -10.98
N ASN A 441 35.37 15.38 -10.48
CA ASN A 441 35.06 14.75 -9.19
C ASN A 441 33.81 13.85 -9.27
N ASP A 442 33.93 12.59 -8.90
CA ASP A 442 32.88 11.58 -8.87
C ASP A 442 32.12 11.50 -7.52
N THR A 443 32.52 12.32 -6.54
CA THR A 443 32.15 12.39 -5.09
C THR A 443 33.27 11.93 -4.16
N PHE A 444 34.08 10.96 -4.56
CA PHE A 444 35.10 10.28 -3.74
C PHE A 444 36.54 10.60 -4.20
N ASN A 445 36.75 10.71 -5.50
CA ASN A 445 38.02 10.93 -6.18
C ASN A 445 38.03 12.28 -6.90
N ARG A 446 39.22 12.90 -7.01
CA ARG A 446 39.38 14.23 -7.64
C ARG A 446 40.57 14.26 -8.59
N VAL A 447 40.29 14.35 -9.89
CA VAL A 447 41.28 14.27 -10.98
C VAL A 447 41.32 15.58 -11.76
N ASN A 448 42.51 16.14 -11.96
CA ASN A 448 42.71 17.31 -12.82
C ASN A 448 43.14 16.89 -14.24
N THR A 449 42.57 17.53 -15.26
CA THR A 449 43.03 17.38 -16.64
C THR A 449 44.35 18.12 -16.88
N SER A 450 45.02 17.80 -17.99
CA SER A 450 46.12 18.62 -18.49
C SER A 450 45.65 20.04 -18.89
N ILE A 451 46.56 21.02 -18.81
CA ILE A 451 46.32 22.40 -19.23
C ILE A 451 46.48 22.52 -20.75
N LEU A 452 45.55 23.23 -21.41
CA LEU A 452 45.51 23.39 -22.85
C LEU A 452 45.43 24.88 -23.25
N ASN A 453 46.36 25.34 -24.10
CA ASN A 453 46.56 26.76 -24.44
C ASN A 453 45.74 27.20 -25.67
N GLN A 454 44.42 27.31 -25.52
CA GLN A 454 43.44 27.83 -26.47
C GLN A 454 42.16 28.23 -25.69
N PRO A 455 41.24 29.06 -26.23
CA PRO A 455 41.21 29.67 -27.56
C PRO A 455 42.07 30.93 -27.68
N GLN A 456 42.25 31.42 -28.92
CA GLN A 456 42.82 32.74 -29.20
C GLN A 456 41.72 33.79 -29.41
N LEU A 457 41.63 34.73 -28.47
CA LEU A 457 40.67 35.84 -28.45
C LEU A 457 41.25 37.03 -29.23
N ASN A 458 40.49 37.54 -30.22
CA ASN A 458 40.85 38.68 -31.08
C ASN A 458 39.89 39.87 -30.85
N LYS A 459 40.06 40.96 -31.61
CA LYS A 459 39.16 42.13 -31.60
C LYS A 459 37.78 41.81 -32.18
N ASP A 460 36.76 42.53 -31.72
CA ASP A 460 35.37 42.39 -32.16
C ASP A 460 35.04 43.26 -33.39
N LEU A 461 34.06 42.80 -34.17
CA LEU A 461 33.50 43.52 -35.33
C LEU A 461 32.46 44.56 -34.87
N VAL A 462 32.48 45.73 -35.51
CA VAL A 462 31.57 46.85 -35.18
C VAL A 462 30.91 47.49 -36.40
N LEU A 463 29.72 48.04 -36.17
CA LEU A 463 28.94 48.85 -37.12
C LEU A 463 28.76 50.27 -36.56
N VAL A 464 28.99 51.29 -37.38
CA VAL A 464 28.80 52.70 -36.98
C VAL A 464 27.46 53.21 -37.53
N GLU A 465 26.63 53.74 -36.64
CA GLU A 465 25.26 54.20 -36.90
C GLU A 465 25.15 55.71 -36.63
N TYR A 466 24.49 56.46 -37.53
CA TYR A 466 24.29 57.90 -37.37
C TYR A 466 23.32 58.22 -36.22
N VAL A 467 23.59 59.29 -35.45
CA VAL A 467 22.74 59.74 -34.33
C VAL A 467 22.30 61.20 -34.45
N GLN A 468 23.23 62.15 -34.58
CA GLN A 468 22.94 63.59 -34.52
C GLN A 468 23.90 64.39 -35.40
N GLY A 469 23.45 65.55 -35.89
CA GLY A 469 24.28 66.51 -36.64
C GLY A 469 23.91 66.66 -38.12
N ASN A 470 22.98 65.87 -38.64
CA ASN A 470 22.47 66.02 -40.01
C ASN A 470 21.51 67.20 -40.12
N GLY A 471 21.76 68.09 -41.08
CA GLY A 471 20.98 69.31 -41.31
C GLY A 471 21.16 70.39 -40.26
N SER A 472 22.13 70.25 -39.35
CA SER A 472 22.39 71.25 -38.31
C SER A 472 22.97 72.54 -38.89
N GLU A 473 22.68 73.68 -38.27
CA GLU A 473 23.15 75.01 -38.69
C GLU A 473 24.07 75.61 -37.61
N VAL A 474 25.10 76.33 -38.04
CA VAL A 474 26.04 77.00 -37.13
C VAL A 474 26.53 78.33 -37.70
N ASN A 475 26.55 79.38 -36.90
CA ASN A 475 26.92 80.72 -37.33
C ASN A 475 28.44 80.94 -37.23
N ARG A 476 29.09 81.38 -38.32
CA ARG A 476 30.55 81.60 -38.38
C ARG A 476 31.01 82.91 -37.73
N SER A 477 30.08 83.78 -37.32
CA SER A 477 30.39 85.01 -36.60
C SER A 477 30.29 84.79 -35.08
N GLY A 478 31.42 84.51 -34.43
CA GLY A 478 31.50 84.28 -32.98
C GLY A 478 31.82 82.84 -32.62
N ASP A 479 31.62 82.46 -31.35
CA ASP A 479 32.01 81.15 -30.79
C ASP A 479 30.88 80.10 -30.82
N TYR A 480 30.10 80.05 -31.90
CA TYR A 480 28.97 79.12 -32.03
C TYR A 480 29.41 77.73 -32.51
N TYR A 481 28.80 76.67 -31.98
CA TYR A 481 29.12 75.28 -32.36
C TYR A 481 27.87 74.41 -32.56
N THR A 482 28.04 73.30 -33.28
CA THR A 482 27.01 72.26 -33.49
C THR A 482 27.59 70.86 -33.21
N THR A 483 26.79 69.96 -32.62
CA THR A 483 27.23 68.62 -32.23
C THR A 483 26.97 67.58 -33.32
N PHE A 484 28.02 66.90 -33.77
CA PHE A 484 27.96 65.71 -34.61
C PHE A 484 28.10 64.46 -33.74
N LYS A 485 27.25 63.44 -33.95
CA LYS A 485 27.20 62.24 -33.10
C LYS A 485 26.89 60.98 -33.89
N VAL A 486 27.61 59.90 -33.57
CA VAL A 486 27.35 58.54 -34.05
C VAL A 486 27.37 57.54 -32.90
N ARG A 487 26.88 56.32 -33.11
CA ARG A 487 26.92 55.22 -32.16
C ARG A 487 27.58 53.99 -32.78
N VAL A 488 28.35 53.26 -31.99
CA VAL A 488 29.10 52.08 -32.41
C VAL A 488 28.45 50.84 -31.81
N LYS A 489 27.90 49.98 -32.67
CA LYS A 489 27.25 48.72 -32.34
C LYS A 489 28.24 47.57 -32.45
N ASP A 490 28.26 46.72 -31.43
CA ASP A 490 29.17 45.60 -31.24
C ASP A 490 28.52 44.32 -31.79
N LEU A 491 29.01 43.82 -32.91
CA LEU A 491 28.34 42.77 -33.68
C LEU A 491 28.52 41.39 -33.05
N ASN A 492 29.72 41.06 -32.54
CA ASN A 492 29.99 39.80 -31.85
C ASN A 492 29.14 39.68 -30.58
N ARG A 493 29.15 40.70 -29.70
CA ARG A 493 28.33 40.67 -28.47
C ARG A 493 26.83 40.73 -28.77
N THR A 494 26.42 41.41 -29.84
CA THR A 494 25.01 41.38 -30.30
C THR A 494 24.59 39.98 -30.75
N GLN A 495 25.44 39.27 -31.51
CA GLN A 495 25.17 37.91 -31.96
C GLN A 495 25.14 36.92 -30.80
N THR A 496 26.12 36.98 -29.90
CA THR A 496 26.21 36.11 -28.72
C THR A 496 25.04 36.29 -27.76
N LYS A 497 24.64 37.54 -27.46
CA LYS A 497 23.58 37.85 -26.47
C LYS A 497 22.17 37.97 -27.07
N GLY A 498 22.00 37.72 -28.37
CA GLY A 498 20.71 37.82 -29.09
C GLY A 498 20.00 39.17 -29.00
N THR A 499 20.67 40.20 -28.47
CA THR A 499 20.13 41.52 -28.16
C THR A 499 21.21 42.54 -28.44
N GLU A 500 20.83 43.72 -28.93
CA GLU A 500 21.80 44.74 -29.32
C GLU A 500 22.76 45.09 -28.17
N LYS A 501 24.06 45.01 -28.48
CA LYS A 501 25.15 45.49 -27.65
C LYS A 501 25.92 46.54 -28.42
N TYR A 502 26.46 47.49 -27.67
CA TYR A 502 27.21 48.61 -28.18
C TYR A 502 28.65 48.52 -27.67
N ALA A 503 29.56 49.11 -28.42
CA ALA A 503 30.96 49.17 -28.07
C ALA A 503 31.15 49.95 -26.76
N ILE A 504 32.08 49.54 -25.93
CA ILE A 504 32.39 50.21 -24.66
C ILE A 504 33.60 51.11 -24.92
N THR A 505 33.42 52.43 -24.78
CA THR A 505 34.47 53.45 -24.98
C THR A 505 35.32 53.26 -26.25
N PRO A 506 34.72 53.21 -27.45
CA PRO A 506 35.46 53.05 -28.70
C PRO A 506 36.26 54.32 -29.07
N ASN A 507 37.43 54.17 -29.67
CA ASN A 507 38.15 55.27 -30.31
C ASN A 507 37.58 55.57 -31.71
N GLY A 508 37.41 56.85 -32.06
CA GLY A 508 36.90 57.22 -33.38
C GLY A 508 37.41 58.55 -33.93
N THR A 509 37.05 58.81 -35.18
CA THR A 509 37.44 60.01 -35.94
C THR A 509 36.23 60.56 -36.69
N PHE A 510 36.10 61.88 -36.76
CA PHE A 510 35.20 62.64 -37.62
C PHE A 510 36.00 63.32 -38.74
N TRP A 511 35.43 63.45 -39.94
CA TRP A 511 36.00 64.16 -41.09
C TRP A 511 34.97 65.17 -41.65
N ILE A 512 35.39 66.39 -42.02
CA ILE A 512 34.50 67.55 -42.30
C ILE A 512 34.97 68.36 -43.54
N THR A 513 34.02 68.91 -44.32
CA THR A 513 34.28 69.83 -45.46
C THR A 513 34.20 71.32 -45.08
N SER A 514 34.90 72.18 -45.85
CA SER A 514 34.82 73.66 -45.70
C SER A 514 34.34 74.41 -46.95
N ASP A 515 34.30 73.74 -48.09
CA ASP A 515 34.00 74.23 -49.44
C ASP A 515 32.78 73.52 -50.07
N GLY A 516 32.06 72.71 -49.27
CA GLY A 516 30.97 71.85 -49.72
C GLY A 516 31.40 70.61 -50.51
N ILE A 517 32.70 70.34 -50.68
CA ILE A 517 33.22 69.32 -51.61
C ILE A 517 34.24 68.36 -50.96
N ASN A 518 35.25 68.85 -50.24
CA ASN A 518 36.43 68.06 -49.85
C ASN A 518 36.56 67.91 -48.32
N PHE A 519 36.72 66.67 -47.84
CA PHE A 519 36.91 66.34 -46.40
C PHE A 519 38.33 66.66 -45.90
N ASN A 520 38.70 67.94 -45.94
CA ASN A 520 40.06 68.41 -45.65
C ASN A 520 40.37 68.56 -44.14
N TYR A 521 39.37 68.42 -43.26
CA TYR A 521 39.52 68.52 -41.81
C TYR A 521 39.14 67.20 -41.12
N TRP A 522 39.84 66.84 -40.04
CA TRP A 522 39.52 65.66 -39.22
C TRP A 522 39.79 65.88 -37.73
N PHE A 523 39.05 65.15 -36.90
CA PHE A 523 39.03 65.27 -35.44
C PHE A 523 38.93 63.88 -34.80
N ASN A 524 39.87 63.52 -33.93
CA ASN A 524 39.80 62.27 -33.17
C ASN A 524 39.02 62.50 -31.88
N VAL A 525 38.19 61.53 -31.48
CA VAL A 525 37.37 61.55 -30.27
C VAL A 525 37.39 60.17 -29.58
N GLU A 526 37.19 60.19 -28.26
CA GLU A 526 36.99 58.98 -27.45
C GLU A 526 35.47 58.81 -27.20
N GLY A 527 34.98 57.59 -27.35
CA GLY A 527 33.57 57.27 -27.18
C GLY A 527 33.17 57.03 -25.73
N ASP A 528 31.88 57.12 -25.43
CA ASP A 528 31.34 56.81 -24.10
C ASP A 528 31.11 55.30 -23.88
N GLY A 529 30.81 54.92 -22.63
CA GLY A 529 30.49 53.53 -22.26
C GLY A 529 29.20 52.98 -22.86
N ASN A 530 28.43 53.78 -23.59
CA ASN A 530 27.23 53.38 -24.34
C ASN A 530 27.48 53.30 -25.86
N GLY A 531 28.72 53.51 -26.29
CA GLY A 531 29.19 53.44 -27.67
C GLY A 531 29.02 54.72 -28.48
N TYR A 532 28.73 55.86 -27.87
CA TYR A 532 28.58 57.12 -28.62
C TYR A 532 29.90 57.84 -28.84
N LEU A 533 30.17 58.24 -30.10
CA LEU A 533 31.24 59.16 -30.48
C LEU A 533 30.60 60.53 -30.75
N SER A 534 31.12 61.63 -30.17
CA SER A 534 30.54 62.99 -30.30
C SER A 534 31.61 64.04 -30.54
N LEU A 535 31.33 65.04 -31.39
CA LEU A 535 32.19 66.19 -31.68
C LEU A 535 31.37 67.49 -31.70
N ASP A 536 31.81 68.50 -30.95
CA ASP A 536 31.27 69.87 -31.05
C ASP A 536 32.11 70.71 -32.03
N PHE A 537 31.49 71.16 -33.13
CA PHE A 537 32.16 71.78 -34.27
C PHE A 537 31.80 73.27 -34.44
N ASN A 538 32.82 74.15 -34.51
CA ASN A 538 32.70 75.60 -34.66
C ASN A 538 33.45 76.08 -35.94
N PRO A 539 32.75 76.63 -36.96
CA PRO A 539 33.34 77.20 -38.16
C PRO A 539 33.64 78.70 -38.03
N ASN A 540 34.63 79.18 -38.79
CA ASN A 540 34.96 80.62 -38.90
C ASN A 540 34.92 81.09 -40.37
N CYS A 541 35.42 82.30 -40.67
CA CYS A 541 35.45 82.86 -42.03
C CYS A 541 36.25 82.05 -43.09
N SER A 542 37.00 81.00 -42.71
CA SER A 542 37.55 80.01 -43.66
C SER A 542 36.51 79.02 -44.20
N PHE A 543 35.28 79.07 -43.69
CA PHE A 543 34.13 78.28 -44.17
C PHE A 543 33.16 79.21 -44.91
N GLU A 544 32.76 78.79 -46.10
CA GLU A 544 31.76 79.51 -46.88
C GLU A 544 30.37 79.37 -46.24
N ALA A 545 29.63 80.47 -46.16
CA ALA A 545 28.24 80.45 -45.70
C ALA A 545 27.39 79.68 -46.73
N GLY A 546 26.78 78.58 -46.29
CA GLY A 546 26.20 77.58 -47.17
C GLY A 546 26.35 76.15 -46.64
N LYS A 547 26.13 75.17 -47.51
CA LYS A 547 26.04 73.74 -47.18
C LYS A 547 27.39 73.02 -47.16
N GLN A 548 27.59 72.17 -46.16
CA GLN A 548 28.82 71.41 -45.88
C GLN A 548 28.50 69.95 -45.51
N TYR A 549 29.52 69.08 -45.41
CA TYR A 549 29.38 67.65 -45.12
C TYR A 549 30.33 67.15 -44.03
N TRP A 550 29.95 66.05 -43.34
CA TRP A 550 30.79 65.30 -42.41
C TRP A 550 30.55 63.78 -42.45
N ILE A 551 31.54 62.97 -42.02
CA ILE A 551 31.45 61.52 -41.76
C ILE A 551 32.20 61.15 -40.48
N ALA A 552 31.95 59.98 -39.89
CA ALA A 552 32.65 59.48 -38.72
C ALA A 552 32.85 57.95 -38.72
N GLY A 553 33.79 57.45 -37.93
CA GLY A 553 34.12 56.02 -37.83
C GLY A 553 34.97 55.64 -36.63
N VAL A 554 35.07 54.34 -36.34
CA VAL A 554 36.01 53.73 -35.38
C VAL A 554 37.36 53.55 -36.06
N LYS A 555 38.43 54.00 -35.40
CA LYS A 555 39.79 54.01 -35.95
C LYS A 555 40.83 53.89 -34.83
N ASP A 556 41.93 53.17 -35.07
CA ASP A 556 43.03 53.00 -34.11
C ASP A 556 42.56 52.48 -32.72
N ASP A 557 41.53 51.64 -32.68
CA ASP A 557 40.95 51.06 -31.46
C ASP A 557 41.62 49.72 -31.07
N ASN A 558 41.74 49.40 -29.78
CA ASN A 558 42.37 48.16 -29.30
C ASN A 558 41.41 46.96 -29.15
N CYS A 559 40.12 47.21 -28.95
CA CYS A 559 39.07 46.24 -28.71
C CYS A 559 38.28 45.88 -29.96
N TYR A 560 38.21 46.82 -30.91
CA TYR A 560 37.31 46.80 -32.06
C TYR A 560 38.06 46.95 -33.40
N ILE A 561 37.45 46.42 -34.46
CA ILE A 561 37.95 46.53 -35.85
C ILE A 561 37.48 47.86 -36.47
N GLU A 562 38.31 48.48 -37.32
CA GLU A 562 38.01 49.77 -37.95
C GLU A 562 36.75 49.72 -38.84
N SER A 563 35.89 50.75 -38.75
CA SER A 563 34.57 50.77 -39.38
C SER A 563 34.04 52.21 -39.48
N ASN A 564 33.49 52.62 -40.63
CA ASN A 564 33.06 54.00 -40.89
C ASN A 564 31.57 54.07 -41.27
N LEU A 565 30.96 55.25 -41.11
CA LEU A 565 29.67 55.55 -41.75
C LEU A 565 29.74 55.31 -43.26
N SER A 566 28.68 54.73 -43.82
CA SER A 566 28.56 54.42 -45.25
C SER A 566 28.06 55.60 -46.11
N THR A 567 27.67 56.72 -45.49
CA THR A 567 27.11 57.89 -46.17
C THR A 567 27.60 59.21 -45.57
N ASN A 568 27.69 60.24 -46.42
CA ASN A 568 28.05 61.60 -46.01
C ASN A 568 26.85 62.32 -45.39
N ILE A 569 27.03 62.89 -44.20
CA ILE A 569 26.04 63.66 -43.46
C ILE A 569 26.18 65.15 -43.79
N THR A 570 25.10 65.93 -43.75
CA THR A 570 25.09 67.37 -44.13
C THR A 570 25.00 68.32 -42.93
N PHE A 571 25.51 69.55 -43.06
CA PHE A 571 25.27 70.68 -42.14
C PHE A 571 25.39 72.04 -42.88
N TYR A 572 25.09 73.17 -42.23
CA TYR A 572 25.09 74.51 -42.83
C TYR A 572 25.82 75.58 -41.99
N VAL A 573 26.38 76.59 -42.66
CA VAL A 573 27.15 77.69 -42.06
C VAL A 573 26.49 79.06 -42.38
N ILE A 574 26.35 79.96 -41.39
CA ILE A 574 25.55 81.22 -41.46
C ILE A 574 26.40 82.51 -41.20
N GLY A 575 26.04 83.67 -41.79
CA GLY A 575 26.62 85.05 -41.62
C GLY A 575 25.60 86.14 -41.17
N ASN A 576 25.78 87.46 -41.42
CA ASN A 576 24.85 88.57 -41.00
C ASN A 576 24.72 89.77 -42.00
N LEU A 577 23.68 90.63 -41.87
CA LEU A 577 23.36 91.80 -42.75
C LEU A 577 23.06 93.17 -42.03
N PHE A 578 22.94 94.30 -42.78
CA PHE A 578 22.68 95.70 -42.32
C PHE A 578 21.99 96.63 -43.40
N GLY A 579 21.29 97.77 -43.09
CA GLY A 579 20.61 98.69 -44.09
C GLY A 579 19.91 100.02 -43.61
N SER A 580 19.26 100.86 -44.50
CA SER A 580 18.68 102.23 -44.19
C SER A 580 17.56 102.86 -45.12
N ILE A 581 16.66 103.79 -44.66
CA ILE A 581 15.39 104.33 -45.31
C ILE A 581 15.47 105.76 -45.96
N ILE A 582 14.53 106.12 -46.90
CA ILE A 582 14.51 107.37 -47.72
C ILE A 582 13.17 108.19 -47.82
N GLN A 583 11.94 107.62 -47.84
CA GLN A 583 10.61 108.31 -48.01
C GLN A 583 9.47 107.37 -47.54
N PRO A 584 8.20 107.74 -47.14
CA PRO A 584 7.43 109.02 -47.03
C PRO A 584 7.44 109.71 -45.65
N ASN A 585 6.64 110.78 -45.44
CA ASN A 585 6.85 111.77 -44.35
C ASN A 585 5.64 112.70 -43.94
N GLY A 586 4.37 112.26 -43.92
CA GLY A 586 3.32 112.91 -43.07
C GLY A 586 1.81 113.00 -43.45
N GLU A 587 1.26 112.23 -44.41
CA GLU A 587 -0.05 112.52 -45.08
C GLU A 587 -1.37 111.88 -44.49
N LYS A 588 -2.59 112.23 -44.98
CA LYS A 588 -3.91 111.71 -44.46
C LYS A 588 -4.73 110.90 -45.50
N TYR A 589 -5.44 109.85 -45.05
CA TYR A 589 -6.19 108.93 -45.92
C TYR A 589 -7.42 108.28 -45.24
N LEU A 590 -8.57 108.21 -45.92
CA LEU A 590 -9.63 107.26 -45.53
C LEU A 590 -9.05 105.83 -45.52
N ARG A 591 -9.53 104.97 -44.61
CA ARG A 591 -9.20 103.53 -44.52
C ARG A 591 -9.49 102.83 -45.87
N GLY A 592 -8.54 102.88 -46.82
CA GLY A 592 -8.78 102.48 -48.21
C GLY A 592 -7.81 102.96 -49.31
N SER A 593 -6.74 103.70 -49.01
CA SER A 593 -5.96 104.51 -49.98
C SER A 593 -4.48 104.08 -50.13
N ASN A 594 -3.77 104.37 -51.24
CA ASN A 594 -2.39 103.87 -51.48
C ASN A 594 -1.21 104.86 -51.18
N ILE A 595 -0.03 104.37 -50.75
CA ILE A 595 1.20 105.11 -50.27
C ILE A 595 2.54 104.37 -50.66
N THR A 596 3.71 105.04 -50.83
CA THR A 596 5.01 104.49 -51.39
C THR A 596 6.31 104.80 -50.56
N VAL A 597 7.34 103.90 -50.52
CA VAL A 597 8.55 103.83 -49.61
C VAL A 597 9.92 103.43 -50.31
N ARG A 598 11.16 103.72 -49.79
CA ARG A 598 12.52 103.38 -50.42
C ARG A 598 13.78 103.27 -49.46
N ALA A 599 14.88 102.49 -49.77
CA ALA A 599 16.05 102.09 -48.88
C ALA A 599 17.32 101.32 -49.49
N ASN A 600 18.30 100.76 -48.69
CA ASN A 600 19.52 99.94 -49.09
C ASN A 600 20.14 98.86 -48.08
N VAL A 601 21.12 97.96 -48.46
CA VAL A 601 21.68 96.75 -47.68
C VAL A 601 23.19 96.27 -47.86
N SER A 602 23.88 95.68 -46.83
CA SER A 602 25.26 95.03 -46.84
C SER A 602 25.54 93.88 -45.79
N ASP A 603 26.72 93.17 -45.78
CA ASP A 603 27.12 92.02 -44.86
C ASP A 603 28.18 92.25 -43.75
N GLU A 604 28.48 91.22 -42.92
CA GLU A 604 29.47 91.26 -41.81
C GLU A 604 30.95 91.33 -42.22
N CYS A 605 31.27 90.91 -43.45
CA CYS A 605 32.59 91.05 -44.04
C CYS A 605 32.75 92.37 -44.82
N ASN A 606 31.74 93.25 -44.78
CA ASN A 606 31.62 94.54 -45.48
C ASN A 606 31.40 94.47 -47.00
N ASN A 607 30.84 93.37 -47.50
CA ASN A 607 30.42 93.26 -48.90
C ASN A 607 29.00 93.84 -49.09
N LEU A 608 28.75 94.53 -50.20
CA LEU A 608 27.39 94.94 -50.58
C LEU A 608 26.60 93.71 -51.04
N ILE A 609 25.34 93.60 -50.58
CA ILE A 609 24.51 92.41 -50.81
C ILE A 609 23.32 92.74 -51.70
N PRO A 610 23.44 92.57 -53.04
CA PRO A 610 22.29 92.50 -53.92
C PRO A 610 21.53 91.19 -53.69
N LEU A 611 20.27 91.13 -54.11
CA LEU A 611 19.39 89.98 -53.92
C LEU A 611 19.23 89.59 -52.44
N ALA A 612 19.19 90.59 -51.55
CA ALA A 612 18.67 90.42 -50.19
C ALA A 612 17.14 90.61 -50.23
N ASN A 613 16.41 89.83 -49.45
CA ASN A 613 14.97 89.99 -49.29
C ASN A 613 14.71 91.11 -48.29
N VAL A 614 14.25 92.27 -48.77
CA VAL A 614 13.98 93.46 -47.96
C VAL A 614 12.47 93.65 -47.79
N SER A 615 12.05 94.02 -46.58
CA SER A 615 10.67 94.44 -46.29
C SER A 615 10.64 95.88 -45.76
N PHE A 616 9.52 96.56 -45.98
CA PHE A 616 9.21 97.82 -45.33
C PHE A 616 7.96 97.64 -44.48
N GLU A 617 7.81 98.45 -43.44
CA GLU A 617 6.76 98.43 -42.44
C GLU A 617 6.28 99.87 -42.18
N SER A 618 5.05 100.06 -41.69
CA SER A 618 4.47 101.32 -41.22
C SER A 618 3.99 101.12 -39.79
N ILE A 619 4.29 102.00 -38.82
CA ILE A 619 4.17 101.69 -37.38
C ILE A 619 3.35 102.74 -36.63
N LYS A 620 2.47 102.37 -35.72
CA LYS A 620 1.74 103.31 -34.87
C LYS A 620 1.63 102.78 -33.46
N GLY A 621 2.43 103.33 -32.56
CA GLY A 621 2.59 102.75 -31.23
C GLY A 621 3.09 101.31 -31.35
N SER A 622 2.18 100.34 -31.29
CA SER A 622 2.46 98.92 -31.51
C SER A 622 1.94 98.35 -32.83
N GLU A 623 1.06 99.04 -33.56
CA GLU A 623 0.47 98.50 -34.79
C GLU A 623 1.47 98.63 -35.93
N ILE A 624 1.77 97.54 -36.65
CA ILE A 624 2.83 97.49 -37.67
C ILE A 624 2.26 96.93 -38.98
N LYS A 625 2.58 97.55 -40.12
CA LYS A 625 1.98 97.22 -41.42
C LYS A 625 2.96 97.23 -42.56
N GLU A 626 3.20 96.05 -43.09
CA GLU A 626 4.15 95.88 -44.18
C GLU A 626 3.70 96.55 -45.47
N CYS A 627 4.70 97.06 -46.18
CA CYS A 627 4.59 97.44 -47.56
C CYS A 627 5.17 96.31 -48.42
N SER A 628 4.40 95.90 -49.44
CA SER A 628 4.80 94.94 -50.48
C SER A 628 4.07 95.27 -51.79
N PRO A 629 4.68 95.09 -52.99
CA PRO A 629 5.96 94.44 -53.26
C PRO A 629 7.17 95.36 -53.05
N VAL A 630 8.27 94.77 -52.55
CA VAL A 630 9.58 95.42 -52.51
C VAL A 630 10.38 95.10 -53.77
N VAL A 631 11.00 96.11 -54.39
CA VAL A 631 11.73 96.03 -55.67
C VAL A 631 13.23 96.27 -55.43
N ASP A 632 14.08 95.28 -55.70
CA ASP A 632 15.56 95.39 -55.69
C ASP A 632 16.07 96.08 -56.96
N GLU A 633 16.96 97.06 -56.80
CA GLU A 633 17.64 97.81 -57.87
C GLU A 633 18.93 97.10 -58.36
N SER A 634 19.17 95.85 -57.93
CA SER A 634 20.24 94.93 -58.34
C SER A 634 21.67 95.37 -57.98
N ASN A 635 21.78 96.36 -57.09
CA ASN A 635 23.03 96.94 -56.59
C ASN A 635 23.02 97.13 -55.06
N GLY A 636 21.99 96.62 -54.38
CA GLY A 636 21.80 96.75 -52.93
C GLY A 636 20.82 97.85 -52.48
N TYR A 637 19.94 98.37 -53.35
CA TYR A 637 18.90 99.37 -53.05
C TYR A 637 17.47 98.84 -53.32
N TYR A 638 16.45 99.32 -52.59
CA TYR A 638 15.10 98.70 -52.53
C TYR A 638 13.93 99.72 -52.40
N ASN A 639 12.72 99.48 -52.95
CA ASN A 639 11.53 100.39 -52.84
C ASN A 639 10.14 99.69 -52.90
N CYS A 640 9.02 100.33 -52.53
CA CYS A 640 7.72 99.66 -52.32
C CYS A 640 6.42 100.55 -52.33
N THR A 641 5.18 100.02 -52.50
CA THR A 641 3.86 100.72 -52.32
C THR A 641 2.75 99.87 -51.64
N PHE A 642 1.86 100.44 -50.80
CA PHE A 642 0.82 99.75 -49.97
C PHE A 642 -0.53 100.50 -49.80
N ASN A 643 -1.59 99.86 -49.27
CA ASN A 643 -2.95 100.44 -49.05
C ASN A 643 -3.34 100.61 -47.56
N THR A 644 -4.08 101.68 -47.21
CA THR A 644 -4.50 102.03 -45.85
C THR A 644 -5.76 101.34 -45.30
N SER A 645 -6.42 100.46 -46.05
CA SER A 645 -7.65 99.73 -45.65
C SER A 645 -7.58 99.00 -44.30
N GLY A 646 -6.39 98.62 -43.83
CA GLY A 646 -6.24 97.88 -42.58
C GLY A 646 -5.84 98.73 -41.38
N PHE A 647 -5.59 100.03 -41.54
CA PHE A 647 -4.91 100.85 -40.54
C PHE A 647 -5.89 101.41 -39.47
N THR A 648 -5.53 101.39 -38.18
CA THR A 648 -6.33 102.08 -37.13
C THR A 648 -6.42 103.58 -37.37
N PRO A 649 -7.54 104.20 -36.98
CA PRO A 649 -7.78 105.63 -37.13
C PRO A 649 -6.75 106.44 -36.35
N GLN A 650 -6.21 107.55 -36.92
CA GLN A 650 -5.06 108.37 -36.42
C GLN A 650 -3.64 108.02 -37.00
N TYR A 651 -2.54 108.70 -36.56
CA TYR A 651 -1.18 108.79 -37.17
C TYR A 651 -0.24 107.53 -37.15
N TRP A 652 0.74 107.40 -38.07
CA TRP A 652 1.62 106.23 -38.34
C TRP A 652 3.05 106.54 -38.87
N ASP A 653 4.12 106.00 -38.28
CA ASP A 653 5.57 105.87 -38.59
C ASP A 653 5.93 104.83 -39.71
N ILE A 654 7.22 104.54 -40.02
CA ILE A 654 7.74 103.51 -40.99
C ILE A 654 9.07 102.81 -40.60
N ARG A 655 9.29 101.53 -40.97
CA ARG A 655 10.52 100.71 -40.73
C ARG A 655 11.00 99.96 -41.99
N ILE A 656 12.27 99.55 -42.04
CA ILE A 656 12.86 98.58 -42.99
C ILE A 656 13.43 97.36 -42.26
N ASN A 657 13.33 96.17 -42.86
CA ASN A 657 14.14 95.00 -42.53
C ASN A 657 14.80 94.39 -43.78
N GLY A 658 15.81 93.53 -43.62
CA GLY A 658 16.33 92.72 -44.73
C GLY A 658 17.06 91.45 -44.32
N SER A 659 16.93 90.38 -45.13
CA SER A 659 17.44 89.02 -44.90
C SER A 659 18.04 88.39 -46.17
N LYS A 660 18.83 87.30 -46.05
CA LYS A 660 19.32 86.50 -47.19
C LYS A 660 19.60 85.06 -46.77
N GLU A 661 19.50 84.09 -47.67
CA GLU A 661 19.82 82.69 -47.37
C GLU A 661 21.28 82.56 -46.88
N TYR A 662 21.47 81.85 -45.76
CA TYR A 662 22.73 81.76 -45.00
C TYR A 662 23.24 83.06 -44.37
N TYR A 663 22.40 84.10 -44.19
CA TYR A 663 22.75 85.31 -43.42
C TYR A 663 21.60 85.77 -42.49
N ASN A 664 21.94 86.18 -41.26
CA ASN A 664 21.01 86.79 -40.32
C ASN A 664 20.56 88.20 -40.77
N SER A 665 19.35 88.59 -40.38
CA SER A 665 18.67 89.81 -40.84
C SER A 665 18.91 91.06 -39.97
N PHE A 666 18.52 92.23 -40.49
CA PHE A 666 18.58 93.54 -39.81
C PHE A 666 17.25 94.31 -39.81
N SER A 667 17.14 95.42 -39.05
CA SER A 667 15.92 96.24 -38.88
C SER A 667 16.18 97.72 -38.46
N VAL A 668 15.49 98.73 -39.03
CA VAL A 668 15.67 100.21 -38.77
C VAL A 668 14.36 101.04 -38.95
N VAL A 669 14.09 102.10 -38.15
CA VAL A 669 12.79 102.86 -38.09
C VAL A 669 12.90 104.40 -38.31
N GLU A 670 11.84 105.01 -38.85
CA GLU A 670 11.56 106.44 -39.12
C GLU A 670 10.14 106.82 -38.61
N ASN A 671 9.87 108.01 -38.03
CA ASN A 671 8.60 108.28 -37.29
C ASN A 671 7.67 109.35 -37.91
N ASN A 672 6.35 109.24 -37.67
CA ASN A 672 5.21 110.09 -38.08
C ASN A 672 5.03 110.30 -39.61
N ALA A 673 4.75 109.22 -40.33
CA ALA A 673 4.54 109.19 -41.78
C ALA A 673 3.08 109.37 -42.33
N PHE A 674 1.93 109.00 -41.71
CA PHE A 674 0.53 109.21 -42.26
C PHE A 674 -0.72 108.90 -41.33
N TRP A 675 -2.03 109.02 -41.72
CA TRP A 675 -3.28 109.02 -40.84
C TRP A 675 -4.64 108.42 -41.41
N ILE A 676 -5.63 107.93 -40.59
CA ILE A 676 -6.85 107.06 -40.93
C ILE A 676 -8.22 107.20 -40.11
N GLU A 677 -9.34 106.43 -40.39
CA GLU A 677 -10.77 106.39 -39.82
C GLU A 677 -11.49 104.93 -39.64
N THR A 678 -12.78 104.73 -39.15
CA THR A 678 -13.45 103.42 -38.59
C THR A 678 -14.99 102.99 -38.88
N ASN A 679 -15.68 102.08 -38.09
CA ASN A 679 -17.07 101.39 -38.15
C ASN A 679 -17.48 100.58 -36.82
N PRO A 680 -18.76 100.14 -36.51
CA PRO A 680 -19.22 99.50 -35.22
C PRO A 680 -19.25 97.95 -35.04
N ILE A 681 -19.36 97.45 -33.77
CA ILE A 681 -19.22 96.00 -33.38
C ILE A 681 -20.08 95.53 -32.15
N LEU A 682 -20.65 94.31 -32.18
CA LEU A 682 -21.11 93.52 -31.00
C LEU A 682 -20.12 92.39 -30.64
N PHE A 683 -20.02 91.99 -29.37
CA PHE A 683 -19.08 90.96 -28.89
C PHE A 683 -19.42 90.41 -27.49
N ALA A 684 -18.62 89.47 -26.99
CA ALA A 684 -18.76 88.83 -25.67
C ALA A 684 -20.18 88.35 -25.28
N PRO A 685 -20.90 87.60 -26.14
CA PRO A 685 -22.17 87.00 -25.76
C PRO A 685 -21.98 85.91 -24.68
N ARG A 686 -22.83 85.92 -23.65
CA ARG A 686 -22.77 85.02 -22.49
C ARG A 686 -24.13 84.40 -22.21
N VAL A 687 -24.11 83.16 -21.73
CA VAL A 687 -25.28 82.45 -21.21
C VAL A 687 -24.94 81.94 -19.81
N ILE A 688 -25.90 81.95 -18.88
CA ILE A 688 -25.70 81.51 -17.49
C ILE A 688 -26.93 80.68 -17.08
N PRO A 689 -26.76 79.40 -16.70
CA PRO A 689 -25.55 78.59 -16.87
C PRO A 689 -25.28 78.27 -18.36
N GLU A 690 -24.05 77.87 -18.74
CA GLU A 690 -23.74 77.48 -20.13
C GLU A 690 -24.11 76.01 -20.44
N VAL A 691 -24.25 75.19 -19.39
CA VAL A 691 -24.82 73.84 -19.42
C VAL A 691 -25.73 73.75 -18.20
N GLY A 692 -26.96 73.29 -18.37
CA GLY A 692 -27.90 73.06 -17.27
C GLY A 692 -29.00 72.08 -17.66
N GLY A 693 -29.63 71.45 -16.66
CA GLY A 693 -30.78 70.59 -16.83
C GLY A 693 -31.95 71.29 -17.53
N TRP A 694 -32.84 70.53 -18.16
CA TRP A 694 -34.05 71.09 -18.78
C TRP A 694 -35.03 71.68 -17.74
N GLY A 695 -34.90 71.36 -16.45
CA GLY A 695 -35.60 72.00 -15.34
C GLY A 695 -35.05 73.38 -14.92
N GLU A 696 -33.87 73.79 -15.41
CA GLU A 696 -33.19 75.01 -14.97
C GLU A 696 -33.65 76.32 -15.67
N THR A 697 -33.22 77.47 -15.11
CA THR A 697 -33.50 78.81 -15.66
C THR A 697 -32.24 79.54 -16.14
N PHE A 698 -32.28 80.06 -17.37
CA PHE A 698 -31.15 80.66 -18.06
C PHE A 698 -31.22 82.20 -18.14
N THR A 699 -30.05 82.83 -18.31
CA THR A 699 -29.83 84.28 -18.46
C THR A 699 -28.85 84.57 -19.60
N PHE A 700 -29.19 85.50 -20.49
CA PHE A 700 -28.40 85.87 -21.68
C PHE A 700 -27.83 87.29 -21.59
N LYS A 701 -26.60 87.50 -22.08
CA LYS A 701 -25.94 88.82 -22.10
C LYS A 701 -25.10 89.01 -23.37
N VAL A 702 -24.79 90.27 -23.74
CA VAL A 702 -23.87 90.63 -24.84
C VAL A 702 -23.26 92.02 -24.62
N ASN A 703 -22.06 92.29 -25.15
CA ASN A 703 -21.40 93.60 -25.12
C ASN A 703 -21.43 94.30 -26.49
N PHE A 704 -21.35 95.63 -26.46
CA PHE A 704 -21.41 96.53 -27.61
C PHE A 704 -20.21 97.49 -27.65
N THR A 705 -19.63 97.77 -28.83
CA THR A 705 -18.48 98.67 -29.05
C THR A 705 -18.62 99.49 -30.34
N ASP A 706 -18.18 100.74 -30.29
CA ASP A 706 -17.92 101.60 -31.46
C ASP A 706 -16.57 102.32 -31.32
N GLU A 707 -15.71 102.30 -32.33
CA GLU A 707 -14.31 102.79 -32.20
C GLU A 707 -14.15 104.30 -32.41
N ASP A 708 -15.02 104.95 -33.20
CA ASP A 708 -15.09 106.40 -33.38
C ASP A 708 -16.15 107.12 -32.50
N LEU A 709 -16.86 106.34 -31.66
CA LEU A 709 -17.53 106.74 -30.41
C LEU A 709 -19.00 107.27 -30.46
N ASP A 710 -19.87 106.64 -31.25
CA ASP A 710 -21.30 106.95 -31.42
C ASP A 710 -22.30 105.85 -30.91
N THR A 711 -23.60 105.90 -31.28
CA THR A 711 -24.75 105.38 -30.47
C THR A 711 -25.80 104.54 -31.26
N LEU A 712 -26.02 103.25 -30.90
CA LEU A 712 -26.80 102.27 -31.70
C LEU A 712 -27.81 101.36 -30.90
N THR A 713 -28.44 100.34 -31.51
CA THR A 713 -29.55 99.50 -30.94
C THR A 713 -29.35 97.97 -31.10
N VAL A 714 -29.73 97.15 -30.11
CA VAL A 714 -29.37 95.70 -30.00
C VAL A 714 -30.59 94.76 -29.83
N THR A 715 -30.63 93.62 -30.51
CA THR A 715 -31.71 92.59 -30.42
C THR A 715 -31.17 91.18 -30.11
N TYR A 716 -31.99 90.23 -29.62
CA TYR A 716 -31.63 88.79 -29.47
C TYR A 716 -32.68 87.79 -30.00
N THR A 717 -32.25 86.59 -30.41
CA THR A 717 -33.11 85.48 -30.88
C THR A 717 -32.52 84.09 -30.52
N LEU A 718 -33.34 83.10 -30.18
CA LEU A 718 -32.90 81.70 -29.92
C LEU A 718 -33.04 80.75 -31.12
N VAL A 719 -32.15 79.76 -31.21
CA VAL A 719 -32.17 78.65 -32.17
C VAL A 719 -31.82 77.34 -31.46
N GLY A 720 -32.64 76.30 -31.55
CA GLY A 720 -32.40 74.99 -30.92
C GLY A 720 -33.41 73.93 -31.37
N PRO A 721 -33.60 72.83 -30.62
CA PRO A 721 -34.49 71.73 -31.00
C PRO A 721 -35.98 72.11 -31.20
N THR A 722 -36.47 73.16 -30.52
CA THR A 722 -37.87 73.63 -30.64
C THR A 722 -37.97 75.13 -30.98
N SER A 723 -39.13 75.76 -30.76
CA SER A 723 -39.50 77.06 -31.36
C SER A 723 -38.82 78.29 -30.72
N GLN A 724 -38.68 79.36 -31.50
CA GLN A 724 -37.74 80.47 -31.24
C GLN A 724 -38.36 81.71 -30.55
N PRO A 725 -38.03 82.02 -29.29
CA PRO A 725 -38.29 83.34 -28.67
C PRO A 725 -37.21 84.40 -29.00
N SER A 726 -37.54 85.69 -28.78
CA SER A 726 -36.66 86.85 -29.08
C SER A 726 -36.96 88.09 -28.19
N GLY A 727 -36.03 89.07 -28.14
CA GLY A 727 -36.13 90.32 -27.34
C GLY A 727 -35.17 91.46 -27.76
N THR A 728 -35.23 92.65 -27.14
CA THR A 728 -34.52 93.89 -27.61
C THR A 728 -34.03 94.85 -26.50
N ALA A 729 -33.03 95.72 -26.80
CA ALA A 729 -32.40 96.75 -25.93
C ALA A 729 -31.57 97.82 -26.73
N THR A 730 -30.90 98.81 -26.08
CA THR A 730 -30.11 99.91 -26.74
C THR A 730 -28.74 100.17 -26.10
N ALA A 731 -27.72 100.66 -26.85
CA ALA A 731 -26.33 100.82 -26.36
C ALA A 731 -25.50 101.97 -27.02
N GLN A 732 -24.42 102.43 -26.36
CA GLN A 732 -23.47 103.44 -26.88
C GLN A 732 -22.03 103.12 -26.42
N GLY A 733 -21.03 103.53 -27.22
CA GLY A 733 -19.61 103.58 -26.84
C GLY A 733 -18.91 102.23 -26.79
N ILE A 734 -17.65 102.22 -26.33
CA ILE A 734 -16.81 101.01 -26.24
C ILE A 734 -17.19 100.17 -25.00
N ASN A 735 -17.49 98.89 -25.22
CA ASN A 735 -17.66 97.83 -24.23
C ASN A 735 -18.83 98.00 -23.22
N THR A 736 -20.04 98.25 -23.71
CA THR A 736 -21.27 98.34 -22.89
C THR A 736 -22.04 97.00 -22.84
N GLU A 737 -22.31 96.44 -21.65
CA GLU A 737 -23.05 95.16 -21.45
C GLU A 737 -24.59 95.33 -21.50
N VAL A 738 -25.28 94.37 -22.11
CA VAL A 738 -26.75 94.25 -22.26
C VAL A 738 -27.20 92.86 -21.75
N SER A 739 -28.37 92.73 -21.09
CA SER A 739 -28.76 91.51 -20.35
C SER A 739 -30.28 91.22 -20.34
N TRP A 740 -30.64 89.92 -20.36
CA TRP A 740 -32.01 89.37 -20.26
C TRP A 740 -32.01 88.10 -19.38
N SER A 741 -33.00 87.89 -18.50
CA SER A 741 -33.01 86.80 -17.50
C SER A 741 -34.38 86.14 -17.31
N GLY A 742 -34.39 84.85 -16.94
CA GLY A 742 -35.60 84.11 -16.54
C GLY A 742 -36.19 83.24 -17.65
N ILE A 743 -35.33 82.54 -18.39
CA ILE A 743 -35.68 81.78 -19.59
C ILE A 743 -35.67 80.28 -19.25
N THR A 744 -36.74 79.55 -19.59
CA THR A 744 -36.98 78.15 -19.15
C THR A 744 -37.08 77.18 -20.32
N PHE A 745 -36.72 75.92 -20.11
CA PHE A 745 -36.77 74.84 -21.11
C PHE A 745 -37.66 73.66 -20.66
N SER A 746 -37.66 72.58 -21.43
CA SER A 746 -38.42 71.36 -21.19
C SER A 746 -37.65 70.13 -21.72
N SER A 747 -38.09 68.91 -21.40
CA SER A 747 -37.38 67.69 -21.83
C SER A 747 -37.33 67.47 -23.35
N THR A 748 -38.15 68.18 -24.15
CA THR A 748 -38.02 68.18 -25.63
C THR A 748 -36.96 69.15 -26.15
N ASP A 749 -36.39 70.00 -25.29
CA ASP A 749 -35.39 71.01 -25.60
C ASP A 749 -33.96 70.55 -25.30
N ILE A 750 -33.78 69.32 -24.78
CA ILE A 750 -32.47 68.72 -24.52
C ILE A 750 -31.64 68.72 -25.81
N GLY A 751 -30.46 69.33 -25.74
CA GLY A 751 -29.54 69.49 -26.87
C GLY A 751 -28.86 70.85 -26.91
N GLU A 752 -28.20 71.11 -28.04
CA GLU A 752 -27.45 72.33 -28.29
C GLU A 752 -28.37 73.48 -28.73
N TRP A 753 -28.29 74.60 -28.02
CA TRP A 753 -28.96 75.86 -28.33
C TRP A 753 -27.95 76.95 -28.69
N VAL A 754 -28.40 77.93 -29.47
CA VAL A 754 -27.64 79.12 -29.87
C VAL A 754 -28.49 80.37 -29.68
N VAL A 755 -27.98 81.34 -28.93
CA VAL A 755 -28.54 82.70 -28.85
C VAL A 755 -27.78 83.64 -29.79
N TRP A 756 -28.50 84.41 -30.61
CA TRP A 756 -27.98 85.41 -31.55
C TRP A 756 -28.29 86.84 -31.09
N PHE A 757 -27.44 87.83 -31.45
CA PHE A 757 -27.57 89.27 -31.16
C PHE A 757 -27.19 90.18 -32.36
N ASN A 758 -27.82 91.35 -32.61
CA ASN A 758 -27.60 92.19 -33.85
C ASN A 758 -27.64 93.75 -33.64
N VAL A 759 -26.90 94.56 -34.45
CA VAL A 759 -26.82 96.09 -34.50
C VAL A 759 -26.34 96.69 -35.87
N SER A 760 -26.45 98.01 -36.15
CA SER A 760 -26.07 98.68 -37.45
C SER A 760 -25.84 100.23 -37.45
N ASP A 761 -25.03 100.80 -38.38
CA ASP A 761 -24.54 102.21 -38.54
C ASP A 761 -24.39 102.72 -40.03
N ASP A 762 -24.11 104.02 -40.24
CA ASP A 762 -23.84 104.79 -41.49
C ASP A 762 -22.91 104.11 -42.51
N PHE A 763 -21.85 103.42 -42.08
CA PHE A 763 -20.94 102.67 -42.97
C PHE A 763 -20.91 101.14 -42.71
N GLY A 764 -21.71 100.57 -41.80
CA GLY A 764 -21.60 99.13 -41.45
C GLY A 764 -22.70 98.50 -40.57
N TYR A 765 -22.53 97.22 -40.20
CA TYR A 765 -23.40 96.50 -39.25
C TYR A 765 -22.69 95.32 -38.57
N SER A 766 -23.24 94.81 -37.45
CA SER A 766 -22.63 93.73 -36.67
C SER A 766 -23.64 92.78 -36.01
N ASN A 767 -23.27 91.50 -35.84
CA ASN A 767 -24.03 90.49 -35.09
C ASN A 767 -23.10 89.41 -34.48
N VAL A 768 -23.55 88.75 -33.40
CA VAL A 768 -22.80 87.70 -32.67
C VAL A 768 -23.71 86.65 -32.06
N SER A 769 -23.18 85.49 -31.69
CA SER A 769 -23.95 84.43 -31.03
C SER A 769 -23.14 83.64 -29.99
N LYS A 770 -23.84 82.93 -29.10
CA LYS A 770 -23.26 82.02 -28.09
C LYS A 770 -24.06 80.73 -28.00
N ASN A 771 -23.37 79.61 -27.94
CA ASN A 771 -23.96 78.30 -27.71
C ASN A 771 -24.13 78.03 -26.22
N PHE A 772 -25.13 77.23 -25.86
CA PHE A 772 -25.32 76.64 -24.54
C PHE A 772 -26.05 75.30 -24.68
N THR A 773 -25.88 74.41 -23.71
CA THR A 773 -26.47 73.06 -23.75
C THR A 773 -27.57 72.95 -22.72
N VAL A 774 -28.71 72.38 -23.11
CA VAL A 774 -29.73 71.88 -22.18
C VAL A 774 -29.52 70.37 -22.07
N GLU A 775 -29.22 69.87 -20.88
CA GLU A 775 -28.93 68.45 -20.63
C GLU A 775 -30.06 67.74 -19.84
N LYS A 776 -29.84 66.47 -19.49
CA LYS A 776 -30.75 65.68 -18.64
C LYS A 776 -30.74 66.25 -17.22
N ASP A 777 -31.87 66.17 -16.51
CA ASP A 777 -32.00 66.71 -15.14
C ASP A 777 -31.29 65.84 -14.10
N ASP A 778 -30.90 66.50 -13.00
CA ASP A 778 -30.24 65.91 -11.85
C ASP A 778 -31.23 65.12 -10.97
N VAL A 779 -30.84 63.91 -10.58
CA VAL A 779 -31.67 62.98 -9.79
C VAL A 779 -30.93 62.54 -8.53
N ALA A 780 -31.67 62.37 -7.43
CA ALA A 780 -31.23 61.69 -6.22
C ALA A 780 -31.94 60.34 -6.09
N ILE A 781 -31.25 59.35 -5.51
CA ILE A 781 -31.84 58.05 -5.15
C ILE A 781 -32.02 57.98 -3.63
N GLU A 782 -33.27 58.02 -3.19
CA GLU A 782 -33.67 57.91 -1.79
C GLU A 782 -33.91 56.45 -1.36
N TYR A 783 -33.61 56.16 -0.09
CA TYR A 783 -33.93 54.88 0.53
C TYR A 783 -35.43 54.77 0.86
N VAL A 784 -36.03 53.60 0.61
CA VAL A 784 -37.41 53.29 1.02
C VAL A 784 -37.46 52.06 1.92
N GLU A 785 -36.94 50.90 1.48
CA GLU A 785 -37.06 49.63 2.21
C GLU A 785 -35.92 48.64 1.89
N GLY A 786 -35.59 47.75 2.82
CA GLY A 786 -34.62 46.65 2.63
C GLY A 786 -33.24 46.79 3.31
N ASN A 787 -32.91 47.91 3.96
CA ASN A 787 -31.63 48.09 4.66
C ASN A 787 -31.64 47.37 6.03
N GLU A 788 -30.52 46.71 6.37
CA GLU A 788 -30.36 45.84 7.55
C GLU A 788 -31.36 44.67 7.61
N SER A 789 -31.99 44.34 6.47
CA SER A 789 -32.87 43.18 6.36
C SER A 789 -32.09 41.86 6.32
N THR A 790 -32.75 40.75 6.68
CA THR A 790 -32.19 39.40 6.58
C THR A 790 -33.01 38.56 5.61
N VAL A 791 -32.33 37.78 4.78
CA VAL A 791 -32.92 36.90 3.76
C VAL A 791 -32.27 35.52 3.87
N ASN A 792 -33.04 34.45 3.66
CA ASN A 792 -32.56 33.07 3.76
C ASN A 792 -32.71 32.38 2.40
N ARG A 793 -31.59 31.91 1.82
CA ARG A 793 -31.55 31.27 0.49
C ARG A 793 -32.54 30.09 0.33
N VAL A 794 -32.94 29.45 1.43
CA VAL A 794 -33.83 28.28 1.43
C VAL A 794 -35.31 28.66 1.58
N SER A 795 -35.62 29.75 2.29
CA SER A 795 -36.99 30.09 2.70
C SER A 795 -37.56 31.39 2.14
N GLY A 796 -36.81 32.13 1.31
CA GLY A 796 -37.40 33.07 0.32
C GLY A 796 -36.66 34.39 0.16
N SER A 797 -37.35 35.35 -0.46
CA SER A 797 -36.82 36.64 -0.90
C SER A 797 -37.19 37.81 0.02
N VAL A 798 -36.45 38.92 -0.10
CA VAL A 798 -36.70 40.17 0.62
C VAL A 798 -36.91 41.35 -0.32
N LEU A 799 -37.79 42.28 0.05
CA LEU A 799 -38.06 43.49 -0.73
C LEU A 799 -36.92 44.50 -0.55
N LEU A 800 -36.24 44.84 -1.65
CA LEU A 800 -35.37 46.00 -1.75
C LEU A 800 -36.11 47.09 -2.52
N LYS A 801 -36.23 48.30 -1.96
CA LYS A 801 -36.98 49.40 -2.55
C LYS A 801 -36.27 50.74 -2.36
N LEU A 802 -36.18 51.49 -3.46
CA LEU A 802 -35.60 52.83 -3.54
C LEU A 802 -36.54 53.75 -4.32
N ARG A 803 -36.26 55.05 -4.31
CA ARG A 803 -37.02 56.05 -5.06
C ARG A 803 -36.10 57.05 -5.77
N ALA A 804 -36.32 57.27 -7.06
CA ALA A 804 -35.70 58.34 -7.82
C ALA A 804 -36.51 59.64 -7.65
N VAL A 805 -35.83 60.73 -7.33
CA VAL A 805 -36.42 62.06 -7.08
C VAL A 805 -35.61 63.11 -7.85
N ASP A 806 -36.31 63.92 -8.62
CA ASP A 806 -35.79 65.15 -9.26
C ASP A 806 -35.33 66.14 -8.16
N ILE A 807 -34.07 66.58 -8.24
CA ILE A 807 -33.46 67.45 -7.21
C ILE A 807 -33.96 68.89 -7.33
N ASP A 808 -34.20 69.37 -8.56
CA ASP A 808 -34.52 70.76 -8.87
C ASP A 808 -36.03 71.03 -8.80
N ASN A 809 -36.85 70.01 -9.10
CA ASN A 809 -38.30 70.04 -8.94
C ASN A 809 -38.84 68.75 -8.29
N PRO A 810 -38.84 68.63 -6.94
CA PRO A 810 -39.33 67.45 -6.22
C PRO A 810 -40.82 67.08 -6.43
N ASN A 811 -41.60 67.93 -7.11
CA ASN A 811 -42.98 67.61 -7.52
C ASN A 811 -43.05 66.84 -8.84
N GLN A 812 -41.95 66.82 -9.61
CA GLN A 812 -41.84 66.07 -10.84
C GLN A 812 -41.40 64.63 -10.53
N LEU A 813 -42.13 63.68 -11.09
CA LEU A 813 -41.97 62.27 -10.78
C LEU A 813 -41.09 61.62 -11.84
N VAL A 814 -39.99 61.01 -11.41
CA VAL A 814 -39.03 60.27 -12.26
C VAL A 814 -39.62 58.89 -12.60
N SER A 815 -40.76 58.88 -13.30
CA SER A 815 -41.57 57.67 -13.53
C SER A 815 -41.20 56.91 -14.80
N TYR A 816 -41.40 55.59 -14.79
CA TYR A 816 -41.16 54.67 -15.92
C TYR A 816 -39.74 54.66 -16.49
N GLN A 817 -38.73 54.99 -15.68
CA GLN A 817 -37.33 55.01 -16.07
C GLN A 817 -36.65 53.65 -15.78
N PRO A 818 -35.80 53.13 -16.66
CA PRO A 818 -34.94 51.99 -16.39
C PRO A 818 -34.11 52.18 -15.11
N ALA A 819 -34.12 51.19 -14.23
CA ALA A 819 -33.38 51.21 -12.97
C ALA A 819 -32.82 49.82 -12.65
N ALA A 820 -31.91 49.71 -11.68
CA ALA A 820 -31.35 48.43 -11.28
C ALA A 820 -30.90 48.41 -9.81
N PHE A 821 -30.68 47.19 -9.31
CA PHE A 821 -30.01 46.92 -8.05
C PHE A 821 -28.75 46.08 -8.28
N TRP A 822 -27.78 46.26 -7.39
CA TRP A 822 -26.57 45.43 -7.28
C TRP A 822 -26.38 45.03 -5.82
N VAL A 823 -26.00 43.78 -5.58
CA VAL A 823 -25.69 43.22 -4.25
C VAL A 823 -24.29 42.58 -4.32
N THR A 824 -23.48 42.69 -3.27
CA THR A 824 -22.16 42.02 -3.23
C THR A 824 -22.31 40.51 -3.08
N THR A 825 -21.46 39.75 -3.77
CA THR A 825 -21.43 38.28 -3.76
C THR A 825 -20.59 37.72 -2.63
N ASP A 826 -19.68 38.50 -2.06
CA ASP A 826 -18.82 38.12 -0.94
C ASP A 826 -18.68 39.32 0.02
N SER A 827 -18.91 39.09 1.32
CA SER A 827 -18.96 40.13 2.33
C SER A 827 -17.58 40.68 2.67
N ASP A 828 -16.52 39.91 2.43
CA ASP A 828 -15.15 40.28 2.77
C ASP A 828 -14.46 41.06 1.63
N THR A 829 -15.06 41.09 0.43
CA THR A 829 -14.58 41.82 -0.74
C THR A 829 -15.55 42.95 -1.15
N PRO A 830 -15.32 44.22 -0.71
CA PRO A 830 -16.28 45.32 -0.91
C PRO A 830 -16.62 45.71 -2.36
N GLU A 831 -15.92 45.15 -3.35
CA GLU A 831 -16.08 45.43 -4.78
C GLU A 831 -16.73 44.26 -5.55
N SER A 832 -17.09 43.15 -4.88
CA SER A 832 -17.65 41.93 -5.49
C SER A 832 -19.12 42.08 -5.94
N TRP A 833 -19.44 43.12 -6.72
CA TRP A 833 -20.80 43.36 -7.19
C TRP A 833 -21.29 42.24 -8.11
N GLY A 834 -22.40 41.60 -7.72
CA GLY A 834 -23.07 40.56 -8.49
C GLY A 834 -23.78 41.09 -9.75
N PRO A 835 -24.46 40.20 -10.49
CA PRO A 835 -25.19 40.54 -11.71
C PRO A 835 -26.17 41.71 -11.52
N THR A 836 -26.26 42.59 -12.53
CA THR A 836 -27.20 43.72 -12.53
C THR A 836 -28.65 43.21 -12.52
N ILE A 837 -29.41 43.53 -11.47
CA ILE A 837 -30.82 43.15 -11.34
C ILE A 837 -31.70 44.30 -11.83
N SER A 838 -32.07 44.26 -13.12
CA SER A 838 -32.84 45.32 -13.77
C SER A 838 -34.32 45.37 -13.34
N THR A 839 -34.85 46.59 -13.26
CA THR A 839 -36.24 46.92 -12.93
C THR A 839 -36.59 48.29 -13.58
N SER A 840 -37.69 48.92 -13.19
CA SER A 840 -38.06 50.28 -13.62
C SER A 840 -38.75 51.06 -12.51
N THR A 841 -38.71 52.38 -12.57
CA THR A 841 -39.48 53.23 -11.65
C THR A 841 -40.99 53.19 -11.94
N ASP A 842 -41.80 53.26 -10.91
CA ASP A 842 -43.26 53.36 -10.96
C ASP A 842 -43.75 54.80 -11.22
N ASP A 843 -45.07 55.02 -11.26
CA ASP A 843 -45.70 56.36 -11.40
C ASP A 843 -45.17 57.40 -10.39
N TYR A 844 -44.63 56.98 -9.26
CA TYR A 844 -44.18 57.83 -8.14
C TYR A 844 -42.65 57.92 -8.02
N GLY A 845 -41.92 57.31 -8.95
CA GLY A 845 -40.45 57.23 -8.96
C GLY A 845 -39.87 56.07 -8.14
N ASN A 846 -40.67 55.21 -7.51
CA ASN A 846 -40.13 54.08 -6.74
C ASN A 846 -39.74 52.92 -7.66
N PHE A 847 -38.63 52.26 -7.37
CA PHE A 847 -38.25 51.01 -8.01
C PHE A 847 -37.91 49.97 -6.96
N SER A 848 -38.27 48.71 -7.22
CA SER A 848 -38.09 47.63 -6.27
C SER A 848 -37.82 46.29 -6.94
N ILE A 849 -37.17 45.41 -6.20
CA ILE A 849 -37.04 43.99 -6.50
C ILE A 849 -37.36 43.16 -5.26
N TYR A 850 -37.86 41.93 -5.46
CA TYR A 850 -37.76 40.89 -4.46
C TYR A 850 -36.42 40.18 -4.70
N PHE A 851 -35.43 40.46 -3.85
CA PHE A 851 -34.11 39.87 -3.93
C PHE A 851 -34.14 38.46 -3.33
N ASP A 852 -33.89 37.47 -4.18
CA ASP A 852 -33.83 36.05 -3.86
C ASP A 852 -32.39 35.55 -4.10
N PRO A 853 -31.56 35.40 -3.06
CA PRO A 853 -30.15 35.06 -3.22
C PRO A 853 -29.94 33.58 -3.54
N ASP A 854 -29.50 33.30 -4.77
CA ASP A 854 -28.96 31.99 -5.15
C ASP A 854 -27.51 31.80 -4.67
N CYS A 855 -26.88 30.70 -5.12
CA CYS A 855 -25.49 30.35 -4.78
C CYS A 855 -24.44 31.32 -5.34
N THR A 856 -24.82 32.33 -6.14
CA THR A 856 -23.92 33.41 -6.57
C THR A 856 -23.55 34.32 -5.39
N TYR A 857 -24.37 34.39 -4.34
CA TYR A 857 -24.21 35.30 -3.21
C TYR A 857 -23.85 34.54 -1.92
N GLY A 858 -22.64 34.71 -1.42
CA GLY A 858 -22.14 34.18 -0.15
C GLY A 858 -22.98 34.59 1.06
N VAL A 859 -23.06 33.70 2.06
CA VAL A 859 -23.70 34.02 3.34
C VAL A 859 -22.91 35.07 4.10
N GLY A 860 -23.58 35.83 4.97
CA GLY A 860 -22.97 36.93 5.71
C GLY A 860 -23.61 38.28 5.40
N LYS A 861 -22.95 39.36 5.84
CA LYS A 861 -23.47 40.72 5.73
C LYS A 861 -22.99 41.39 4.45
N GLN A 862 -23.79 41.25 3.40
CA GLN A 862 -23.56 41.85 2.09
C GLN A 862 -23.97 43.33 2.03
N LYS A 863 -23.45 44.04 1.03
CA LYS A 863 -23.83 45.42 0.70
C LYS A 863 -24.69 45.43 -0.54
N TRP A 864 -25.64 46.36 -0.61
CA TRP A 864 -26.46 46.59 -1.79
C TRP A 864 -26.62 48.07 -2.11
N LYS A 865 -26.90 48.37 -3.38
CA LYS A 865 -27.20 49.71 -3.89
C LYS A 865 -28.17 49.59 -5.07
N GLY A 866 -28.81 50.68 -5.45
CA GLY A 866 -29.58 50.72 -6.69
C GLY A 866 -29.60 52.13 -7.29
N GLY A 867 -29.97 52.23 -8.56
CA GLY A 867 -29.83 53.45 -9.32
C GLY A 867 -30.55 53.43 -10.66
N LEU A 868 -30.60 54.57 -11.33
CA LEU A 868 -31.11 54.67 -12.70
C LEU A 868 -30.08 54.09 -13.68
N LEU A 869 -30.58 53.31 -14.64
CA LEU A 869 -29.85 52.92 -15.84
C LEU A 869 -30.01 54.00 -16.92
N THR A 870 -29.31 53.81 -18.03
CA THR A 870 -29.39 54.69 -19.21
C THR A 870 -30.84 54.88 -19.66
N ASN A 871 -31.27 56.13 -19.63
CA ASN A 871 -32.59 56.62 -19.99
C ASN A 871 -32.45 57.98 -20.69
N ASP A 872 -33.48 58.49 -21.35
CA ASP A 872 -33.34 59.66 -22.23
C ASP A 872 -33.40 61.03 -21.52
N TYR A 873 -33.89 61.10 -20.27
CA TYR A 873 -34.34 62.37 -19.66
C TYR A 873 -33.63 62.76 -18.35
N TRP A 874 -33.05 61.80 -17.65
CA TRP A 874 -32.52 61.92 -16.29
C TRP A 874 -31.08 61.39 -16.20
N LYS A 875 -30.24 62.00 -15.37
CA LYS A 875 -28.85 61.53 -15.18
C LYS A 875 -28.80 60.18 -14.46
N GLU A 876 -27.79 59.38 -14.82
CA GLU A 876 -27.52 58.07 -14.22
C GLU A 876 -26.87 58.28 -12.84
N VAL A 877 -27.54 57.81 -11.78
CA VAL A 877 -27.10 57.98 -10.39
C VAL A 877 -27.41 56.73 -9.58
N ASN A 878 -26.51 56.41 -8.64
CA ASN A 878 -26.65 55.32 -7.68
C ASN A 878 -26.91 55.85 -6.27
N SER A 879 -27.63 55.08 -5.47
CA SER A 879 -27.81 55.31 -4.04
C SER A 879 -26.50 55.22 -3.25
N SER A 880 -26.56 55.66 -2.00
CA SER A 880 -25.62 55.20 -0.98
C SER A 880 -25.66 53.67 -0.82
N LEU A 881 -24.64 53.12 -0.15
CA LEU A 881 -24.57 51.68 0.16
C LEU A 881 -25.45 51.35 1.37
N PHE A 882 -26.25 50.30 1.24
CA PHE A 882 -27.08 49.70 2.29
C PHE A 882 -26.57 48.29 2.60
N ASN A 883 -27.02 47.70 3.71
CA ASN A 883 -26.65 46.35 4.11
C ASN A 883 -27.82 45.36 3.99
N ILE A 884 -27.50 44.09 3.76
CA ILE A 884 -28.42 42.95 3.81
C ILE A 884 -27.67 41.73 4.39
N THR A 885 -28.31 40.95 5.24
CA THR A 885 -27.72 39.71 5.78
C THR A 885 -28.29 38.50 5.04
N ILE A 886 -27.43 37.70 4.42
CA ILE A 886 -27.80 36.46 3.76
C ILE A 886 -27.49 35.30 4.71
N THR A 887 -28.50 34.51 5.05
CA THR A 887 -28.36 33.23 5.78
C THR A 887 -28.69 32.06 4.87
N SER A 888 -28.29 30.86 5.26
CA SER A 888 -28.68 29.61 4.58
C SER A 888 -28.91 28.51 5.61
N GLU A 889 -29.32 27.33 5.17
CA GLU A 889 -29.54 26.16 6.01
C GLU A 889 -28.67 25.00 5.51
N TYR A 890 -28.24 24.12 6.40
CA TYR A 890 -27.48 22.93 6.03
C TYR A 890 -28.02 21.67 6.68
N GLN A 891 -27.67 20.53 6.10
CA GLN A 891 -27.89 19.22 6.70
C GLN A 891 -26.54 18.51 6.90
N PRO A 892 -26.20 18.10 8.14
CA PRO A 892 -25.10 17.18 8.37
C PRO A 892 -25.46 15.75 7.94
N TYR A 893 -24.47 15.06 7.38
CA TYR A 893 -24.53 13.66 6.99
C TYR A 893 -23.29 12.93 7.50
N ILE A 894 -23.47 11.79 8.16
CA ILE A 894 -22.37 10.87 8.49
C ILE A 894 -22.15 9.98 7.27
N THR A 895 -20.92 9.92 6.77
CA THR A 895 -20.52 9.13 5.59
C THR A 895 -19.67 7.92 5.98
N LYS A 896 -18.98 8.00 7.12
CA LYS A 896 -18.24 6.90 7.75
C LYS A 896 -18.26 7.09 9.29
N PRO A 897 -18.42 6.05 10.12
CA PRO A 897 -18.80 4.68 9.78
C PRO A 897 -20.32 4.56 9.50
N ILE A 898 -20.71 3.59 8.68
CA ILE A 898 -22.12 3.23 8.44
C ILE A 898 -22.24 1.70 8.51
N GLY A 899 -22.57 1.17 9.69
CA GLY A 899 -22.66 -0.27 9.93
C GLY A 899 -21.30 -0.99 9.95
N GLU A 900 -20.21 -0.26 10.23
CA GLU A 900 -18.84 -0.80 10.20
C GLU A 900 -18.51 -1.63 11.44
N ILE A 901 -17.77 -2.72 11.28
CA ILE A 901 -17.37 -3.63 12.36
C ILE A 901 -15.86 -3.46 12.59
N LEU A 902 -15.46 -3.37 13.86
CA LEU A 902 -14.09 -3.01 14.29
C LEU A 902 -13.64 -3.86 15.49
N LEU A 903 -12.38 -4.29 15.51
CA LEU A 903 -11.80 -5.02 16.65
C LEU A 903 -11.56 -4.10 17.84
N ARG A 904 -12.19 -4.43 18.96
CA ARG A 904 -12.17 -3.63 20.17
C ARG A 904 -10.76 -3.55 20.78
N GLY A 905 -10.18 -2.35 20.77
CA GLY A 905 -8.86 -2.11 21.37
C GLY A 905 -7.68 -2.34 20.42
N VAL A 906 -7.96 -2.76 19.18
CA VAL A 906 -6.96 -2.95 18.12
C VAL A 906 -7.13 -1.88 17.04
N ASP A 907 -8.34 -1.75 16.48
CA ASP A 907 -8.62 -0.83 15.37
C ASP A 907 -8.91 0.61 15.83
N ASP A 908 -8.43 1.59 15.05
CA ASP A 908 -8.82 3.00 15.18
C ASP A 908 -10.14 3.25 14.42
N LEU A 909 -11.11 3.92 15.05
CA LEU A 909 -12.36 4.31 14.37
C LEU A 909 -12.17 5.62 13.61
N ILE A 910 -12.14 5.54 12.28
CA ILE A 910 -12.14 6.70 11.38
C ILE A 910 -13.57 7.15 11.09
N ILE A 911 -13.91 8.35 11.53
CA ILE A 911 -15.19 9.02 11.32
C ILE A 911 -15.04 10.03 10.18
N LYS A 912 -16.03 10.08 9.29
CA LYS A 912 -16.19 11.13 8.28
C LYS A 912 -17.66 11.55 8.17
N GLY A 913 -17.89 12.85 8.01
CA GLY A 913 -19.19 13.41 7.72
C GLY A 913 -19.06 14.65 6.84
N ASN A 914 -20.14 15.05 6.18
CA ASN A 914 -20.17 16.25 5.36
C ASN A 914 -21.38 17.12 5.69
N LEU A 915 -21.19 18.43 5.60
CA LEU A 915 -22.25 19.43 5.71
C LEU A 915 -22.66 19.86 4.30
N THR A 916 -23.92 19.67 3.93
CA THR A 916 -24.44 20.08 2.62
C THR A 916 -25.38 21.27 2.77
N ASP A 917 -25.18 22.32 1.97
CA ASP A 917 -26.05 23.50 1.92
C ASP A 917 -27.40 23.15 1.24
N LEU A 918 -28.51 23.39 1.93
CA LEU A 918 -29.85 23.03 1.49
C LEU A 918 -30.38 23.90 0.34
N ALA A 919 -29.76 25.04 0.04
CA ALA A 919 -30.04 25.82 -1.17
C ALA A 919 -29.35 25.25 -2.42
N GLY A 920 -28.61 24.13 -2.29
CA GLY A 920 -27.94 23.46 -3.40
C GLY A 920 -26.54 23.98 -3.71
N CYS A 921 -25.94 24.78 -2.82
CA CYS A 921 -24.66 25.45 -3.04
C CYS A 921 -23.41 24.58 -2.77
N GLY A 922 -23.59 23.27 -2.57
CA GLY A 922 -22.50 22.32 -2.33
C GLY A 922 -22.16 22.14 -0.84
N GLY A 923 -20.88 21.91 -0.55
CA GLY A 923 -20.38 21.65 0.79
C GLY A 923 -20.21 22.91 1.64
N VAL A 924 -20.50 22.81 2.93
CA VAL A 924 -20.42 23.93 3.90
C VAL A 924 -19.10 23.86 4.66
N GLU A 925 -18.15 24.65 4.21
CA GLU A 925 -16.82 24.82 4.81
C GLU A 925 -16.81 25.73 6.05
N ASN A 926 -15.77 25.68 6.87
CA ASN A 926 -15.55 26.51 8.07
C ASN A 926 -16.67 26.42 9.14
N GLY A 927 -17.25 25.24 9.34
CA GLY A 927 -18.17 24.92 10.43
C GLY A 927 -17.46 24.22 11.59
N THR A 928 -17.87 24.48 12.83
CA THR A 928 -17.44 23.67 13.98
C THR A 928 -18.30 22.42 14.02
N VAL A 929 -17.68 21.25 13.83
CA VAL A 929 -18.34 19.93 13.83
C VAL A 929 -17.85 19.10 15.02
N ASP A 930 -18.79 18.54 15.78
CA ASP A 930 -18.52 17.57 16.85
C ASP A 930 -19.15 16.22 16.49
N PHE A 931 -18.33 15.17 16.41
CA PHE A 931 -18.80 13.79 16.30
C PHE A 931 -18.91 13.17 17.70
N ILE A 932 -20.11 12.83 18.12
CA ILE A 932 -20.43 12.43 19.49
C ILE A 932 -20.91 10.98 19.51
N VAL A 933 -20.29 10.13 20.35
CA VAL A 933 -20.79 8.78 20.67
C VAL A 933 -21.68 8.89 21.92
N PRO A 934 -23.03 8.89 21.81
CA PRO A 934 -23.91 9.29 22.91
C PRO A 934 -23.85 8.37 24.12
N GLU A 935 -23.66 7.06 23.90
CA GLU A 935 -23.60 6.05 24.97
C GLU A 935 -22.38 6.21 25.89
N LYS A 936 -21.37 6.96 25.43
CA LYS A 936 -20.10 7.19 26.13
C LYS A 936 -19.86 8.65 26.48
N ASN A 937 -20.72 9.57 25.99
CA ASN A 937 -20.52 11.01 26.05
C ASN A 937 -19.10 11.42 25.57
N TYR A 938 -18.61 10.72 24.55
CA TYR A 938 -17.29 10.96 23.97
C TYR A 938 -17.44 11.88 22.75
N VAL A 939 -16.62 12.93 22.70
CA VAL A 939 -16.63 13.93 21.62
C VAL A 939 -15.32 13.84 20.84
N CYS A 940 -15.42 13.59 19.55
CA CYS A 940 -14.34 13.61 18.57
C CYS A 940 -14.53 14.89 17.73
N ILE A 941 -13.66 15.88 17.90
CA ILE A 941 -13.76 17.18 17.23
C ILE A 941 -13.42 17.00 15.75
N GLY A 942 -14.34 17.39 14.86
CA GLY A 942 -14.19 17.28 13.42
C GLY A 942 -13.14 18.24 12.86
N ILE A 943 -12.16 17.70 12.13
CA ILE A 943 -11.15 18.46 11.38
C ILE A 943 -11.61 18.54 9.92
N GLU A 944 -11.59 19.74 9.36
CA GLU A 944 -12.03 20.01 8.00
C GLU A 944 -11.02 19.51 6.93
N GLU A 945 -11.51 18.75 5.96
CA GLU A 945 -10.75 18.27 4.78
C GLU A 945 -11.00 19.12 3.51
N GLY A 946 -11.88 20.13 3.60
CA GLY A 946 -12.38 20.92 2.47
C GLY A 946 -13.63 20.33 1.81
N ASN A 947 -14.28 21.11 0.93
CA ASN A 947 -15.59 20.82 0.34
C ASN A 947 -16.69 20.49 1.38
N GLY A 948 -16.60 21.06 2.58
CA GLY A 948 -17.51 20.79 3.69
C GLY A 948 -17.46 19.37 4.24
N ILE A 949 -16.35 18.64 4.02
CA ILE A 949 -16.07 17.33 4.60
C ILE A 949 -15.26 17.51 5.90
N TYR A 950 -15.64 16.77 6.94
CA TYR A 950 -15.01 16.77 8.25
C TYR A 950 -14.65 15.34 8.64
N ASN A 951 -13.43 15.12 9.12
CA ASN A 951 -12.96 13.83 9.63
C ASN A 951 -12.73 13.89 11.15
N CYS A 952 -12.70 12.73 11.81
CA CYS A 952 -12.11 12.59 13.14
C CYS A 952 -11.70 11.13 13.36
N THR A 953 -10.71 10.86 14.21
CA THR A 953 -10.28 9.50 14.53
C THR A 953 -10.36 9.26 16.03
N ILE A 954 -11.11 8.24 16.46
CA ILE A 954 -11.11 7.77 17.85
C ILE A 954 -10.08 6.64 17.97
N PRO A 955 -9.00 6.81 18.76
CA PRO A 955 -7.96 5.79 18.87
C PRO A 955 -8.44 4.48 19.48
N SER A 956 -7.88 3.36 19.05
CA SER A 956 -8.16 2.01 19.53
C SER A 956 -8.08 1.88 21.05
N SER A 957 -7.08 2.51 21.67
CA SER A 957 -6.91 2.60 23.13
C SER A 957 -8.11 3.20 23.88
N VAL A 958 -8.92 4.06 23.26
CA VAL A 958 -10.17 4.60 23.82
C VAL A 958 -11.30 3.57 23.66
N LEU A 959 -11.41 2.96 22.48
CA LEU A 959 -12.41 1.94 22.15
C LEU A 959 -12.24 0.66 22.99
N GLY A 960 -10.99 0.31 23.35
CA GLY A 960 -10.67 -0.82 24.23
C GLY A 960 -11.31 -0.74 25.62
N ALA A 961 -11.62 0.47 26.11
CA ALA A 961 -12.33 0.68 27.38
C ALA A 961 -13.87 0.58 27.25
N TRP A 962 -14.39 0.40 26.03
CA TRP A 962 -15.83 0.33 25.76
C TRP A 962 -16.32 -1.13 25.80
N ALA A 963 -17.64 -1.30 25.86
CA ALA A 963 -18.24 -2.63 25.83
C ALA A 963 -18.42 -3.06 24.37
N TYR A 964 -18.39 -4.36 24.09
CA TYR A 964 -18.77 -4.86 22.77
C TYR A 964 -20.23 -4.49 22.42
N GLY A 965 -20.54 -4.42 21.13
CA GLY A 965 -21.88 -4.10 20.65
C GLY A 965 -21.97 -2.87 19.73
N TRP A 966 -23.21 -2.56 19.34
CA TRP A 966 -23.55 -1.43 18.47
C TRP A 966 -23.50 -0.08 19.21
N TYR A 967 -22.82 0.88 18.60
CA TYR A 967 -22.78 2.28 19.03
C TYR A 967 -23.50 3.19 18.04
N ASN A 968 -24.12 4.25 18.54
CA ASN A 968 -24.67 5.29 17.70
C ASN A 968 -23.66 6.43 17.57
N LEU A 969 -23.76 7.20 16.49
CA LEU A 969 -22.92 8.36 16.26
C LEU A 969 -23.79 9.56 15.89
N THR A 970 -23.64 10.66 16.62
CA THR A 970 -24.25 11.94 16.27
C THR A 970 -23.20 12.86 15.65
N MET A 971 -23.54 13.61 14.61
CA MET A 971 -22.72 14.69 14.07
C MET A 971 -23.46 16.01 14.31
N ASN A 972 -22.92 16.84 15.19
CA ASN A 972 -23.44 18.16 15.53
C ASN A 972 -22.65 19.23 14.77
N ALA A 973 -23.31 20.27 14.26
CA ALA A 973 -22.64 21.32 13.49
C ALA A 973 -23.13 22.73 13.84
N THR A 974 -22.18 23.67 13.98
CA THR A 974 -22.45 25.11 14.13
C THR A 974 -21.60 25.94 13.16
N ARG A 975 -22.21 26.93 12.50
CA ARG A 975 -21.52 27.94 11.69
C ARG A 975 -22.29 29.27 11.75
N PRO A 976 -21.63 30.44 11.82
CA PRO A 976 -22.32 31.73 11.67
C PRO A 976 -23.15 31.79 10.38
N PHE A 977 -24.30 32.47 10.43
CA PHE A 977 -25.27 32.59 9.33
C PHE A 977 -25.97 31.29 8.89
N TYR A 978 -25.78 30.20 9.63
CA TYR A 978 -26.54 28.96 9.53
C TYR A 978 -27.16 28.60 10.89
N PRO A 979 -28.31 27.89 10.94
CA PRO A 979 -28.83 27.32 12.18
C PRO A 979 -27.96 26.14 12.67
N TYR A 980 -28.06 25.83 13.97
CA TYR A 980 -27.57 24.55 14.49
C TYR A 980 -28.31 23.41 13.81
N ALA A 981 -27.58 22.36 13.40
CA ALA A 981 -28.18 21.12 12.95
C ALA A 981 -27.37 19.92 13.47
N GLU A 982 -28.07 18.80 13.63
CA GLU A 982 -27.51 17.53 14.07
C GLU A 982 -28.07 16.39 13.21
N THR A 983 -27.32 15.29 13.10
CA THR A 983 -27.83 14.04 12.54
C THR A 983 -27.36 12.88 13.42
N LEU A 984 -28.23 11.88 13.60
CA LEU A 984 -27.93 10.65 14.32
C LEU A 984 -27.84 9.51 13.32
N GLN A 985 -26.67 8.89 13.21
CA GLN A 985 -26.50 7.59 12.59
C GLN A 985 -26.70 6.50 13.66
N PRO A 986 -27.88 5.85 13.73
CA PRO A 986 -28.04 4.70 14.61
C PRO A 986 -27.21 3.52 14.08
N LYS A 987 -26.67 2.71 15.00
CA LYS A 987 -25.80 1.57 14.68
C LYS A 987 -24.68 1.95 13.70
N ALA A 988 -23.97 3.03 14.01
CA ALA A 988 -22.92 3.59 13.17
C ALA A 988 -21.74 2.62 13.03
N PHE A 989 -21.32 2.02 14.15
CA PHE A 989 -20.29 0.99 14.19
C PHE A 989 -20.57 -0.05 15.29
N TYR A 990 -19.95 -1.22 15.16
CA TYR A 990 -19.98 -2.31 16.12
C TYR A 990 -18.55 -2.59 16.62
N LEU A 991 -18.38 -2.71 17.93
CA LEU A 991 -17.13 -3.19 18.52
C LEU A 991 -17.24 -4.69 18.74
N ALA A 992 -16.46 -5.46 17.99
CA ALA A 992 -16.36 -6.92 18.01
C ALA A 992 -15.13 -7.39 18.79
N ASP A 993 -15.13 -8.67 19.15
CA ASP A 993 -13.98 -9.48 19.51
C ASP A 993 -13.47 -10.22 18.27
N ASP A 994 -12.30 -10.84 18.35
CA ASP A 994 -11.89 -11.90 17.42
C ASP A 994 -11.99 -13.28 18.10
N PRO A 995 -12.57 -14.30 17.42
CA PRO A 995 -12.75 -15.63 18.02
C PRO A 995 -11.41 -16.39 18.08
N ASP A 996 -11.03 -16.85 19.26
CA ASP A 996 -9.78 -17.57 19.59
C ASP A 996 -10.03 -19.07 19.84
N LEU A 997 -9.18 -19.94 19.30
CA LEU A 997 -9.25 -21.38 19.50
C LEU A 997 -8.05 -21.92 20.30
N ALA A 998 -8.34 -22.54 21.45
CA ALA A 998 -7.34 -23.09 22.35
C ALA A 998 -7.58 -24.57 22.72
N ASN A 999 -6.54 -25.25 23.19
CA ASN A 999 -6.59 -26.63 23.74
C ASN A 999 -7.25 -27.67 22.81
N PRO A 1000 -6.83 -27.81 21.54
CA PRO A 1000 -7.35 -28.85 20.65
C PRO A 1000 -6.94 -30.24 21.16
N THR A 1001 -7.90 -31.17 21.20
CA THR A 1001 -7.67 -32.54 21.66
C THR A 1001 -8.47 -33.56 20.84
N VAL A 1002 -7.95 -34.79 20.76
CA VAL A 1002 -8.62 -35.95 20.15
C VAL A 1002 -8.52 -37.14 21.10
N SER A 1003 -9.64 -37.83 21.32
CA SER A 1003 -9.72 -38.99 22.21
C SER A 1003 -10.62 -40.08 21.62
N PRO A 1004 -10.14 -41.34 21.50
CA PRO A 1004 -8.74 -41.76 21.67
C PRO A 1004 -7.85 -41.19 20.54
N SER A 1005 -6.54 -41.03 20.78
CA SER A 1005 -5.58 -40.64 19.73
C SER A 1005 -5.18 -41.78 18.80
N SER A 1006 -5.53 -43.03 19.14
CA SER A 1006 -5.29 -44.22 18.32
C SER A 1006 -6.31 -45.31 18.65
N ALA A 1007 -7.06 -45.79 17.66
CA ALA A 1007 -8.07 -46.85 17.84
C ALA A 1007 -8.39 -47.57 16.52
N PRO A 1008 -8.85 -48.84 16.54
CA PRO A 1008 -9.21 -49.57 15.33
C PRO A 1008 -10.43 -48.97 14.63
N TRP A 1009 -10.52 -49.11 13.30
CA TRP A 1009 -11.66 -48.57 12.54
C TRP A 1009 -13.03 -49.07 13.05
N GLY A 1010 -14.04 -48.21 12.96
CA GLY A 1010 -15.33 -48.37 13.63
C GLY A 1010 -15.31 -48.06 15.13
N SER A 1011 -14.20 -47.51 15.63
CA SER A 1011 -14.18 -46.77 16.89
C SER A 1011 -14.64 -45.33 16.67
N GLN A 1012 -15.21 -44.75 17.72
CA GLN A 1012 -15.65 -43.37 17.77
C GLN A 1012 -14.50 -42.47 18.26
N PHE A 1013 -14.14 -41.47 17.47
CA PHE A 1013 -13.15 -40.44 17.83
C PHE A 1013 -13.89 -39.17 18.25
N VAL A 1014 -13.52 -38.60 19.39
CA VAL A 1014 -14.09 -37.35 19.92
C VAL A 1014 -13.02 -36.27 19.83
N PHE A 1015 -13.32 -35.19 19.12
CA PHE A 1015 -12.43 -34.05 18.92
C PHE A 1015 -13.00 -32.85 19.69
N ASN A 1016 -12.21 -32.22 20.55
CA ASN A 1016 -12.65 -31.07 21.34
C ASN A 1016 -11.72 -29.88 21.14
N VAL A 1017 -12.27 -28.66 21.14
CA VAL A 1017 -11.51 -27.39 21.13
C VAL A 1017 -12.21 -26.37 22.02
N THR A 1018 -11.45 -25.51 22.68
CA THR A 1018 -11.99 -24.39 23.46
C THR A 1018 -12.10 -23.18 22.55
N LEU A 1019 -13.31 -22.67 22.34
CA LEU A 1019 -13.58 -21.42 21.65
C LEU A 1019 -13.72 -20.29 22.67
N THR A 1020 -13.00 -19.19 22.51
CA THR A 1020 -13.22 -17.94 23.24
C THR A 1020 -13.62 -16.86 22.25
N ASP A 1021 -14.72 -16.18 22.55
CA ASP A 1021 -15.34 -15.15 21.72
C ASP A 1021 -16.28 -14.38 22.66
N LEU A 1022 -16.01 -13.10 22.92
CA LEU A 1022 -16.62 -12.34 24.01
C LEU A 1022 -17.76 -11.40 23.58
N ASP A 1023 -18.08 -11.31 22.28
CA ASP A 1023 -19.17 -10.45 21.79
C ASP A 1023 -20.43 -11.21 21.38
N GLN A 1024 -21.53 -10.50 21.12
CA GLN A 1024 -22.87 -11.12 21.03
C GLN A 1024 -23.24 -11.55 19.61
N ASP A 1025 -22.33 -12.25 18.95
CA ASP A 1025 -22.49 -12.75 17.59
C ASP A 1025 -22.31 -14.29 17.52
N ASN A 1026 -22.24 -14.92 16.34
CA ASN A 1026 -22.22 -16.38 16.21
C ASN A 1026 -20.93 -16.92 15.56
N ALA A 1027 -20.06 -17.54 16.36
CA ALA A 1027 -18.89 -18.29 15.90
C ALA A 1027 -19.22 -19.71 15.39
N THR A 1028 -18.87 -20.00 14.13
CA THR A 1028 -18.93 -21.35 13.54
C THR A 1028 -17.55 -21.98 13.47
N VAL A 1029 -17.34 -23.04 14.25
CA VAL A 1029 -16.12 -23.86 14.27
C VAL A 1029 -16.28 -25.02 13.29
N TYR A 1030 -15.30 -25.25 12.43
CA TYR A 1030 -15.21 -26.43 11.54
C TYR A 1030 -14.06 -27.31 11.99
N LEU A 1031 -14.31 -28.62 12.04
CA LEU A 1031 -13.27 -29.64 12.19
C LEU A 1031 -12.81 -30.08 10.80
N TRP A 1032 -11.50 -30.00 10.56
CA TRP A 1032 -10.84 -30.48 9.34
C TRP A 1032 -9.91 -31.64 9.67
N ILE A 1033 -9.80 -32.59 8.74
CA ILE A 1033 -8.78 -33.65 8.79
C ILE A 1033 -7.95 -33.67 7.51
N ARG A 1034 -6.74 -34.22 7.58
CA ARG A 1034 -5.88 -34.47 6.42
C ARG A 1034 -5.19 -35.83 6.58
N ARG A 1035 -5.45 -36.74 5.64
CA ARG A 1035 -4.75 -38.04 5.56
C ARG A 1035 -3.40 -37.85 4.84
N PRO A 1036 -2.36 -38.65 5.15
CA PRO A 1036 -1.06 -38.54 4.50
C PRO A 1036 -1.15 -38.51 2.96
N GLY A 1037 -0.53 -37.51 2.34
CA GLY A 1037 -0.52 -37.34 0.88
C GLY A 1037 -1.87 -36.90 0.26
N ARG A 1038 -2.81 -36.36 1.05
CA ARG A 1038 -4.05 -35.74 0.59
C ARG A 1038 -4.16 -34.28 1.04
N ASP A 1039 -5.11 -33.55 0.48
CA ASP A 1039 -5.50 -32.22 0.93
C ASP A 1039 -6.42 -32.27 2.17
N TRP A 1040 -6.63 -31.11 2.80
CA TRP A 1040 -7.55 -30.95 3.94
C TRP A 1040 -9.02 -31.12 3.52
N GLU A 1041 -9.76 -31.93 4.27
CA GLU A 1041 -11.21 -32.16 4.09
C GLU A 1041 -11.99 -31.70 5.34
N VAL A 1042 -13.12 -31.00 5.15
CA VAL A 1042 -14.04 -30.66 6.26
C VAL A 1042 -14.72 -31.96 6.71
N LEU A 1043 -14.63 -32.25 8.00
CA LEU A 1043 -15.26 -33.40 8.60
C LEU A 1043 -16.64 -33.06 9.16
N ASP A 1044 -16.75 -31.98 9.92
CA ASP A 1044 -17.99 -31.51 10.54
C ASP A 1044 -17.89 -30.03 10.95
N ASN A 1045 -19.01 -29.40 11.36
CA ASN A 1045 -19.05 -28.01 11.82
C ASN A 1045 -20.11 -27.76 12.91
N TYR A 1046 -19.84 -26.81 13.79
CA TYR A 1046 -20.68 -26.45 14.94
C TYR A 1046 -20.73 -24.93 15.11
N THR A 1047 -21.92 -24.36 15.19
CA THR A 1047 -22.12 -22.92 15.46
C THR A 1047 -22.48 -22.72 16.93
N TYR A 1048 -21.61 -22.01 17.65
CA TYR A 1048 -21.90 -21.44 18.95
C TYR A 1048 -22.69 -20.13 18.75
N ALA A 1049 -23.65 -19.83 19.64
CA ALA A 1049 -24.58 -18.73 19.44
C ALA A 1049 -24.52 -17.70 20.59
N GLY A 1050 -24.04 -16.50 20.27
CA GLY A 1050 -23.71 -15.45 21.23
C GLY A 1050 -22.40 -15.68 21.98
N ALA A 1051 -21.97 -14.66 22.72
CA ALA A 1051 -20.75 -14.65 23.52
C ALA A 1051 -20.52 -15.93 24.33
N THR A 1052 -19.31 -16.46 24.23
CA THR A 1052 -18.80 -17.49 25.12
C THR A 1052 -18.60 -16.95 26.55
N PRO A 1053 -18.54 -17.82 27.58
CA PRO A 1053 -18.06 -17.42 28.89
C PRO A 1053 -16.60 -16.96 28.79
N GLY A 1054 -16.16 -16.01 29.62
CA GLY A 1054 -14.75 -15.54 29.68
C GLY A 1054 -13.70 -16.57 30.14
N THR A 1055 -14.04 -17.86 30.11
CA THR A 1055 -13.16 -19.02 30.28
C THR A 1055 -13.12 -19.91 29.03
N GLY A 1056 -13.74 -19.45 27.94
CA GLY A 1056 -14.03 -20.23 26.75
C GLY A 1056 -15.22 -21.20 26.90
N ALA A 1057 -15.71 -21.69 25.76
CA ALA A 1057 -16.69 -22.76 25.61
C ALA A 1057 -16.05 -23.96 24.89
N ASN A 1058 -16.27 -25.17 25.40
CA ASN A 1058 -15.71 -26.38 24.78
C ASN A 1058 -16.65 -26.91 23.68
N ILE A 1059 -16.15 -26.98 22.44
CA ILE A 1059 -16.85 -27.43 21.23
C ILE A 1059 -16.37 -28.84 20.89
N GLY A 1060 -17.28 -29.81 20.89
CA GLY A 1060 -16.98 -31.23 20.69
C GLY A 1060 -17.62 -31.83 19.44
N PHE A 1061 -16.82 -32.55 18.65
CA PHE A 1061 -17.21 -33.27 17.44
C PHE A 1061 -17.01 -34.77 17.59
N VAL A 1062 -17.76 -35.55 16.82
CA VAL A 1062 -17.76 -37.02 16.89
C VAL A 1062 -17.61 -37.63 15.50
N TRP A 1063 -16.55 -38.41 15.29
CA TRP A 1063 -16.32 -39.15 14.05
C TRP A 1063 -16.41 -40.67 14.24
N ASN A 1064 -17.21 -41.32 13.40
CA ASN A 1064 -17.32 -42.78 13.34
C ASN A 1064 -16.55 -43.30 12.12
N THR A 1065 -15.44 -44.00 12.36
CA THR A 1065 -14.49 -44.42 11.33
C THR A 1065 -14.89 -45.71 10.60
N THR A 1066 -14.39 -45.91 9.38
CA THR A 1066 -14.60 -47.12 8.56
C THR A 1066 -13.26 -47.71 8.10
N CYS A 1067 -13.25 -48.86 7.42
CA CYS A 1067 -11.98 -49.40 6.86
C CYS A 1067 -11.33 -48.44 5.85
N GLU A 1068 -12.11 -47.62 5.12
CA GLU A 1068 -11.53 -46.68 4.16
C GLU A 1068 -10.65 -45.63 4.85
N ASP A 1069 -10.96 -45.32 6.12
CA ASP A 1069 -10.27 -44.37 6.98
C ASP A 1069 -9.03 -44.93 7.68
N VAL A 1070 -8.73 -46.22 7.52
CA VAL A 1070 -7.51 -46.83 8.08
C VAL A 1070 -6.28 -46.19 7.47
N ASP A 1071 -5.62 -45.37 8.29
CA ASP A 1071 -4.40 -44.63 7.97
C ASP A 1071 -3.67 -44.23 9.28
N SER A 1072 -2.37 -43.96 9.18
CA SER A 1072 -1.55 -43.51 10.31
C SER A 1072 -1.07 -42.08 10.11
N ASN A 1073 -0.95 -41.31 11.19
CA ASN A 1073 -0.64 -39.87 11.14
C ASN A 1073 -1.70 -39.05 10.38
N ILE A 1074 -2.98 -39.32 10.63
CA ILE A 1074 -4.06 -38.44 10.16
C ILE A 1074 -4.00 -37.16 10.98
N GLU A 1075 -3.78 -36.04 10.32
CA GLU A 1075 -3.73 -34.72 10.93
C GLU A 1075 -5.14 -34.17 11.11
N TYR A 1076 -5.35 -33.34 12.14
CA TYR A 1076 -6.59 -32.58 12.31
C TYR A 1076 -6.32 -31.14 12.73
N LYS A 1077 -7.26 -30.24 12.40
CA LYS A 1077 -7.25 -28.85 12.83
C LYS A 1077 -8.67 -28.33 12.98
N PHE A 1078 -8.82 -27.25 13.73
CA PHE A 1078 -10.06 -26.48 13.79
C PHE A 1078 -9.84 -25.13 13.16
N ASN A 1079 -10.84 -24.60 12.46
CA ASN A 1079 -10.91 -23.17 12.21
C ASN A 1079 -12.27 -22.63 12.61
N VAL A 1080 -12.33 -21.35 12.93
CA VAL A 1080 -13.55 -20.65 13.31
C VAL A 1080 -13.76 -19.45 12.40
N SER A 1081 -15.02 -19.14 12.14
CA SER A 1081 -15.43 -17.84 11.61
C SER A 1081 -16.67 -17.36 12.35
N ASP A 1082 -16.62 -16.13 12.85
CA ASP A 1082 -17.77 -15.45 13.45
C ASP A 1082 -18.69 -14.84 12.38
N THR A 1083 -19.70 -14.08 12.82
CA THR A 1083 -20.57 -13.30 11.94
C THR A 1083 -20.10 -11.87 11.71
N SER A 1084 -19.14 -11.38 12.52
CA SER A 1084 -18.42 -10.11 12.37
C SER A 1084 -17.40 -10.12 11.20
N GLY A 1085 -16.95 -11.30 10.77
CA GLY A 1085 -16.00 -11.54 9.68
C GLY A 1085 -14.61 -12.04 10.11
N TYR A 1086 -14.32 -12.14 11.41
CA TYR A 1086 -13.04 -12.57 11.96
C TYR A 1086 -12.93 -14.10 12.07
N LYS A 1087 -11.68 -14.58 12.16
CA LYS A 1087 -11.33 -16.00 12.01
C LYS A 1087 -10.05 -16.33 12.77
N ASP A 1088 -10.01 -17.56 13.27
CA ASP A 1088 -8.81 -18.19 13.79
C ASP A 1088 -8.70 -19.66 13.31
N GLU A 1089 -7.50 -20.22 13.35
CA GLU A 1089 -7.20 -21.60 12.97
C GLU A 1089 -6.12 -22.21 13.88
N ILE A 1090 -6.47 -23.29 14.60
CA ILE A 1090 -5.54 -24.04 15.44
C ILE A 1090 -5.34 -25.48 14.95
N TYR A 1091 -4.07 -25.86 14.81
CA TYR A 1091 -3.66 -27.23 14.49
C TYR A 1091 -3.78 -28.15 15.71
N GLY A 1092 -4.47 -29.28 15.56
CA GLY A 1092 -4.75 -30.21 16.65
C GLY A 1092 -3.73 -31.35 16.84
N GLY A 1093 -2.83 -31.55 15.88
CA GLY A 1093 -1.90 -32.68 15.89
C GLY A 1093 -2.40 -33.86 15.06
N THR A 1094 -1.95 -35.07 15.44
CA THR A 1094 -2.17 -36.30 14.68
C THR A 1094 -2.85 -37.40 15.50
N PHE A 1095 -3.67 -38.20 14.85
CA PHE A 1095 -4.23 -39.45 15.37
C PHE A 1095 -4.08 -40.60 14.36
N SER A 1096 -4.46 -41.82 14.72
CA SER A 1096 -4.39 -42.98 13.82
C SER A 1096 -5.61 -43.89 13.92
N VAL A 1097 -6.07 -44.37 12.76
CA VAL A 1097 -7.17 -45.33 12.66
C VAL A 1097 -6.58 -46.68 12.29
N ASN A 1098 -6.54 -47.58 13.27
CA ASN A 1098 -5.80 -48.83 13.16
C ASN A 1098 -6.61 -49.92 12.43
N LYS A 1099 -5.90 -50.94 11.94
CA LYS A 1099 -6.50 -52.18 11.44
C LYS A 1099 -7.17 -52.96 12.58
N ARG A 1100 -8.18 -53.77 12.25
CA ARG A 1100 -8.82 -54.70 13.20
C ARG A 1100 -8.10 -56.05 13.24
N GLY A 1101 -8.13 -56.70 14.40
CA GLY A 1101 -7.72 -58.11 14.50
C GLY A 1101 -8.72 -59.05 13.83
N VAL A 1102 -8.23 -60.17 13.27
CA VAL A 1102 -9.05 -61.27 12.76
C VAL A 1102 -8.68 -62.58 13.44
N THR A 1103 -9.65 -63.48 13.58
CA THR A 1103 -9.42 -64.89 13.94
C THR A 1103 -9.63 -65.75 12.70
N LEU A 1104 -8.75 -66.73 12.53
CA LEU A 1104 -8.78 -67.68 11.43
C LEU A 1104 -9.25 -69.06 11.91
N PHE A 1105 -10.02 -69.75 11.09
CA PHE A 1105 -10.53 -71.10 11.36
C PHE A 1105 -10.23 -72.01 10.17
N VAL A 1106 -9.49 -73.09 10.39
CA VAL A 1106 -9.31 -74.12 9.35
C VAL A 1106 -10.66 -74.81 9.12
N THR A 1107 -11.04 -75.00 7.85
CA THR A 1107 -12.34 -75.58 7.45
C THR A 1107 -12.23 -76.70 6.44
N SER A 1108 -11.13 -76.82 5.69
CA SER A 1108 -10.74 -78.01 4.92
C SER A 1108 -9.22 -78.06 4.72
N GLY A 1109 -8.67 -79.22 4.36
CA GLY A 1109 -7.24 -79.42 4.15
C GLY A 1109 -6.47 -79.99 5.34
N GLU A 1110 -7.08 -80.17 6.52
CA GLU A 1110 -6.43 -80.76 7.69
C GLU A 1110 -6.45 -82.30 7.63
N GLY A 1111 -5.28 -82.92 7.69
CA GLY A 1111 -5.10 -84.37 7.70
C GLY A 1111 -5.36 -85.07 6.36
N ASP A 1112 -5.83 -84.33 5.35
CA ASP A 1112 -6.12 -84.83 4.01
C ASP A 1112 -4.92 -85.56 3.40
N LYS A 1113 -5.21 -86.56 2.56
CA LYS A 1113 -4.21 -87.31 1.80
C LYS A 1113 -4.29 -86.93 0.34
N VAL A 1114 -3.15 -86.56 -0.24
CA VAL A 1114 -3.06 -86.16 -1.65
C VAL A 1114 -1.83 -86.82 -2.29
N ASP A 1115 -2.06 -87.47 -3.43
CA ASP A 1115 -1.02 -88.25 -4.13
C ASP A 1115 -0.23 -87.35 -5.07
N ARG A 1116 1.10 -87.45 -5.01
CA ARG A 1116 2.04 -86.71 -5.86
C ARG A 1116 2.15 -87.28 -7.29
N GLU A 1117 1.70 -88.51 -7.49
CA GLU A 1117 1.59 -89.14 -8.81
C GLU A 1117 0.12 -89.17 -9.27
N GLY A 1118 -0.20 -88.38 -10.31
CA GLY A 1118 -1.52 -88.34 -10.92
C GLY A 1118 -1.99 -86.91 -11.16
N SER A 1119 -3.29 -86.67 -10.98
CA SER A 1119 -3.92 -85.35 -10.94
C SER A 1119 -4.75 -85.22 -9.64
N SER A 1120 -4.13 -85.58 -8.52
CA SER A 1120 -4.77 -85.65 -7.20
C SER A 1120 -4.57 -84.31 -6.51
N SER A 1121 -5.65 -83.66 -6.08
CA SER A 1121 -5.58 -82.36 -5.41
C SER A 1121 -6.54 -82.30 -4.23
N THR A 1122 -6.19 -81.52 -3.21
CA THR A 1122 -7.10 -81.19 -2.09
C THR A 1122 -7.32 -79.68 -1.98
N GLN A 1123 -8.43 -79.27 -1.38
CA GLN A 1123 -8.75 -77.87 -1.11
C GLN A 1123 -8.37 -77.53 0.33
N LEU A 1124 -7.43 -76.59 0.48
CA LEU A 1124 -7.10 -75.95 1.73
C LEU A 1124 -8.05 -74.75 1.91
N SER A 1125 -8.71 -74.66 3.06
CA SER A 1125 -9.70 -73.59 3.29
C SER A 1125 -9.62 -73.04 4.71
N VAL A 1126 -9.56 -71.73 4.82
CA VAL A 1126 -9.55 -70.99 6.08
C VAL A 1126 -10.64 -69.93 6.06
N ARG A 1127 -11.47 -69.89 7.10
CA ARG A 1127 -12.52 -68.87 7.27
C ARG A 1127 -12.07 -67.76 8.21
N VAL A 1128 -12.31 -66.52 7.81
CA VAL A 1128 -11.85 -65.30 8.48
C VAL A 1128 -12.99 -64.62 9.25
N ARG A 1129 -12.76 -64.28 10.53
CA ARG A 1129 -13.72 -63.59 11.39
C ARG A 1129 -13.12 -62.30 11.96
N ASP A 1130 -13.84 -61.19 11.84
CA ASP A 1130 -13.51 -59.93 12.52
C ASP A 1130 -13.70 -60.11 14.03
N VAL A 1131 -12.65 -59.84 14.82
CA VAL A 1131 -12.65 -59.97 16.28
C VAL A 1131 -13.55 -58.93 16.95
N PHE A 1132 -13.57 -57.70 16.44
CA PHE A 1132 -14.32 -56.57 17.00
C PHE A 1132 -15.81 -56.67 16.67
N ALA A 1133 -16.15 -56.97 15.41
CA ALA A 1133 -17.55 -57.15 14.99
C ALA A 1133 -18.14 -58.50 15.42
N ALA A 1134 -17.30 -59.46 15.83
CA ALA A 1134 -17.65 -60.85 16.11
C ALA A 1134 -18.37 -61.58 14.96
N GLN A 1135 -18.20 -61.13 13.71
CA GLN A 1135 -18.85 -61.66 12.50
C GLN A 1135 -17.80 -62.15 11.48
N PHE A 1136 -18.19 -63.08 10.61
CA PHE A 1136 -17.33 -63.47 9.49
C PHE A 1136 -17.20 -62.30 8.51
N VAL A 1137 -15.99 -62.08 7.98
CA VAL A 1137 -15.74 -61.00 7.03
C VAL A 1137 -16.45 -61.28 5.69
N GLY A 1138 -16.74 -60.21 4.95
CA GLY A 1138 -17.27 -60.32 3.59
C GLY A 1138 -16.21 -60.72 2.55
N ALA A 1139 -16.56 -60.56 1.28
CA ALA A 1139 -15.60 -60.79 0.18
C ALA A 1139 -14.48 -59.75 0.16
N GLY A 1140 -13.31 -60.16 -0.34
CA GLY A 1140 -12.22 -59.24 -0.69
C GLY A 1140 -11.15 -58.99 0.39
N VAL A 1141 -11.18 -59.68 1.53
CA VAL A 1141 -10.08 -59.63 2.51
C VAL A 1141 -8.89 -60.42 1.96
N ASN A 1142 -7.73 -59.77 1.88
CA ASN A 1142 -6.52 -60.37 1.33
C ASN A 1142 -5.94 -61.44 2.25
N GLY A 1143 -5.52 -62.56 1.65
CA GLY A 1143 -4.83 -63.62 2.34
C GLY A 1143 -3.86 -64.38 1.45
N SER A 1144 -3.07 -65.26 2.05
CA SER A 1144 -2.12 -66.11 1.33
C SER A 1144 -2.06 -67.49 1.96
N PHE A 1145 -1.82 -68.50 1.12
CA PHE A 1145 -1.45 -69.85 1.55
C PHE A 1145 0.05 -70.06 1.38
N PHE A 1146 0.66 -70.67 2.38
CA PHE A 1146 2.04 -71.14 2.37
C PHE A 1146 2.06 -72.64 2.67
N ILE A 1147 2.98 -73.39 2.07
CA ILE A 1147 3.08 -74.84 2.22
C ILE A 1147 4.55 -75.23 2.38
N GLU A 1148 4.84 -76.16 3.29
CA GLU A 1148 6.16 -76.75 3.49
C GLU A 1148 6.60 -77.58 2.26
N SER A 1149 7.71 -77.17 1.66
CA SER A 1149 8.36 -77.82 0.52
C SER A 1149 9.77 -78.29 0.87
N LYS A 1150 10.48 -78.90 -0.08
CA LYS A 1150 11.90 -79.28 0.07
C LYS A 1150 12.85 -78.11 0.32
N GLU A 1151 12.43 -76.89 0.00
CA GLU A 1151 13.19 -75.65 0.20
C GLU A 1151 12.75 -74.89 1.47
N GLY A 1152 11.84 -75.47 2.27
CA GLY A 1152 11.18 -74.83 3.40
C GLY A 1152 9.75 -74.38 3.07
N ILE A 1153 9.14 -73.58 3.95
CA ILE A 1153 7.78 -73.05 3.78
C ILE A 1153 7.78 -71.99 2.67
N ILE A 1154 7.11 -72.30 1.56
CA ILE A 1154 7.00 -71.42 0.38
C ILE A 1154 5.57 -70.86 0.25
N LYS A 1155 5.44 -69.63 -0.25
CA LYS A 1155 4.12 -69.07 -0.59
C LYS A 1155 3.60 -69.71 -1.88
N VAL A 1156 2.42 -70.33 -1.84
CA VAL A 1156 1.85 -71.06 -2.98
C VAL A 1156 0.72 -70.31 -3.68
N ALA A 1157 0.00 -69.43 -2.95
CA ALA A 1157 -1.03 -68.59 -3.52
C ALA A 1157 -1.28 -67.32 -2.70
N ASP A 1158 -1.65 -66.25 -3.41
CA ASP A 1158 -2.40 -65.13 -2.85
C ASP A 1158 -3.87 -65.31 -3.24
N VAL A 1159 -4.77 -65.07 -2.29
CA VAL A 1159 -6.20 -65.36 -2.37
C VAL A 1159 -6.99 -64.24 -1.68
N GLN A 1160 -8.29 -64.16 -1.95
CA GLN A 1160 -9.19 -63.25 -1.24
C GLN A 1160 -10.36 -64.03 -0.66
N THR A 1161 -10.97 -63.51 0.40
CA THR A 1161 -12.18 -64.11 0.95
C THR A 1161 -13.32 -64.07 -0.06
N ASP A 1162 -14.09 -65.14 -0.11
CA ASP A 1162 -15.40 -65.16 -0.76
C ASP A 1162 -16.44 -64.36 0.06
N PRO A 1163 -17.67 -64.15 -0.44
CA PRO A 1163 -18.73 -63.44 0.30
C PRO A 1163 -19.13 -64.05 1.66
N ASN A 1164 -18.69 -65.27 1.96
CA ASN A 1164 -18.94 -65.96 3.23
C ASN A 1164 -17.72 -65.94 4.17
N GLY A 1165 -16.62 -65.32 3.77
CA GLY A 1165 -15.39 -65.16 4.54
C GLY A 1165 -14.35 -66.26 4.36
N TYR A 1166 -14.41 -67.08 3.30
CA TYR A 1166 -13.47 -68.19 3.08
C TYR A 1166 -12.33 -67.83 2.13
N LEU A 1167 -11.09 -67.99 2.61
CA LEU A 1167 -9.88 -68.09 1.80
C LEU A 1167 -9.75 -69.54 1.33
N ASN A 1168 -9.69 -69.78 0.02
CA ASN A 1168 -9.67 -71.11 -0.58
C ASN A 1168 -8.50 -71.27 -1.56
N TYR A 1169 -7.74 -72.37 -1.43
CA TYR A 1169 -6.69 -72.73 -2.37
C TYR A 1169 -6.71 -74.24 -2.66
N THR A 1170 -6.64 -74.62 -3.94
CA THR A 1170 -6.53 -76.02 -4.35
C THR A 1170 -5.06 -76.38 -4.55
N PHE A 1171 -4.58 -77.33 -3.75
CA PHE A 1171 -3.21 -77.80 -3.74
C PHE A 1171 -3.06 -79.13 -4.50
N ASP A 1172 -2.16 -79.15 -5.48
CA ASP A 1172 -1.74 -80.30 -6.27
C ASP A 1172 -0.21 -80.49 -6.12
N PRO A 1173 0.26 -81.47 -5.34
CA PRO A 1173 1.67 -81.62 -5.00
C PRO A 1173 2.48 -82.23 -6.16
N ASN A 1174 3.66 -81.66 -6.43
CA ASN A 1174 4.65 -82.23 -7.35
C ASN A 1174 5.99 -82.55 -6.63
N CYS A 1175 7.01 -82.97 -7.39
CA CYS A 1175 8.32 -83.37 -6.89
C CYS A 1175 9.11 -82.32 -6.06
N SER A 1176 8.67 -81.05 -6.00
CA SER A 1176 9.21 -80.04 -5.08
C SER A 1176 8.81 -80.25 -3.61
N PHE A 1177 7.78 -81.08 -3.34
CA PHE A 1177 7.28 -81.32 -1.99
C PHE A 1177 7.77 -82.68 -1.42
N ASN A 1178 7.92 -82.72 -0.10
CA ASN A 1178 8.33 -83.92 0.63
C ASN A 1178 7.15 -84.91 0.74
N VAL A 1179 7.47 -86.21 0.77
CA VAL A 1179 6.49 -87.27 1.05
C VAL A 1179 6.36 -87.44 2.55
N GLY A 1180 5.14 -87.45 3.07
CA GLY A 1180 4.85 -87.53 4.51
C GLY A 1180 3.86 -86.47 4.97
N LYS A 1181 3.79 -86.26 6.29
CA LYS A 1181 3.05 -85.14 6.89
C LYS A 1181 3.84 -83.86 6.65
N ILE A 1182 3.20 -82.87 6.02
CA ILE A 1182 3.75 -81.53 5.80
C ILE A 1182 2.84 -80.44 6.36
N GLU A 1183 3.42 -79.32 6.78
CA GLU A 1183 2.68 -78.17 7.30
C GLU A 1183 2.18 -77.24 6.18
N TRP A 1184 1.02 -76.64 6.36
CA TRP A 1184 0.51 -75.55 5.54
C TRP A 1184 -0.05 -74.43 6.42
N ILE A 1185 0.07 -73.19 5.97
CA ILE A 1185 -0.32 -71.98 6.69
C ILE A 1185 -1.31 -71.20 5.84
N GLY A 1186 -2.53 -71.01 6.31
CA GLY A 1186 -3.45 -70.03 5.77
C GLY A 1186 -3.32 -68.73 6.54
N SER A 1187 -3.32 -67.59 5.85
CA SER A 1187 -3.13 -66.28 6.47
C SER A 1187 -4.03 -65.22 5.87
N VAL A 1188 -4.41 -64.24 6.70
CA VAL A 1188 -4.76 -62.90 6.24
C VAL A 1188 -3.48 -62.09 6.29
N ILE A 1189 -3.06 -61.52 5.16
CA ILE A 1189 -1.80 -60.80 5.02
C ILE A 1189 -1.93 -59.78 3.89
N ASN A 1190 -1.25 -58.65 4.02
CA ASN A 1190 -1.33 -57.53 3.07
C ASN A 1190 -2.76 -57.00 2.82
N ASP A 1191 -3.64 -57.14 3.82
CA ASP A 1191 -4.97 -56.56 3.81
C ASP A 1191 -4.97 -55.10 4.30
N LYS A 1192 -5.87 -54.25 3.77
CA LYS A 1192 -5.98 -52.84 4.23
C LYS A 1192 -6.71 -52.75 5.57
N CYS A 1193 -7.79 -53.50 5.77
CA CYS A 1193 -8.67 -53.39 6.93
C CYS A 1193 -8.18 -54.16 8.15
N TYR A 1194 -7.46 -55.27 7.94
CA TYR A 1194 -7.20 -56.27 8.96
C TYR A 1194 -5.70 -56.52 9.22
N VAL A 1195 -5.38 -56.73 10.50
CA VAL A 1195 -4.03 -57.09 10.96
C VAL A 1195 -3.65 -58.45 10.38
N SER A 1196 -2.38 -58.62 10.02
CA SER A 1196 -1.91 -59.89 9.48
C SER A 1196 -1.97 -60.98 10.56
N THR A 1197 -2.67 -62.07 10.27
CA THR A 1197 -2.85 -63.22 11.17
C THR A 1197 -2.65 -64.48 10.36
N ASN A 1198 -2.06 -65.50 10.95
CA ASN A 1198 -1.89 -66.80 10.33
C ASN A 1198 -2.49 -67.92 11.20
N ILE A 1199 -2.77 -69.05 10.56
CA ILE A 1199 -3.12 -70.31 11.22
C ILE A 1199 -2.44 -71.43 10.44
N SER A 1200 -1.72 -72.31 11.14
CA SER A 1200 -1.14 -73.48 10.53
C SER A 1200 -2.00 -74.73 10.75
N SER A 1201 -1.87 -75.66 9.81
CA SER A 1201 -2.48 -76.98 9.81
C SER A 1201 -1.58 -77.91 9.00
N TYR A 1202 -1.99 -79.15 8.76
CA TYR A 1202 -1.15 -80.13 8.08
C TYR A 1202 -1.93 -80.96 7.08
N LEU A 1203 -1.23 -81.47 6.07
CA LEU A 1203 -1.75 -82.48 5.14
C LEU A 1203 -0.71 -83.59 4.96
N ASN A 1204 -1.12 -84.69 4.34
CA ASN A 1204 -0.26 -85.85 4.09
C ASN A 1204 -0.05 -86.02 2.58
N ILE A 1205 1.18 -85.81 2.10
CA ILE A 1205 1.55 -86.13 0.72
C ILE A 1205 1.97 -87.60 0.63
N THR A 1206 1.36 -88.33 -0.29
CA THR A 1206 1.72 -89.71 -0.63
C THR A 1206 2.48 -89.76 -1.96
N GLY A 1207 3.68 -90.35 -1.94
CA GLY A 1207 4.49 -90.64 -3.13
C GLY A 1207 4.41 -92.13 -3.48
N GLN A 1208 4.58 -92.45 -4.76
CA GLN A 1208 4.40 -93.81 -5.27
C GLN A 1208 5.75 -94.49 -5.49
N LEU A 1209 5.91 -95.70 -4.94
CA LEU A 1209 7.10 -96.52 -5.19
C LEU A 1209 6.97 -97.31 -6.50
N LYS A 1210 8.05 -97.36 -7.27
CA LYS A 1210 8.16 -98.04 -8.56
C LYS A 1210 9.28 -99.08 -8.49
N ASN A 1211 8.93 -100.35 -8.62
CA ASN A 1211 9.88 -101.47 -8.60
C ASN A 1211 10.29 -101.84 -10.03
N ASN A 1212 11.54 -101.56 -10.39
CA ASN A 1212 12.06 -101.80 -11.74
C ASN A 1212 12.86 -103.11 -11.75
N LEU A 1213 12.30 -104.17 -12.34
CA LEU A 1213 12.96 -105.47 -12.45
C LEU A 1213 14.19 -105.41 -13.37
N LEU A 1214 15.37 -105.75 -12.84
CA LEU A 1214 16.65 -105.72 -13.55
C LEU A 1214 17.10 -107.12 -13.97
N LEU A 1215 16.87 -108.13 -13.14
CA LEU A 1215 17.14 -109.55 -13.40
C LEU A 1215 16.01 -110.42 -12.83
N PRO A 1216 15.65 -111.53 -13.50
CA PRO A 1216 16.18 -111.98 -14.79
C PRO A 1216 15.68 -111.11 -15.95
N PRO A 1217 16.45 -110.95 -17.04
CA PRO A 1217 15.95 -110.31 -18.26
C PRO A 1217 14.67 -110.99 -18.77
N GLN A 1218 13.77 -110.22 -19.38
CA GLN A 1218 12.52 -110.76 -19.92
C GLN A 1218 12.79 -111.92 -20.90
N ASN A 1219 12.01 -113.00 -20.77
CA ASN A 1219 12.14 -114.25 -21.54
C ASN A 1219 13.40 -115.08 -21.26
N SER A 1220 14.10 -114.86 -20.14
CA SER A 1220 15.17 -115.76 -19.69
C SER A 1220 14.64 -117.18 -19.41
N ILE A 1221 15.39 -118.20 -19.83
CA ILE A 1221 15.06 -119.62 -19.63
C ILE A 1221 16.06 -120.20 -18.63
N PHE A 1222 15.53 -120.83 -17.57
CA PHE A 1222 16.31 -121.47 -16.52
C PHE A 1222 15.95 -122.95 -16.42
N ASN A 1223 16.89 -123.79 -16.01
CA ASN A 1223 16.62 -125.19 -15.70
C ASN A 1223 15.90 -125.28 -14.35
N VAL A 1224 15.08 -126.32 -14.15
CA VAL A 1224 14.23 -126.49 -12.94
C VAL A 1224 15.00 -126.69 -11.63
N THR A 1225 16.33 -126.80 -11.69
CA THR A 1225 17.23 -126.87 -10.52
C THR A 1225 18.09 -125.62 -10.34
N ASP A 1226 17.99 -124.62 -11.23
CA ASP A 1226 18.85 -123.43 -11.18
C ASP A 1226 18.35 -122.44 -10.13
N SER A 1227 19.28 -121.83 -9.40
CA SER A 1227 18.97 -120.71 -8.50
C SER A 1227 18.83 -119.42 -9.31
N ILE A 1228 17.59 -118.97 -9.49
CA ILE A 1228 17.29 -117.75 -10.24
C ILE A 1228 17.53 -116.53 -9.34
N THR A 1229 18.50 -115.68 -9.70
CA THR A 1229 18.69 -114.40 -9.00
C THR A 1229 17.66 -113.38 -9.48
N ILE A 1230 16.70 -113.06 -8.60
CA ILE A 1230 15.82 -111.90 -8.81
C ILE A 1230 16.55 -110.64 -8.31
N ARG A 1231 16.64 -109.62 -9.15
CA ARG A 1231 17.17 -108.30 -8.79
C ARG A 1231 16.26 -107.23 -9.38
N PHE A 1232 15.85 -106.29 -8.56
CA PHE A 1232 15.15 -105.08 -8.98
C PHE A 1232 15.75 -103.90 -8.20
N ASN A 1233 15.37 -102.68 -8.57
CA ASN A 1233 15.57 -101.52 -7.72
C ASN A 1233 14.22 -100.83 -7.46
N THR A 1234 14.12 -100.09 -6.36
CA THR A 1234 12.94 -99.28 -6.05
C THR A 1234 13.29 -97.82 -6.26
N THR A 1235 12.53 -97.14 -7.10
CA THR A 1235 12.56 -95.68 -7.29
C THR A 1235 11.25 -95.09 -6.81
N SER A 1236 11.19 -93.77 -6.65
CA SER A 1236 9.93 -93.03 -6.47
C SER A 1236 9.33 -92.65 -7.84
N ASP A 1237 8.08 -92.19 -7.83
CA ASP A 1237 7.45 -91.32 -8.82
C ASP A 1237 8.33 -90.14 -9.28
N CYS A 1238 9.18 -89.59 -8.41
CA CYS A 1238 10.09 -88.49 -8.69
C CYS A 1238 11.52 -88.97 -9.00
N SER A 1239 11.96 -88.74 -10.23
CA SER A 1239 13.26 -89.23 -10.74
C SER A 1239 14.49 -88.64 -10.03
N ASN A 1240 14.34 -87.48 -9.39
CA ASN A 1240 15.39 -86.82 -8.62
C ASN A 1240 15.55 -87.37 -7.19
N GLU A 1241 14.66 -88.25 -6.71
CA GLU A 1241 14.78 -88.90 -5.38
C GLU A 1241 15.66 -90.17 -5.42
N GLY A 1242 16.10 -90.59 -6.61
CA GLY A 1242 17.06 -91.67 -6.79
C GLY A 1242 16.52 -93.06 -6.47
N LEU A 1243 17.40 -93.93 -5.96
CA LEU A 1243 17.02 -95.26 -5.46
C LEU A 1243 16.58 -95.11 -4.00
N ILE A 1244 15.41 -95.66 -3.65
CA ILE A 1244 14.84 -95.59 -2.30
C ILE A 1244 15.41 -96.75 -1.46
N PRO A 1245 16.30 -96.49 -0.47
CA PRO A 1245 16.84 -97.54 0.38
C PRO A 1245 15.81 -98.00 1.43
N ASN A 1246 16.00 -99.21 1.96
CA ASN A 1246 15.21 -99.77 3.07
C ASN A 1246 13.68 -99.90 2.81
N ALA A 1247 13.24 -99.91 1.54
CA ALA A 1247 11.86 -100.25 1.21
C ALA A 1247 11.56 -101.70 1.64
N SER A 1248 10.47 -101.91 2.38
CA SER A 1248 9.97 -103.25 2.70
C SER A 1248 9.42 -103.91 1.44
N VAL A 1249 10.08 -104.96 0.98
CA VAL A 1249 9.81 -105.60 -0.30
C VAL A 1249 9.49 -107.07 -0.14
N SER A 1250 8.44 -107.54 -0.81
CA SER A 1250 8.19 -108.95 -1.07
C SER A 1250 8.37 -109.23 -2.56
N ILE A 1251 8.93 -110.39 -2.88
CA ILE A 1251 9.08 -110.88 -4.25
C ILE A 1251 8.26 -112.16 -4.34
N GLU A 1252 7.28 -112.19 -5.24
CA GLU A 1252 6.46 -113.36 -5.52
C GLU A 1252 6.57 -113.74 -6.99
N LEU A 1253 6.94 -114.99 -7.26
CA LEU A 1253 7.00 -115.54 -8.61
C LEU A 1253 5.68 -116.24 -8.93
N LYS A 1254 5.01 -115.80 -9.99
CA LYS A 1254 3.78 -116.45 -10.47
C LYS A 1254 4.13 -117.56 -11.47
N SER A 1255 3.90 -118.81 -11.07
CA SER A 1255 4.03 -119.97 -11.96
C SER A 1255 3.01 -119.92 -13.12
N PRO A 1256 3.24 -120.66 -14.23
CA PRO A 1256 2.26 -120.79 -15.32
C PRO A 1256 0.91 -121.39 -14.89
N LEU A 1257 0.85 -122.04 -13.72
CA LEU A 1257 -0.37 -122.57 -13.10
C LEU A 1257 -1.12 -121.54 -12.24
N GLY A 1258 -0.61 -120.30 -12.17
CA GLY A 1258 -1.23 -119.18 -11.44
C GLY A 1258 -0.92 -119.14 -9.94
N ILE A 1259 -0.14 -120.09 -9.42
CA ILE A 1259 0.32 -120.14 -8.02
C ILE A 1259 1.46 -119.14 -7.84
N TYR A 1260 1.41 -118.35 -6.77
CA TYR A 1260 2.47 -117.41 -6.36
C TYR A 1260 3.39 -118.07 -5.34
N GLU A 1261 4.70 -117.95 -5.56
CA GLU A 1261 5.75 -118.54 -4.73
C GLU A 1261 6.65 -117.43 -4.17
N PRO A 1262 6.79 -117.28 -2.84
CA PRO A 1262 7.58 -116.21 -2.24
C PRO A 1262 9.07 -116.51 -2.33
N CYS A 1263 9.87 -115.52 -2.74
CA CYS A 1263 11.34 -115.60 -2.66
C CYS A 1263 11.84 -115.06 -1.32
N SER A 1264 12.79 -115.75 -0.71
CA SER A 1264 13.54 -115.26 0.45
C SER A 1264 14.47 -114.10 0.03
N VAL A 1265 14.17 -112.90 0.52
CA VAL A 1265 14.96 -111.69 0.25
C VAL A 1265 16.20 -111.67 1.15
N ASN A 1266 17.39 -111.60 0.54
CA ASN A 1266 18.61 -111.15 1.21
C ASN A 1266 18.80 -109.67 0.86
N ASN A 1267 18.75 -108.79 1.88
CA ASN A 1267 19.01 -107.36 1.73
C ASN A 1267 20.49 -107.06 1.48
#